data_AF-A0AAW4P2I4-F1
#
_entry.id   AF-A0AAW4P2I4-F1
#
_cell.length_a   1.000
_cell.length_b   1.000
_cell.length_c   1.000
_cell.angle_alpha   90.00
_cell.angle_beta   90.00
_cell.angle_gamma   90.00
#
_symmetry.space_group_name_H-M   'P 1'
#
loop_
_entity.id
_entity.type
_entity.pdbx_description
1 polymer ?
#
loop_
_entity_poly.entity_id
_entity_poly.type
_entity_poly.pdbx_seq_one_letter_code
_entity_poly.pdbx_strand_id
1 'polypeptide(L)'
;WQAGDITLQAAELTNRGQIFGLNALSLTTTNGLNNQQGGTLLSQGVAVLRAATAANDGDVQADRLTFEAQQLTNLGRMQGDHGLAIKLDRANPASQLTNQGTLLSGGDSWLSASLLDNQGTVSGVGKLALDSGAINNTGSVMADGALTLDGDYQGTGLLHTADTLTLRGNQLRNSGRWESRALALDGGSFDNTGTVIGERGITLELRDGLAVGGTGQLLTNGALQAQAGTVANDGLWQGNTLALTAGDLTNGGTLLGQDGLRLDLRGTHQGTASSRLLSDGEAIITADRLTQTGEIAAGTLNLTTNTLDNGGRILGSHTLTVANRDELINRAGAELLTNGAGRLGSGTLRNAGTLQASDLQLRAGEIDNQGRIQGTDALRLLDVLRYVGDKSSQLLSKGTATLQAKQADNAGLWQAGTLTLNGDTFSNSGTVAGLNSLSLNGDQLRNQGELFSQGAVTLFGKTLENSGTLTGVGGFTLDLTDRVDNLATGRLLSGGTGELTTGVLSNQGLWQSDALRLTARDLEQQGNLLGVQRGTLQLSGAYRGAQGSQLVSGGDLSLTAHDIINRGQLQGSTLTLGAESLTNHGTLRGDRTLNATVTNPFSNAAQARLSSDGTLNVQATTLDNQGDIKAAITTLTGNTLTNGGTVQGTTALQLDATDRIINQQGGQLLSDGITTLNAAAVDNLGWLQGRGLVLNTAQLNQQGSLMAQDKLTLKIPQWVNNGLVQAGELEIIADELDNHGTLLGLTQLALQTQRLINRQGAKLYSAQDLRLKTNELQQDGQLVALGNLSAELTGPLTFTQTMAAGQQLTLNVASDFDQRGTLQGKSVQLTSTGTLTNQGNILAGGGESRVSAKDIVQLEAGSIQAGGNLMLVSDNTLNNQGLIGTTGDLLVQAGSVLHNSSMLYAGGNMRLLSDSLTNVFGTILAGNNLWVQRDAQGNASTSLLNSSGTIETQSGDITINTGTLTNQREGLVVTEGESTAESVPDWVGKTMVYIPIEWFKEGDYGILEDGIGLESGRPGEYWWMYAAYEKSEFIKVALETSSTKVIAGGKVGTMNSGGSFYSYSAFLLNNASQITAIKDIILKGRDFENRSYQEGYVKKYLTYKYLGGANFFANNDKDAIYKFNDSRYGRREEREKRFNNDLQYSLYETSPTYEKTEGESYNALIQAGGTITADFKQDISNTTLQPGSGGFMPASTKPVLDAITTLSPLQKQTTRQLASQDSSFNAGAVDVTQAGSGQAALSGNAAGVNATGKTVTLTQQASTALQAGAQAENIT
;
A
#
# COMPACT_ATOMS: atom_id res chain seq x y z
N TRP A 1 -122.00 -71.91 30.30
CA TRP A 1 -122.33 -71.81 31.73
C TRP A 1 -122.32 -70.35 32.14
N GLN A 2 -123.32 -69.91 32.92
CA GLN A 2 -123.40 -68.54 33.41
C GLN A 2 -123.87 -68.55 34.87
N ALA A 3 -123.14 -67.89 35.79
CA ALA A 3 -123.50 -67.78 37.21
C ALA A 3 -122.87 -66.54 37.86
N GLY A 4 -123.24 -66.25 39.12
CA GLY A 4 -122.60 -65.22 39.95
C GLY A 4 -121.11 -65.50 40.13
N ASP A 5 -120.77 -66.55 40.88
CA ASP A 5 -119.41 -67.09 40.98
C ASP A 5 -119.37 -68.48 40.34
N ILE A 6 -118.37 -68.73 39.50
CA ILE A 6 -118.13 -70.06 38.90
C ILE A 6 -116.80 -70.58 39.43
N THR A 7 -116.83 -71.70 40.15
CA THR A 7 -115.63 -72.46 40.55
C THR A 7 -115.64 -73.83 39.89
N LEU A 8 -114.64 -74.12 39.07
CA LEU A 8 -114.51 -75.36 38.32
C LEU A 8 -113.19 -76.04 38.64
N GLN A 9 -113.25 -77.33 38.95
CA GLN A 9 -112.10 -78.18 39.17
C GLN A 9 -112.20 -79.40 38.27
N ALA A 10 -111.17 -79.67 37.46
CA ALA A 10 -111.14 -80.81 36.55
C ALA A 10 -109.71 -81.36 36.40
N ALA A 11 -109.57 -82.55 35.82
CA ALA A 11 -108.25 -83.00 35.35
C ALA A 11 -107.89 -82.30 34.04
N GLU A 12 -108.84 -82.27 33.10
CA GLU A 12 -108.74 -81.67 31.76
C GLU A 12 -110.01 -80.85 31.49
N LEU A 13 -109.88 -79.70 30.83
CA LEU A 13 -111.04 -78.94 30.36
C LEU A 13 -110.84 -78.50 28.92
N THR A 14 -111.76 -78.89 28.04
CA THR A 14 -111.86 -78.36 26.67
C THR A 14 -113.12 -77.51 26.53
N ASN A 15 -112.96 -76.22 26.27
CA ASN A 15 -114.08 -75.30 26.04
C ASN A 15 -114.25 -75.00 24.54
N ARG A 16 -115.48 -75.18 24.04
CA ARG A 16 -115.92 -74.83 22.68
C ARG A 16 -117.10 -73.85 22.68
N GLY A 17 -117.60 -73.49 23.86
CA GLY A 17 -118.78 -72.64 24.05
C GLY A 17 -118.46 -71.49 25.01
N GLN A 18 -119.46 -70.99 25.74
CA GLN A 18 -119.29 -69.87 26.66
C GLN A 18 -119.31 -70.31 28.13
N ILE A 19 -118.33 -69.85 28.92
CA ILE A 19 -118.33 -69.90 30.40
C ILE A 19 -118.25 -68.45 30.89
N PHE A 20 -119.22 -67.99 31.67
CA PHE A 20 -119.36 -66.58 32.04
C PHE A 20 -119.69 -66.41 33.54
N GLY A 21 -118.72 -65.97 34.34
CA GLY A 21 -118.91 -65.66 35.77
C GLY A 21 -119.15 -64.18 36.00
N LEU A 22 -120.34 -63.76 36.45
CA LEU A 22 -120.67 -62.34 36.64
C LEU A 22 -119.75 -61.67 37.66
N ASN A 23 -119.51 -62.28 38.83
CA ASN A 23 -118.63 -61.75 39.88
C ASN A 23 -117.23 -62.36 39.84
N ALA A 24 -117.14 -63.68 39.65
CA ALA A 24 -115.84 -64.37 39.57
C ALA A 24 -115.89 -65.66 38.74
N LEU A 25 -114.74 -66.00 38.16
CA LEU A 25 -114.49 -67.26 37.46
C LEU A 25 -113.19 -67.89 37.97
N SER A 26 -113.27 -68.88 38.85
CA SER A 26 -112.13 -69.70 39.29
C SER A 26 -112.13 -71.04 38.56
N LEU A 27 -111.05 -71.38 37.86
CA LEU A 27 -110.94 -72.63 37.12
C LEU A 27 -109.60 -73.27 37.42
N THR A 28 -109.60 -74.51 37.90
CA THR A 28 -108.38 -75.25 38.22
C THR A 28 -108.38 -76.59 37.51
N THR A 29 -107.42 -76.80 36.61
CA THR A 29 -107.14 -78.10 36.01
C THR A 29 -105.80 -78.66 36.49
N THR A 30 -105.76 -79.96 36.78
CA THR A 30 -104.48 -80.59 37.19
C THR A 30 -103.57 -80.89 35.99
N ASN A 31 -104.14 -81.06 34.79
CA ASN A 31 -103.42 -81.34 33.55
C ASN A 31 -103.66 -80.19 32.55
N GLY A 32 -104.58 -80.32 31.59
CA GLY A 32 -104.78 -79.37 30.49
C GLY A 32 -106.00 -78.44 30.60
N LEU A 33 -105.89 -77.22 30.07
CA LEU A 33 -106.98 -76.31 29.75
C LEU A 33 -106.91 -75.88 28.28
N ASN A 34 -107.86 -76.31 27.44
CA ASN A 34 -107.91 -76.00 26.02
C ASN A 34 -109.18 -75.20 25.68
N ASN A 35 -109.07 -73.88 25.51
CA ASN A 35 -110.15 -73.05 24.98
C ASN A 35 -110.03 -72.97 23.45
N GLN A 36 -110.84 -73.73 22.72
CA GLN A 36 -110.73 -73.86 21.27
C GLN A 36 -111.32 -72.65 20.54
N GLN A 37 -111.06 -72.54 19.23
CA GLN A 37 -111.65 -71.52 18.36
C GLN A 37 -113.18 -71.40 18.57
N GLY A 38 -113.66 -70.19 18.86
CA GLY A 38 -115.07 -69.90 19.17
C GLY A 38 -115.48 -70.11 20.64
N GLY A 39 -114.60 -70.65 21.49
CA GLY A 39 -114.78 -70.73 22.93
C GLY A 39 -114.58 -69.39 23.64
N THR A 40 -115.41 -69.06 24.62
CA THR A 40 -115.35 -67.82 25.41
C THR A 40 -115.31 -68.13 26.92
N LEU A 41 -114.33 -67.57 27.63
CA LEU A 41 -114.20 -67.60 29.09
C LEU A 41 -114.28 -66.17 29.62
N LEU A 42 -115.42 -65.78 30.19
CA LEU A 42 -115.74 -64.40 30.52
C LEU A 42 -115.96 -64.22 32.04
N SER A 43 -115.59 -63.06 32.57
CA SER A 43 -116.03 -62.58 33.88
C SER A 43 -116.24 -61.06 33.90
N GLN A 44 -117.22 -60.54 34.65
CA GLN A 44 -117.30 -59.08 34.91
C GLN A 44 -116.52 -58.67 36.18
N GLY A 45 -115.94 -59.63 36.90
CA GLY A 45 -115.07 -59.39 38.06
C GLY A 45 -113.76 -60.18 37.93
N VAL A 46 -113.36 -60.94 38.96
CA VAL A 46 -112.05 -61.61 38.98
C VAL A 46 -112.11 -62.99 38.32
N ALA A 47 -111.22 -63.24 37.37
CA ALA A 47 -110.98 -64.58 36.85
C ALA A 47 -109.62 -65.12 37.31
N VAL A 48 -109.59 -66.31 37.89
CA VAL A 48 -108.36 -67.04 38.27
C VAL A 48 -108.37 -68.40 37.57
N LEU A 49 -107.54 -68.58 36.57
CA LEU A 49 -107.41 -69.82 35.80
C LEU A 49 -106.08 -70.48 36.17
N ARG A 50 -106.11 -71.75 36.57
CA ARG A 50 -104.94 -72.54 36.99
C ARG A 50 -104.89 -73.83 36.18
N ALA A 51 -103.78 -74.14 35.53
CA ALA A 51 -103.60 -75.37 34.74
C ALA A 51 -102.13 -75.85 34.79
N ALA A 52 -101.83 -77.11 34.50
CA ALA A 52 -100.44 -77.47 34.21
C ALA A 52 -100.06 -77.00 32.79
N THR A 53 -100.87 -77.35 31.79
CA THR A 53 -100.74 -76.90 30.40
C THR A 53 -102.02 -76.20 29.94
N ALA A 54 -101.90 -75.10 29.20
CA ALA A 54 -103.03 -74.35 28.71
C ALA A 54 -102.85 -73.90 27.27
N ALA A 55 -103.91 -74.01 26.47
CA ALA A 55 -104.00 -73.51 25.11
C ALA A 55 -105.27 -72.65 24.97
N ASN A 56 -105.14 -71.44 24.43
CA ASN A 56 -106.26 -70.55 24.15
C ASN A 56 -106.25 -70.12 22.69
N ASP A 57 -107.22 -70.60 21.93
CA ASP A 57 -107.54 -70.21 20.55
C ASP A 57 -108.86 -69.40 20.48
N GLY A 58 -109.59 -69.35 21.59
CA GLY A 58 -110.81 -68.55 21.77
C GLY A 58 -110.57 -67.19 22.46
N ASP A 59 -111.57 -66.69 23.17
CA ASP A 59 -111.53 -65.41 23.89
C ASP A 59 -111.61 -65.64 25.41
N VAL A 60 -110.76 -64.96 26.17
CA VAL A 60 -110.78 -64.93 27.64
C VAL A 60 -110.84 -63.47 28.07
N GLN A 61 -111.85 -63.06 28.82
CA GLN A 61 -111.96 -61.67 29.28
C GLN A 61 -112.43 -61.61 30.74
N ALA A 62 -111.80 -60.77 31.56
CA ALA A 62 -112.23 -60.48 32.92
C ALA A 62 -111.98 -59.02 33.31
N ASP A 63 -112.56 -58.55 34.41
CA ASP A 63 -112.15 -57.26 35.00
C ASP A 63 -110.71 -57.32 35.49
N ARG A 64 -110.37 -58.37 36.25
CA ARG A 64 -108.98 -58.74 36.58
C ARG A 64 -108.75 -60.22 36.27
N LEU A 65 -107.87 -60.51 35.32
CA LEU A 65 -107.55 -61.87 34.89
C LEU A 65 -106.22 -62.31 35.51
N THR A 66 -106.22 -63.41 36.26
CA THR A 66 -105.01 -64.12 36.70
C THR A 66 -104.97 -65.50 36.06
N PHE A 67 -103.86 -65.85 35.43
CA PHE A 67 -103.63 -67.14 34.82
C PHE A 67 -102.36 -67.75 35.39
N GLU A 68 -102.46 -68.88 36.09
CA GLU A 68 -101.32 -69.63 36.62
C GLU A 68 -101.15 -70.91 35.80
N ALA A 69 -99.98 -71.11 35.21
CA ALA A 69 -99.69 -72.33 34.47
C ALA A 69 -98.23 -72.78 34.57
N GLN A 70 -97.94 -73.99 34.12
CA GLN A 70 -96.57 -74.34 33.73
C GLN A 70 -96.35 -73.97 32.26
N GLN A 71 -97.26 -74.34 31.34
CA GLN A 71 -97.18 -73.96 29.94
C GLN A 71 -98.46 -73.26 29.48
N LEU A 72 -98.34 -72.15 28.77
CA LEU A 72 -99.47 -71.42 28.20
C LEU A 72 -99.19 -71.06 26.74
N THR A 73 -100.02 -71.54 25.82
CA THR A 73 -100.04 -71.13 24.41
C THR A 73 -101.29 -70.31 24.13
N ASN A 74 -101.13 -69.06 23.73
CA ASN A 74 -102.23 -68.18 23.33
C ASN A 74 -102.20 -67.91 21.82
N LEU A 75 -103.16 -68.47 21.09
CA LEU A 75 -103.45 -68.18 19.68
C LEU A 75 -104.61 -67.17 19.52
N GLY A 76 -105.52 -67.13 20.50
CA GLY A 76 -106.70 -66.27 20.52
C GLY A 76 -106.50 -64.98 21.31
N ARG A 77 -107.53 -64.53 22.03
CA ARG A 77 -107.51 -63.28 22.79
C ARG A 77 -107.62 -63.53 24.30
N MET A 78 -106.79 -62.86 25.11
CA MET A 78 -106.97 -62.74 26.56
C MET A 78 -106.97 -61.28 26.97
N GLN A 79 -107.94 -60.83 27.75
CA GLN A 79 -108.06 -59.45 28.21
C GLN A 79 -108.39 -59.35 29.71
N GLY A 80 -107.71 -58.45 30.41
CA GLY A 80 -108.08 -57.97 31.75
C GLY A 80 -108.41 -56.48 31.72
N ASP A 81 -109.66 -56.08 31.90
CA ASP A 81 -110.11 -54.69 31.74
C ASP A 81 -109.38 -53.71 32.68
N HIS A 82 -109.01 -54.14 33.89
CA HIS A 82 -108.22 -53.35 34.87
C HIS A 82 -106.98 -54.08 35.40
N GLY A 83 -106.70 -55.29 34.92
CA GLY A 83 -105.42 -55.95 35.21
C GLY A 83 -105.30 -57.37 34.65
N LEU A 84 -104.09 -57.72 34.21
CA LEU A 84 -103.75 -59.04 33.68
C LEU A 84 -102.50 -59.59 34.36
N ALA A 85 -102.60 -60.74 35.01
CA ALA A 85 -101.47 -61.41 35.65
C ALA A 85 -101.31 -62.84 35.09
N ILE A 86 -100.30 -63.08 34.28
CA ILE A 86 -99.95 -64.43 33.83
C ILE A 86 -98.74 -64.90 34.64
N LYS A 87 -98.93 -65.87 35.53
CA LYS A 87 -97.95 -66.31 36.53
C LYS A 87 -97.52 -67.75 36.25
N LEU A 88 -96.48 -67.93 35.47
CA LEU A 88 -95.77 -69.20 35.35
C LEU A 88 -94.50 -69.14 36.21
N ASP A 89 -94.01 -70.32 36.63
CA ASP A 89 -92.84 -70.43 37.50
C ASP A 89 -91.55 -70.08 36.73
N ARG A 90 -90.98 -68.90 37.01
CA ARG A 90 -89.73 -68.40 36.43
C ARG A 90 -88.53 -69.31 36.70
N ALA A 91 -88.52 -70.03 37.82
CA ALA A 91 -87.39 -70.89 38.21
C ALA A 91 -87.43 -72.26 37.54
N ASN A 92 -88.55 -72.62 36.91
CA ASN A 92 -88.74 -73.93 36.28
C ASN A 92 -88.46 -73.85 34.77
N PRO A 93 -87.42 -74.55 34.25
CA PRO A 93 -87.06 -74.51 32.82
C PRO A 93 -88.16 -74.99 31.86
N ALA A 94 -89.13 -75.77 32.35
CA ALA A 94 -90.26 -76.22 31.55
C ALA A 94 -91.40 -75.19 31.47
N SER A 95 -91.28 -74.05 32.18
CA SER A 95 -92.29 -73.00 32.20
C SER A 95 -92.20 -72.10 30.97
N GLN A 96 -93.19 -72.19 30.08
CA GLN A 96 -93.19 -71.46 28.81
C GLN A 96 -94.52 -70.76 28.54
N LEU A 97 -94.44 -69.46 28.22
CA LEU A 97 -95.54 -68.67 27.69
C LEU A 97 -95.29 -68.42 26.20
N THR A 98 -96.11 -68.99 25.31
CA THR A 98 -96.08 -68.73 23.87
C THR A 98 -97.31 -67.92 23.48
N ASN A 99 -97.14 -66.67 23.05
CA ASN A 99 -98.23 -65.82 22.58
C ASN A 99 -98.12 -65.56 21.07
N GLN A 100 -99.03 -66.13 20.28
CA GLN A 100 -99.22 -65.83 18.86
C GLN A 100 -100.50 -65.01 18.60
N GLY A 101 -101.38 -64.90 19.60
CA GLY A 101 -102.61 -64.12 19.59
C GLY A 101 -102.48 -62.75 20.24
N THR A 102 -103.48 -62.33 21.02
CA THR A 102 -103.51 -61.02 21.69
C THR A 102 -103.66 -61.16 23.20
N LEU A 103 -102.79 -60.53 23.98
CA LEU A 103 -102.89 -60.33 25.42
C LEU A 103 -103.11 -58.84 25.70
N LEU A 104 -104.19 -58.46 26.36
CA LEU A 104 -104.58 -57.06 26.57
C LEU A 104 -104.86 -56.77 28.04
N SER A 105 -104.51 -55.55 28.50
CA SER A 105 -105.01 -55.03 29.76
C SER A 105 -105.33 -53.54 29.72
N GLY A 106 -106.46 -53.14 30.29
CA GLY A 106 -106.76 -51.73 30.53
C GLY A 106 -106.16 -51.17 31.82
N GLY A 107 -105.37 -51.97 32.56
CA GLY A 107 -104.64 -51.54 33.76
C GLY A 107 -103.23 -52.15 33.83
N ASP A 108 -102.72 -52.38 35.05
CA ASP A 108 -101.39 -52.95 35.26
C ASP A 108 -101.35 -54.45 34.89
N SER A 109 -100.25 -54.85 34.25
CA SER A 109 -100.02 -56.20 33.77
C SER A 109 -98.70 -56.79 34.26
N TRP A 110 -98.71 -58.06 34.64
CA TRP A 110 -97.51 -58.80 35.03
C TRP A 110 -97.52 -60.20 34.40
N LEU A 111 -96.50 -60.50 33.58
CA LEU A 111 -96.31 -61.80 32.96
C LEU A 111 -95.00 -62.41 33.49
N SER A 112 -95.03 -63.64 33.98
CA SER A 112 -93.87 -64.37 34.50
C SER A 112 -93.76 -65.76 33.86
N ALA A 113 -92.56 -66.18 33.46
CA ALA A 113 -92.26 -67.50 32.89
C ALA A 113 -90.75 -67.79 32.91
N SER A 114 -90.29 -69.03 32.66
CA SER A 114 -88.86 -69.25 32.36
C SER A 114 -88.52 -68.82 30.94
N LEU A 115 -89.43 -69.05 29.98
CA LEU A 115 -89.36 -68.57 28.60
C LEU A 115 -90.67 -67.90 28.21
N LEU A 116 -90.61 -66.64 27.77
CA LEU A 116 -91.72 -65.93 27.16
C LEU A 116 -91.41 -65.76 25.66
N ASP A 117 -92.18 -66.41 24.79
CA ASP A 117 -92.10 -66.28 23.33
C ASP A 117 -93.32 -65.54 22.77
N ASN A 118 -93.14 -64.27 22.44
CA ASN A 118 -94.18 -63.42 21.89
C ASN A 118 -94.00 -63.24 20.37
N GLN A 119 -94.95 -63.76 19.62
CA GLN A 119 -95.09 -63.61 18.15
C GLN A 119 -96.36 -62.81 17.79
N GLY A 120 -97.27 -62.62 18.74
CA GLY A 120 -98.51 -61.85 18.61
C GLY A 120 -98.42 -60.47 19.28
N THR A 121 -99.51 -60.00 19.88
CA THR A 121 -99.58 -58.70 20.56
C THR A 121 -99.72 -58.88 22.08
N VAL A 122 -98.93 -58.13 22.85
CA VAL A 122 -99.11 -57.89 24.28
C VAL A 122 -99.28 -56.39 24.47
N SER A 123 -100.40 -55.92 25.01
CA SER A 123 -100.65 -54.48 25.19
C SER A 123 -101.28 -54.18 26.54
N GLY A 124 -100.79 -53.14 27.22
CA GLY A 124 -101.31 -52.67 28.51
C GLY A 124 -101.49 -51.14 28.55
N VAL A 125 -102.58 -50.64 29.14
CA VAL A 125 -102.73 -49.18 29.39
C VAL A 125 -101.95 -48.75 30.65
N GLY A 126 -101.85 -49.62 31.66
CA GLY A 126 -101.07 -49.36 32.88
C GLY A 126 -99.59 -49.71 32.72
N LYS A 127 -98.94 -50.05 33.85
CA LYS A 127 -97.59 -50.61 33.85
C LYS A 127 -97.61 -52.04 33.33
N LEU A 128 -96.67 -52.39 32.46
CA LEU A 128 -96.53 -53.76 31.94
C LEU A 128 -95.16 -54.31 32.37
N ALA A 129 -95.16 -55.38 33.18
CA ALA A 129 -93.95 -56.06 33.63
C ALA A 129 -93.87 -57.47 33.03
N LEU A 130 -92.80 -57.77 32.30
CA LEU A 130 -92.44 -59.11 31.83
C LEU A 130 -91.26 -59.60 32.67
N ASP A 131 -91.47 -60.61 33.50
CA ASP A 131 -90.51 -61.15 34.47
C ASP A 131 -90.15 -62.59 34.07
N SER A 132 -89.15 -62.75 33.20
CA SER A 132 -88.81 -64.06 32.62
C SER A 132 -87.32 -64.39 32.67
N GLY A 133 -86.96 -65.66 32.49
CA GLY A 133 -85.56 -66.04 32.28
C GLY A 133 -85.07 -65.59 30.90
N ALA A 134 -85.85 -65.89 29.86
CA ALA A 134 -85.64 -65.46 28.48
C ALA A 134 -86.93 -64.91 27.87
N ILE A 135 -86.83 -63.80 27.15
CA ILE A 135 -87.92 -63.10 26.48
C ILE A 135 -87.59 -63.04 24.99
N ASN A 136 -88.29 -63.84 24.19
CA ASN A 136 -88.26 -63.78 22.74
C ASN A 136 -89.43 -62.92 22.26
N ASN A 137 -89.17 -61.91 21.44
CA ASN A 137 -90.23 -61.05 20.90
C ASN A 137 -90.05 -60.83 19.40
N THR A 138 -90.85 -61.53 18.60
CA THR A 138 -91.00 -61.27 17.15
C THR A 138 -92.29 -60.52 16.83
N GLY A 139 -93.22 -60.42 17.79
CA GLY A 139 -94.47 -59.67 17.71
C GLY A 139 -94.39 -58.24 18.25
N SER A 140 -95.44 -57.77 18.91
CA SER A 140 -95.53 -56.44 19.53
C SER A 140 -95.76 -56.51 21.03
N VAL A 141 -95.01 -55.73 21.81
CA VAL A 141 -95.23 -55.48 23.23
C VAL A 141 -95.40 -53.97 23.44
N MET A 142 -96.54 -53.53 23.93
CA MET A 142 -96.93 -52.12 24.01
C MET A 142 -97.44 -51.76 25.41
N ALA A 143 -97.06 -50.59 25.95
CA ALA A 143 -97.61 -50.06 27.19
C ALA A 143 -97.83 -48.54 27.16
N ASP A 144 -98.96 -48.00 27.60
CA ASP A 144 -99.08 -46.53 27.76
C ASP A 144 -98.30 -46.04 29.01
N GLY A 145 -98.28 -46.84 30.08
CA GLY A 145 -97.40 -46.65 31.24
C GLY A 145 -96.04 -47.32 31.09
N ALA A 146 -95.26 -47.37 32.18
CA ALA A 146 -93.91 -47.96 32.18
C ALA A 146 -93.91 -49.45 31.75
N LEU A 147 -92.99 -49.81 30.86
CA LEU A 147 -92.75 -51.17 30.38
C LEU A 147 -91.44 -51.70 30.99
N THR A 148 -91.51 -52.75 31.82
CA THR A 148 -90.34 -53.37 32.45
C THR A 148 -90.17 -54.80 31.95
N LEU A 149 -88.98 -55.14 31.45
CA LEU A 149 -88.58 -56.49 31.08
C LEU A 149 -87.42 -56.92 31.97
N ASP A 150 -87.61 -57.96 32.77
CA ASP A 150 -86.57 -58.58 33.61
C ASP A 150 -86.32 -59.99 33.07
N GLY A 151 -85.18 -60.20 32.41
CA GLY A 151 -84.81 -61.42 31.67
C GLY A 151 -83.89 -61.14 30.48
N ASP A 152 -83.23 -62.18 29.96
CA ASP A 152 -82.47 -62.08 28.70
C ASP A 152 -83.44 -61.84 27.55
N TYR A 153 -83.25 -60.77 26.79
CA TYR A 153 -84.15 -60.39 25.70
C TYR A 153 -83.52 -60.69 24.35
N GLN A 154 -84.29 -61.25 23.42
CA GLN A 154 -83.95 -61.26 22.01
C GLN A 154 -85.20 -61.04 21.16
N GLY A 155 -85.14 -60.14 20.17
CA GLY A 155 -86.32 -59.89 19.37
C GLY A 155 -86.11 -59.07 18.12
N THR A 156 -86.91 -59.40 17.11
CA THR A 156 -87.09 -58.63 15.86
C THR A 156 -88.38 -57.79 15.89
N GLY A 157 -89.18 -57.93 16.95
CA GLY A 157 -90.48 -57.27 17.11
C GLY A 157 -90.42 -55.85 17.64
N LEU A 158 -91.59 -55.27 17.90
CA LEU A 158 -91.77 -53.94 18.48
C LEU A 158 -91.82 -54.01 20.01
N LEU A 159 -91.06 -53.16 20.68
CA LEU A 159 -91.31 -52.75 22.06
C LEU A 159 -91.72 -51.27 22.04
N HIS A 160 -92.86 -50.91 22.61
CA HIS A 160 -93.33 -49.53 22.62
C HIS A 160 -93.86 -49.12 23.99
N THR A 161 -93.47 -47.95 24.48
CA THR A 161 -94.11 -47.30 25.63
C THR A 161 -94.15 -45.79 25.54
N ALA A 162 -95.23 -45.16 26.03
CA ALA A 162 -95.31 -43.70 26.14
C ALA A 162 -94.58 -43.14 27.39
N ASP A 163 -94.04 -44.01 28.25
CA ASP A 163 -93.28 -43.68 29.45
C ASP A 163 -91.86 -44.31 29.39
N THR A 164 -91.33 -44.79 30.52
CA THR A 164 -90.02 -45.43 30.59
C THR A 164 -90.06 -46.91 30.19
N LEU A 165 -89.21 -47.30 29.24
CA LEU A 165 -88.85 -48.70 28.96
C LEU A 165 -87.65 -49.09 29.84
N THR A 166 -87.80 -50.09 30.69
CA THR A 166 -86.72 -50.62 31.54
C THR A 166 -86.41 -52.06 31.14
N LEU A 167 -85.16 -52.35 30.75
CA LEU A 167 -84.70 -53.73 30.52
C LEU A 167 -83.62 -54.11 31.53
N ARG A 168 -83.78 -55.28 32.14
CA ARG A 168 -82.78 -55.89 33.04
C ARG A 168 -82.47 -57.31 32.58
N GLY A 169 -81.24 -57.59 32.20
CA GLY A 169 -80.87 -58.92 31.69
C GLY A 169 -79.37 -59.08 31.50
N ASN A 170 -78.88 -60.30 31.34
CA ASN A 170 -77.46 -60.54 31.10
C ASN A 170 -77.11 -60.41 29.61
N GLN A 171 -77.99 -60.85 28.71
CA GLN A 171 -77.85 -60.74 27.26
C GLN A 171 -79.09 -60.10 26.67
N LEU A 172 -78.94 -58.93 26.05
CA LEU A 172 -80.02 -58.19 25.41
C LEU A 172 -79.71 -58.04 23.93
N ARG A 173 -80.59 -58.51 23.04
CA ARG A 173 -80.43 -58.43 21.58
C ARG A 173 -81.62 -57.76 20.92
N ASN A 174 -81.39 -56.65 20.24
CA ASN A 174 -82.40 -55.98 19.43
C ASN A 174 -82.06 -56.08 17.94
N SER A 175 -82.95 -56.69 17.17
CA SER A 175 -82.96 -56.65 15.71
C SER A 175 -84.27 -56.05 15.17
N GLY A 176 -85.10 -55.49 16.05
CA GLY A 176 -86.41 -54.90 15.75
C GLY A 176 -86.44 -53.41 16.07
N ARG A 177 -87.57 -52.94 16.61
CA ARG A 177 -87.80 -51.51 16.92
C ARG A 177 -88.21 -51.34 18.37
N TRP A 178 -87.49 -50.51 19.13
CA TRP A 178 -87.86 -50.12 20.48
C TRP A 178 -88.18 -48.63 20.50
N GLU A 179 -89.31 -48.26 21.08
CA GLU A 179 -89.79 -46.89 21.18
C GLU A 179 -90.22 -46.58 22.61
N SER A 180 -89.68 -45.50 23.16
CA SER A 180 -89.96 -45.08 24.53
C SER A 180 -89.83 -43.57 24.66
N ARG A 181 -90.48 -42.99 25.67
CA ARG A 181 -90.17 -41.62 26.09
C ARG A 181 -88.78 -41.55 26.71
N ALA A 182 -88.41 -42.56 27.49
CA ALA A 182 -87.07 -42.75 28.04
C ALA A 182 -86.73 -44.25 28.09
N LEU A 183 -85.47 -44.59 27.81
CA LEU A 183 -84.97 -45.96 27.94
C LEU A 183 -83.95 -46.04 29.09
N ALA A 184 -84.11 -47.04 29.96
CA ALA A 184 -83.13 -47.44 30.94
C ALA A 184 -82.81 -48.93 30.76
N LEU A 185 -81.55 -49.25 30.50
CA LEU A 185 -81.08 -50.63 30.33
C LEU A 185 -79.99 -50.89 31.36
N ASP A 186 -80.15 -51.93 32.17
CA ASP A 186 -79.16 -52.39 33.16
C ASP A 186 -78.85 -53.87 32.89
N GLY A 187 -77.63 -54.20 32.47
CA GLY A 187 -77.34 -55.56 32.02
C GLY A 187 -75.88 -55.96 31.86
N GLY A 188 -75.68 -57.16 31.33
CA GLY A 188 -74.35 -57.69 30.96
C GLY A 188 -73.87 -57.11 29.63
N SER A 189 -74.47 -57.56 28.53
CA SER A 189 -74.22 -57.04 27.18
C SER A 189 -75.48 -56.68 26.40
N PHE A 190 -75.33 -55.73 25.49
CA PHE A 190 -76.37 -55.31 24.55
C PHE A 190 -75.87 -55.33 23.11
N ASP A 191 -76.56 -56.06 22.23
CA ASP A 191 -76.29 -56.14 20.80
C ASP A 191 -77.47 -55.56 20.03
N ASN A 192 -77.26 -54.46 19.33
CA ASN A 192 -78.28 -53.73 18.58
C ASN A 192 -77.96 -53.72 17.08
N THR A 193 -78.82 -54.38 16.32
CA THR A 193 -78.85 -54.35 14.85
C THR A 193 -80.14 -53.71 14.31
N GLY A 194 -81.08 -53.34 15.20
CA GLY A 194 -82.32 -52.62 14.90
C GLY A 194 -82.31 -51.17 15.38
N THR A 195 -83.51 -50.59 15.57
CA THR A 195 -83.69 -49.19 15.97
C THR A 195 -84.15 -49.07 17.41
N VAL A 196 -83.51 -48.21 18.18
CA VAL A 196 -83.90 -47.86 19.56
C VAL A 196 -84.12 -46.36 19.65
N ILE A 197 -85.33 -45.96 20.04
CA ILE A 197 -85.75 -44.57 20.18
C ILE A 197 -86.13 -44.30 21.64
N GLY A 198 -85.46 -43.33 22.25
CA GLY A 198 -85.80 -42.78 23.56
C GLY A 198 -85.98 -41.27 23.45
N GLU A 199 -87.21 -40.76 23.31
CA GLU A 199 -87.44 -39.35 22.93
C GLU A 199 -86.70 -38.33 23.80
N ARG A 200 -86.64 -38.55 25.12
CA ARG A 200 -86.03 -37.65 26.11
C ARG A 200 -84.73 -38.16 26.71
N GLY A 201 -84.35 -39.41 26.43
CA GLY A 201 -83.07 -39.95 26.85
C GLY A 201 -82.96 -41.46 26.74
N ILE A 202 -81.73 -41.93 26.64
CA ILE A 202 -81.34 -43.34 26.66
C ILE A 202 -80.21 -43.47 27.69
N THR A 203 -80.37 -44.37 28.67
CA THR A 203 -79.33 -44.73 29.65
C THR A 203 -79.03 -46.22 29.54
N LEU A 204 -77.78 -46.57 29.26
CA LEU A 204 -77.29 -47.94 29.14
C LEU A 204 -76.21 -48.17 30.21
N GLU A 205 -76.51 -49.00 31.20
CA GLU A 205 -75.57 -49.44 32.24
C GLU A 205 -75.22 -50.91 31.98
N LEU A 206 -74.09 -51.14 31.30
CA LEU A 206 -73.63 -52.46 30.88
C LEU A 206 -72.32 -52.82 31.57
N ARG A 207 -72.23 -54.05 32.08
CA ARG A 207 -71.00 -54.55 32.73
C ARG A 207 -69.95 -55.04 31.74
N ASP A 208 -70.38 -55.66 30.63
CA ASP A 208 -69.50 -56.38 29.71
C ASP A 208 -69.30 -55.64 28.39
N GLY A 209 -70.32 -55.49 27.56
CA GLY A 209 -70.12 -54.90 26.24
C GLY A 209 -71.36 -54.42 25.51
N LEU A 210 -71.14 -53.52 24.55
CA LEU A 210 -72.17 -52.89 23.72
C LEU A 210 -71.76 -53.00 22.26
N ALA A 211 -72.54 -53.72 21.46
CA ALA A 211 -72.38 -53.82 20.02
C ALA A 211 -73.53 -53.08 19.32
N VAL A 212 -73.23 -52.18 18.40
CA VAL A 212 -74.22 -51.57 17.51
C VAL A 212 -73.77 -51.84 16.09
N GLY A 213 -74.42 -52.79 15.42
CA GLY A 213 -74.06 -53.23 14.07
C GLY A 213 -74.36 -52.17 13.01
N GLY A 214 -73.96 -52.42 11.76
CA GLY A 214 -74.04 -51.42 10.68
C GLY A 214 -75.44 -50.86 10.36
N THR A 215 -76.50 -51.61 10.69
CA THR A 215 -77.91 -51.15 10.59
C THR A 215 -78.49 -50.64 11.91
N GLY A 216 -77.74 -50.81 13.01
CA GLY A 216 -78.17 -50.46 14.36
C GLY A 216 -78.22 -48.95 14.57
N GLN A 217 -79.29 -48.50 15.23
CA GLN A 217 -79.52 -47.09 15.54
C GLN A 217 -79.93 -46.89 17.00
N LEU A 218 -79.28 -45.95 17.69
CA LEU A 218 -79.66 -45.44 19.01
C LEU A 218 -79.98 -43.95 18.87
N LEU A 219 -81.26 -43.57 19.02
CA LEU A 219 -81.75 -42.23 18.69
C LEU A 219 -82.46 -41.58 19.88
N THR A 220 -82.04 -40.38 20.25
CA THR A 220 -82.71 -39.55 21.26
C THR A 220 -82.59 -38.06 20.93
N ASN A 221 -83.60 -37.27 21.29
CA ASN A 221 -83.50 -35.80 21.29
C ASN A 221 -82.98 -35.26 22.64
N GLY A 222 -82.73 -36.14 23.62
CA GLY A 222 -82.18 -35.82 24.93
C GLY A 222 -80.75 -36.35 25.12
N ALA A 223 -80.44 -36.81 26.33
CA ALA A 223 -79.12 -37.37 26.63
C ALA A 223 -79.04 -38.87 26.29
N LEU A 224 -78.00 -39.27 25.58
CA LEU A 224 -77.60 -40.67 25.41
C LEU A 224 -76.39 -40.93 26.31
N GLN A 225 -76.59 -41.69 27.38
CA GLN A 225 -75.55 -42.06 28.33
C GLN A 225 -75.32 -43.56 28.28
N ALA A 226 -74.07 -43.97 28.07
CA ALA A 226 -73.70 -45.38 28.04
C ALA A 226 -72.48 -45.64 28.92
N GLN A 227 -72.52 -46.71 29.70
CA GLN A 227 -71.40 -47.30 30.40
C GLN A 227 -71.27 -48.76 29.96
N ALA A 228 -70.09 -49.19 29.54
CA ALA A 228 -69.83 -50.56 29.07
C ALA A 228 -68.37 -50.98 29.30
N GLY A 229 -68.03 -52.27 29.20
CA GLY A 229 -66.65 -52.73 29.15
C GLY A 229 -66.02 -52.47 27.77
N THR A 230 -66.42 -53.23 26.76
CA THR A 230 -65.98 -53.04 25.36
C THR A 230 -67.14 -52.60 24.48
N VAL A 231 -66.91 -51.57 23.65
CA VAL A 231 -67.90 -51.04 22.71
C VAL A 231 -67.44 -51.26 21.28
N ALA A 232 -68.31 -51.82 20.44
CA ALA A 232 -68.15 -51.88 19.00
C ALA A 232 -69.33 -51.15 18.34
N ASN A 233 -69.04 -50.10 17.57
CA ASN A 233 -70.07 -49.36 16.85
C ASN A 233 -69.75 -49.30 15.35
N ASP A 234 -70.59 -49.91 14.54
CA ASP A 234 -70.63 -49.75 13.09
C ASP A 234 -71.89 -48.97 12.64
N GLY A 235 -72.83 -48.70 13.55
CA GLY A 235 -74.10 -48.02 13.30
C GLY A 235 -74.14 -46.54 13.68
N LEU A 236 -75.32 -46.04 14.03
CA LEU A 236 -75.58 -44.63 14.35
C LEU A 236 -76.02 -44.43 15.81
N TRP A 237 -75.33 -43.55 16.52
CA TRP A 237 -75.74 -43.04 17.82
C TRP A 237 -75.99 -41.55 17.69
N GLN A 238 -77.18 -41.11 18.10
CA GLN A 238 -77.57 -39.70 18.06
C GLN A 238 -78.21 -39.28 19.38
N GLY A 239 -77.66 -38.22 19.98
CA GLY A 239 -78.25 -37.52 21.12
C GLY A 239 -78.02 -36.00 21.06
N ASN A 240 -78.77 -35.22 21.85
CA ASN A 240 -78.41 -33.81 22.10
C ASN A 240 -77.05 -33.74 22.79
N THR A 241 -76.88 -34.57 23.82
CA THR A 241 -75.57 -34.87 24.42
C THR A 241 -75.34 -36.38 24.40
N LEU A 242 -74.16 -36.80 23.97
CA LEU A 242 -73.74 -38.20 23.98
C LEU A 242 -72.57 -38.38 24.95
N ALA A 243 -72.73 -39.23 25.96
CA ALA A 243 -71.68 -39.59 26.89
C ALA A 243 -71.44 -41.10 26.91
N LEU A 244 -70.20 -41.53 26.72
CA LEU A 244 -69.76 -42.93 26.82
C LEU A 244 -68.63 -43.06 27.82
N THR A 245 -68.76 -43.97 28.78
CA THR A 245 -67.67 -44.45 29.62
C THR A 245 -67.39 -45.92 29.31
N ALA A 246 -66.19 -46.23 28.83
CA ALA A 246 -65.84 -47.61 28.48
C ALA A 246 -64.37 -47.98 28.73
N GLY A 247 -64.06 -49.27 28.64
CA GLY A 247 -62.68 -49.76 28.49
C GLY A 247 -62.14 -49.41 27.10
N ASP A 248 -62.73 -50.02 26.07
CA ASP A 248 -62.32 -49.84 24.67
C ASP A 248 -63.51 -49.49 23.78
N LEU A 249 -63.26 -48.69 22.73
CA LEU A 249 -64.21 -48.34 21.68
C LEU A 249 -63.60 -48.61 20.29
N THR A 250 -64.16 -49.57 19.57
CA THR A 250 -63.95 -49.72 18.12
C THR A 250 -65.10 -49.02 17.39
N ASN A 251 -64.79 -47.98 16.62
CA ASN A 251 -65.80 -47.21 15.89
C ASN A 251 -65.59 -47.31 14.38
N GLY A 252 -66.50 -47.99 13.68
CA GLY A 252 -66.71 -47.94 12.24
C GLY A 252 -67.94 -47.13 11.81
N GLY A 253 -68.76 -46.67 12.76
CA GLY A 253 -69.99 -45.91 12.52
C GLY A 253 -69.91 -44.45 12.96
N THR A 254 -71.07 -43.88 13.29
CA THR A 254 -71.23 -42.46 13.68
C THR A 254 -71.71 -42.31 15.12
N LEU A 255 -70.97 -41.54 15.92
CA LEU A 255 -71.42 -41.01 17.22
C LEU A 255 -71.62 -39.50 17.09
N LEU A 256 -72.87 -39.07 17.17
CA LEU A 256 -73.28 -37.67 17.02
C LEU A 256 -73.90 -37.16 18.31
N GLY A 257 -73.20 -36.23 18.98
CA GLY A 257 -73.76 -35.44 20.08
C GLY A 257 -73.98 -34.01 19.59
N GLN A 258 -75.22 -33.59 19.35
CA GLN A 258 -75.51 -32.31 18.66
C GLN A 258 -74.86 -31.09 19.36
N ASP A 259 -75.00 -31.00 20.68
CA ASP A 259 -74.42 -29.94 21.51
C ASP A 259 -73.18 -30.40 22.30
N GLY A 260 -73.06 -31.70 22.54
CA GLY A 260 -71.95 -32.25 23.32
C GLY A 260 -71.65 -33.73 23.08
N LEU A 261 -70.36 -34.07 22.94
CA LEU A 261 -69.86 -35.44 22.85
C LEU A 261 -68.79 -35.68 23.93
N ARG A 262 -68.98 -36.65 24.82
CA ARG A 262 -67.98 -37.03 25.83
C ARG A 262 -67.66 -38.51 25.75
N LEU A 263 -66.39 -38.85 25.51
CA LEU A 263 -65.87 -40.21 25.54
C LEU A 263 -64.83 -40.30 26.66
N ASP A 264 -65.06 -41.16 27.64
CA ASP A 264 -64.14 -41.45 28.74
C ASP A 264 -63.73 -42.92 28.68
N LEU A 265 -62.60 -43.17 27.99
CA LEU A 265 -62.09 -44.51 27.69
C LEU A 265 -60.86 -44.80 28.55
N ARG A 266 -60.85 -45.96 29.23
CA ARG A 266 -59.68 -46.39 30.02
C ARG A 266 -58.55 -46.95 29.16
N GLY A 267 -58.89 -47.52 28.01
CA GLY A 267 -57.99 -48.15 27.06
C GLY A 267 -58.00 -47.39 25.73
N THR A 268 -58.51 -48.04 24.68
CA THR A 268 -58.28 -47.61 23.31
C THR A 268 -59.55 -47.08 22.61
N HIS A 269 -59.37 -46.04 21.79
CA HIS A 269 -60.28 -45.76 20.67
C HIS A 269 -59.61 -46.21 19.37
N GLN A 270 -60.29 -47.06 18.61
CA GLN A 270 -59.88 -47.47 17.27
C GLN A 270 -60.95 -47.08 16.24
N GLY A 271 -60.70 -45.99 15.54
CA GLY A 271 -61.55 -45.50 14.45
C GLY A 271 -61.11 -46.01 13.08
N THR A 272 -62.03 -46.61 12.34
CA THR A 272 -61.82 -46.99 10.92
C THR A 272 -62.05 -45.79 9.99
N ALA A 273 -61.87 -45.97 8.68
CA ALA A 273 -62.08 -44.89 7.69
C ALA A 273 -63.52 -44.34 7.68
N SER A 274 -64.50 -45.14 8.11
CA SER A 274 -65.91 -44.75 8.21
C SER A 274 -66.27 -44.11 9.57
N SER A 275 -65.35 -44.14 10.53
CA SER A 275 -65.52 -43.57 11.88
C SER A 275 -65.85 -42.08 11.80
N ARG A 276 -66.97 -41.67 12.39
CA ARG A 276 -67.34 -40.27 12.56
C ARG A 276 -67.70 -39.98 14.00
N LEU A 277 -66.91 -39.14 14.67
CA LEU A 277 -67.19 -38.59 15.99
C LEU A 277 -67.51 -37.11 15.85
N LEU A 278 -68.77 -36.72 16.04
CA LEU A 278 -69.27 -35.40 15.62
C LEU A 278 -70.00 -34.66 16.76
N SER A 279 -69.77 -33.35 16.87
CA SER A 279 -70.51 -32.42 17.73
C SER A 279 -70.50 -31.00 17.17
N ASP A 280 -71.59 -30.24 17.19
CA ASP A 280 -71.49 -28.81 16.83
C ASP A 280 -70.99 -27.95 18.01
N GLY A 281 -71.11 -28.45 19.24
CA GLY A 281 -70.61 -27.81 20.47
C GLY A 281 -69.27 -28.36 20.93
N GLU A 282 -69.19 -28.81 22.19
CA GLU A 282 -67.95 -29.34 22.77
C GLU A 282 -67.82 -30.85 22.52
N ALA A 283 -66.60 -31.31 22.23
CA ALA A 283 -66.26 -32.72 22.33
C ALA A 283 -65.06 -32.93 23.25
N ILE A 284 -65.20 -33.82 24.24
CA ILE A 284 -64.14 -34.22 25.17
C ILE A 284 -63.89 -35.71 25.00
N ILE A 285 -62.67 -36.08 24.59
CA ILE A 285 -62.28 -37.47 24.39
C ILE A 285 -61.04 -37.74 25.25
N THR A 286 -61.17 -38.66 26.19
CA THR A 286 -60.08 -39.19 27.01
C THR A 286 -59.87 -40.66 26.64
N ALA A 287 -58.64 -41.05 26.31
CA ALA A 287 -58.27 -42.44 26.01
C ALA A 287 -56.78 -42.68 26.32
N ASP A 288 -56.36 -43.89 26.64
CA ASP A 288 -54.93 -44.23 26.70
C ASP A 288 -54.30 -44.10 25.30
N ARG A 289 -54.92 -44.74 24.30
CA ARG A 289 -54.54 -44.64 22.88
C ARG A 289 -55.72 -44.27 22.01
N LEU A 290 -55.59 -43.19 21.24
CA LEU A 290 -56.54 -42.74 20.24
C LEU A 290 -55.96 -42.98 18.84
N THR A 291 -56.45 -44.01 18.14
CA THR A 291 -56.16 -44.23 16.72
C THR A 291 -57.38 -43.80 15.91
N GLN A 292 -57.20 -42.89 14.96
CA GLN A 292 -58.30 -42.41 14.10
C GLN A 292 -57.86 -42.38 12.64
N THR A 293 -58.68 -42.96 11.75
CA THR A 293 -58.50 -42.90 10.28
C THR A 293 -59.68 -42.26 9.55
N GLY A 294 -60.82 -42.07 10.23
CA GLY A 294 -61.97 -41.30 9.76
C GLY A 294 -61.94 -39.84 10.25
N GLU A 295 -63.05 -39.36 10.80
CA GLU A 295 -63.24 -37.96 11.20
C GLU A 295 -63.59 -37.81 12.70
N ILE A 296 -62.94 -36.85 13.37
CA ILE A 296 -63.37 -36.28 14.64
C ILE A 296 -63.57 -34.80 14.42
N ALA A 297 -64.79 -34.31 14.57
CA ALA A 297 -65.09 -32.90 14.35
C ALA A 297 -65.97 -32.34 15.46
N ALA A 298 -65.55 -31.20 16.02
CA ALA A 298 -66.31 -30.47 17.03
C ALA A 298 -66.23 -28.95 16.86
N GLY A 299 -67.13 -28.21 17.50
CA GLY A 299 -66.99 -26.78 17.73
C GLY A 299 -65.70 -26.48 18.52
N THR A 300 -65.63 -27.02 19.73
CA THR A 300 -64.45 -27.04 20.60
C THR A 300 -64.06 -28.49 20.85
N LEU A 301 -62.85 -28.88 20.45
CA LEU A 301 -62.36 -30.25 20.59
C LEU A 301 -61.24 -30.35 21.63
N ASN A 302 -61.44 -31.17 22.65
CA ASN A 302 -60.47 -31.46 23.71
C ASN A 302 -60.12 -32.95 23.71
N LEU A 303 -58.87 -33.29 23.39
CA LEU A 303 -58.34 -34.65 23.39
C LEU A 303 -57.33 -34.81 24.52
N THR A 304 -57.47 -35.84 25.36
CA THR A 304 -56.49 -36.21 26.39
C THR A 304 -56.05 -37.65 26.17
N THR A 305 -54.77 -37.85 25.83
CA THR A 305 -54.24 -39.17 25.41
C THR A 305 -52.84 -39.47 25.94
N ASN A 306 -52.45 -40.74 26.04
CA ASN A 306 -51.03 -41.09 26.12
C ASN A 306 -50.42 -41.19 24.72
N THR A 307 -51.14 -41.80 23.77
CA THR A 307 -50.76 -41.84 22.35
C THR A 307 -51.90 -41.42 21.44
N LEU A 308 -51.64 -40.49 20.52
CA LEU A 308 -52.55 -40.10 19.44
C LEU A 308 -51.94 -40.48 18.08
N ASP A 309 -52.60 -41.37 17.34
CA ASP A 309 -52.21 -41.79 16.00
C ASP A 309 -53.31 -41.38 15.01
N ASN A 310 -53.11 -40.25 14.34
CA ASN A 310 -54.03 -39.69 13.37
C ASN A 310 -53.61 -40.07 11.94
N GLY A 311 -54.45 -40.84 11.28
CA GLY A 311 -54.41 -41.12 9.84
C GLY A 311 -55.56 -40.48 9.05
N GLY A 312 -56.46 -39.74 9.72
CA GLY A 312 -57.64 -39.10 9.12
C GLY A 312 -57.70 -37.61 9.42
N ARG A 313 -58.91 -37.12 9.75
CA ARG A 313 -59.17 -35.69 10.02
C ARG A 313 -59.62 -35.46 11.46
N ILE A 314 -58.96 -34.54 12.14
CA ILE A 314 -59.31 -34.03 13.47
C ILE A 314 -59.54 -32.52 13.34
N LEU A 315 -60.76 -32.06 13.60
CA LEU A 315 -61.20 -30.69 13.37
C LEU A 315 -61.85 -30.09 14.63
N GLY A 316 -61.30 -28.98 15.12
CA GLY A 316 -61.98 -28.10 16.08
C GLY A 316 -62.33 -26.78 15.40
N SER A 317 -63.58 -26.55 15.01
CA SER A 317 -63.93 -25.40 14.16
C SER A 317 -63.65 -24.04 14.83
N HIS A 318 -63.65 -23.97 16.17
CA HIS A 318 -63.27 -22.80 16.96
C HIS A 318 -61.96 -23.00 17.74
N THR A 319 -61.77 -24.17 18.37
CA THR A 319 -60.59 -24.46 19.19
C THR A 319 -60.28 -25.96 19.14
N LEU A 320 -58.99 -26.28 19.09
CA LEU A 320 -58.46 -27.64 19.20
C LEU A 320 -57.41 -27.69 20.31
N THR A 321 -57.68 -28.45 21.36
CA THR A 321 -56.72 -28.74 22.43
C THR A 321 -56.39 -30.23 22.43
N VAL A 322 -55.11 -30.56 22.32
CA VAL A 322 -54.60 -31.94 22.42
C VAL A 322 -53.59 -31.99 23.56
N ALA A 323 -53.92 -32.69 24.63
CA ALA A 323 -53.02 -33.00 25.73
C ALA A 323 -52.57 -34.45 25.60
N ASN A 324 -51.51 -34.68 24.81
CA ASN A 324 -50.90 -36.00 24.64
C ASN A 324 -49.67 -36.15 25.55
N ARG A 325 -49.45 -37.33 26.14
CA ARG A 325 -48.32 -37.55 27.05
C ARG A 325 -47.05 -38.06 26.35
N ASP A 326 -47.16 -39.12 25.56
CA ASP A 326 -46.02 -39.84 25.01
C ASP A 326 -45.78 -39.45 23.55
N GLU A 327 -46.63 -39.91 22.62
CA GLU A 327 -46.43 -39.67 21.18
C GLU A 327 -47.69 -39.21 20.43
N LEU A 328 -47.56 -38.16 19.63
CA LEU A 328 -48.55 -37.70 18.67
C LEU A 328 -48.00 -37.94 17.26
N ILE A 329 -48.63 -38.86 16.53
CA ILE A 329 -48.32 -39.18 15.14
C ILE A 329 -49.42 -38.60 14.25
N ASN A 330 -49.07 -37.63 13.41
CA ASN A 330 -49.93 -37.16 12.33
C ASN A 330 -49.36 -37.68 11.00
N ARG A 331 -49.98 -38.74 10.47
CA ARG A 331 -49.48 -39.46 9.29
C ARG A 331 -49.57 -38.61 8.02
N ALA A 332 -48.88 -39.07 6.97
CA ALA A 332 -48.98 -38.44 5.65
C ALA A 332 -50.42 -38.37 5.16
N GLY A 333 -50.86 -37.19 4.71
CA GLY A 333 -52.25 -36.94 4.28
C GLY A 333 -53.24 -36.68 5.41
N ALA A 334 -52.84 -36.88 6.67
CA ALA A 334 -53.72 -36.66 7.83
C ALA A 334 -53.72 -35.17 8.26
N GLU A 335 -54.82 -34.75 8.87
CA GLU A 335 -55.13 -33.35 9.14
C GLU A 335 -55.51 -33.12 10.62
N LEU A 336 -54.80 -32.21 11.30
CA LEU A 336 -55.21 -31.62 12.58
C LEU A 336 -55.44 -30.13 12.37
N LEU A 337 -56.69 -29.71 12.50
CA LEU A 337 -57.19 -28.46 11.95
C LEU A 337 -58.04 -27.67 12.95
N THR A 338 -57.83 -26.36 12.98
CA THR A 338 -58.76 -25.41 13.60
C THR A 338 -58.73 -24.05 12.88
N ASN A 339 -59.83 -23.30 12.90
CA ASN A 339 -59.86 -21.91 12.42
C ASN A 339 -59.47 -20.89 13.51
N GLY A 340 -59.40 -21.31 14.78
CA GLY A 340 -59.04 -20.45 15.91
C GLY A 340 -57.73 -20.87 16.57
N ALA A 341 -57.77 -21.07 17.89
CA ALA A 341 -56.59 -21.45 18.68
C ALA A 341 -56.36 -22.97 18.67
N GLY A 342 -55.15 -23.39 18.29
CA GLY A 342 -54.68 -24.77 18.37
C GLY A 342 -53.63 -24.91 19.46
N ARG A 343 -53.88 -25.72 20.48
CA ARG A 343 -52.91 -26.02 21.56
C ARG A 343 -52.61 -27.51 21.59
N LEU A 344 -51.41 -27.89 21.17
CA LEU A 344 -51.00 -29.30 21.12
C LEU A 344 -49.82 -29.51 22.06
N GLY A 345 -49.99 -30.40 23.03
CA GLY A 345 -48.95 -30.91 23.92
C GLY A 345 -48.65 -32.37 23.60
N SER A 346 -47.37 -32.76 23.57
CA SER A 346 -46.93 -34.15 23.41
C SER A 346 -45.53 -34.37 24.02
N GLY A 347 -45.12 -35.60 24.30
CA GLY A 347 -43.70 -35.91 24.53
C GLY A 347 -42.91 -35.78 23.22
N THR A 348 -43.34 -36.53 22.21
CA THR A 348 -42.83 -36.51 20.84
C THR A 348 -43.97 -36.17 19.86
N LEU A 349 -43.71 -35.28 18.91
CA LEU A 349 -44.61 -34.95 17.81
C LEU A 349 -43.97 -35.37 16.48
N ARG A 350 -44.54 -36.37 15.81
CA ARG A 350 -44.18 -36.78 14.44
C ARG A 350 -45.25 -36.28 13.48
N ASN A 351 -44.92 -35.31 12.64
CA ASN A 351 -45.84 -34.74 11.66
C ASN A 351 -45.36 -34.98 10.24
N ALA A 352 -46.04 -35.85 9.50
CA ALA A 352 -45.93 -36.00 8.04
C ALA A 352 -47.15 -35.43 7.30
N GLY A 353 -48.21 -35.07 8.02
CA GLY A 353 -49.43 -34.47 7.51
C GLY A 353 -49.49 -32.95 7.64
N THR A 354 -50.69 -32.42 7.88
CA THR A 354 -50.93 -30.98 8.11
C THR A 354 -51.41 -30.70 9.54
N LEU A 355 -50.71 -29.79 10.23
CA LEU A 355 -51.19 -29.12 11.44
C LEU A 355 -51.48 -27.66 11.10
N GLN A 356 -52.71 -27.18 11.32
CA GLN A 356 -53.10 -25.82 10.98
C GLN A 356 -54.00 -25.17 12.04
N ALA A 357 -53.66 -23.93 12.44
CA ALA A 357 -54.51 -23.05 13.26
C ALA A 357 -54.35 -21.57 12.84
N SER A 358 -55.21 -20.68 13.36
CA SER A 358 -54.95 -19.22 13.32
C SER A 358 -53.82 -18.85 14.28
N ASP A 359 -53.92 -19.27 15.54
CA ASP A 359 -52.83 -19.24 16.54
C ASP A 359 -52.49 -20.67 16.95
N LEU A 360 -51.36 -21.19 16.45
CA LEU A 360 -50.89 -22.55 16.74
C LEU A 360 -49.81 -22.52 17.82
N GLN A 361 -50.04 -23.22 18.93
CA GLN A 361 -49.08 -23.43 20.01
C GLN A 361 -48.75 -24.92 20.12
N LEU A 362 -47.47 -25.26 19.98
CA LEU A 362 -46.96 -26.62 20.10
C LEU A 362 -45.99 -26.68 21.29
N ARG A 363 -46.24 -27.61 22.21
CA ARG A 363 -45.34 -27.91 23.34
C ARG A 363 -44.96 -29.38 23.29
N ALA A 364 -43.75 -29.67 22.86
CA ALA A 364 -43.25 -31.04 22.78
C ALA A 364 -41.75 -31.13 23.08
N GLY A 365 -41.30 -32.24 23.66
CA GLY A 365 -39.86 -32.48 23.85
C GLY A 365 -39.14 -32.59 22.51
N GLU A 366 -39.66 -33.42 21.61
CA GLU A 366 -39.14 -33.54 20.24
C GLU A 366 -40.22 -33.28 19.19
N ILE A 367 -39.85 -32.57 18.13
CA ILE A 367 -40.68 -32.36 16.94
C ILE A 367 -39.91 -32.88 15.71
N ASP A 368 -40.44 -33.91 15.07
CA ASP A 368 -40.01 -34.41 13.75
C ASP A 368 -41.06 -33.98 12.72
N ASN A 369 -40.72 -32.99 11.89
CA ASN A 369 -41.63 -32.41 10.92
C ASN A 369 -41.20 -32.74 9.49
N GLN A 370 -41.92 -33.66 8.87
CA GLN A 370 -41.84 -34.08 7.47
C GLN A 370 -43.11 -33.67 6.69
N GLY A 371 -43.86 -32.71 7.22
CA GLY A 371 -45.11 -32.22 6.67
C GLY A 371 -45.24 -30.72 6.86
N ARG A 372 -46.47 -30.24 7.07
CA ARG A 372 -46.78 -28.82 7.26
C ARG A 372 -47.21 -28.54 8.70
N ILE A 373 -46.59 -27.53 9.29
CA ILE A 373 -47.00 -26.89 10.54
C ILE A 373 -47.28 -25.42 10.23
N GLN A 374 -48.53 -24.99 10.40
CA GLN A 374 -48.95 -23.65 10.00
C GLN A 374 -49.80 -22.95 11.07
N GLY A 375 -49.36 -21.78 11.49
CA GLY A 375 -50.14 -20.85 12.31
C GLY A 375 -50.34 -19.56 11.52
N THR A 376 -51.53 -19.27 10.99
CA THR A 376 -51.66 -18.17 10.02
C THR A 376 -51.37 -16.81 10.63
N ASP A 377 -51.87 -16.53 11.83
CA ASP A 377 -51.60 -15.26 12.53
C ASP A 377 -50.39 -15.41 13.45
N ALA A 378 -50.30 -16.54 14.16
CA ALA A 378 -49.15 -16.85 15.00
C ALA A 378 -48.83 -18.34 15.05
N LEU A 379 -47.55 -18.66 15.10
CA LEU A 379 -47.03 -20.00 15.39
C LEU A 379 -46.04 -19.93 16.55
N ARG A 380 -46.22 -20.76 17.58
CA ARG A 380 -45.35 -20.83 18.75
C ARG A 380 -44.91 -22.26 19.02
N LEU A 381 -43.60 -22.49 19.00
CA LEU A 381 -43.00 -23.69 19.59
C LEU A 381 -42.54 -23.31 21.00
N LEU A 382 -42.98 -24.05 22.00
CA LEU A 382 -42.73 -23.78 23.42
C LEU A 382 -41.98 -24.96 24.03
N ASP A 383 -40.86 -24.68 24.71
CA ASP A 383 -40.06 -25.66 25.45
C ASP A 383 -39.61 -26.90 24.62
N VAL A 384 -39.27 -26.71 23.34
CA VAL A 384 -38.81 -27.82 22.49
C VAL A 384 -37.34 -28.15 22.77
N LEU A 385 -37.01 -29.41 23.02
CA LEU A 385 -35.62 -29.85 23.16
C LEU A 385 -34.96 -30.00 21.79
N ARG A 386 -35.67 -30.60 20.84
CA ARG A 386 -35.14 -30.88 19.50
C ARG A 386 -36.21 -30.73 18.42
N TYR A 387 -35.96 -29.87 17.44
CA TYR A 387 -36.71 -29.83 16.19
C TYR A 387 -35.85 -30.42 15.06
N VAL A 388 -36.43 -31.31 14.27
CA VAL A 388 -35.84 -31.79 13.00
C VAL A 388 -36.85 -31.67 11.88
N GLY A 389 -36.44 -31.00 10.80
CA GLY A 389 -37.20 -30.91 9.56
C GLY A 389 -36.36 -31.36 8.38
N ASP A 390 -36.89 -32.27 7.57
CA ASP A 390 -36.28 -32.67 6.31
C ASP A 390 -36.62 -31.69 5.17
N LYS A 391 -36.32 -32.05 3.91
CA LYS A 391 -36.61 -31.20 2.74
C LYS A 391 -38.10 -31.00 2.46
N SER A 392 -38.98 -31.84 2.99
CA SER A 392 -40.43 -31.72 2.84
C SER A 392 -41.07 -30.85 3.92
N SER A 393 -40.36 -30.65 5.04
CA SER A 393 -40.73 -29.82 6.18
C SER A 393 -41.14 -28.40 5.78
N GLN A 394 -42.33 -27.99 6.21
CA GLN A 394 -42.84 -26.62 6.08
C GLN A 394 -43.30 -26.11 7.45
N LEU A 395 -42.75 -24.96 7.85
CA LEU A 395 -43.13 -24.22 9.04
C LEU A 395 -43.56 -22.82 8.60
N LEU A 396 -44.85 -22.50 8.70
CA LEU A 396 -45.43 -21.35 8.01
C LEU A 396 -46.25 -20.44 8.93
N SER A 397 -46.11 -19.13 8.77
CA SER A 397 -47.01 -18.11 9.34
C SER A 397 -47.13 -16.89 8.43
N LYS A 398 -48.28 -16.20 8.42
CA LYS A 398 -48.38 -14.86 7.79
C LYS A 398 -47.94 -13.77 8.77
N GLY A 399 -48.21 -13.96 10.06
CA GLY A 399 -47.81 -13.03 11.13
C GLY A 399 -46.49 -13.45 11.78
N THR A 400 -46.55 -13.84 13.05
CA THR A 400 -45.35 -14.10 13.87
C THR A 400 -45.10 -15.58 14.08
N ALA A 401 -43.87 -16.06 13.85
CA ALA A 401 -43.41 -17.37 14.29
C ALA A 401 -42.36 -17.21 15.40
N THR A 402 -42.66 -17.68 16.61
CA THR A 402 -41.72 -17.69 17.75
C THR A 402 -41.37 -19.14 18.09
N LEU A 403 -40.13 -19.53 17.85
CA LEU A 403 -39.66 -20.89 17.97
C LEU A 403 -38.71 -20.96 19.17
N GLN A 404 -39.10 -21.67 20.23
CA GLN A 404 -38.22 -22.00 21.35
C GLN A 404 -37.81 -23.46 21.21
N ALA A 405 -36.61 -23.69 20.68
CA ALA A 405 -36.08 -25.02 20.43
C ALA A 405 -34.59 -25.04 20.79
N LYS A 406 -34.19 -25.87 21.76
CA LYS A 406 -32.80 -25.95 22.22
C LYS A 406 -31.85 -26.38 21.09
N GLN A 407 -32.25 -27.37 20.30
CA GLN A 407 -31.59 -27.74 19.04
C GLN A 407 -32.60 -27.69 17.90
N ALA A 408 -32.25 -27.05 16.80
CA ALA A 408 -33.08 -27.01 15.61
C ALA A 408 -32.27 -27.29 14.33
N ASP A 409 -32.66 -28.36 13.63
CA ASP A 409 -32.11 -28.73 12.32
C ASP A 409 -33.20 -28.52 11.24
N ASN A 410 -32.99 -27.56 10.35
CA ASN A 410 -33.89 -27.26 9.24
C ASN A 410 -33.24 -27.61 7.89
N ALA A 411 -33.84 -28.54 7.15
CA ALA A 411 -33.53 -28.78 5.74
C ALA A 411 -34.68 -28.36 4.79
N GLY A 412 -35.78 -27.84 5.33
CA GLY A 412 -37.00 -27.47 4.61
C GLY A 412 -37.21 -25.96 4.56
N LEU A 413 -38.49 -25.54 4.60
CA LEU A 413 -38.90 -24.14 4.52
C LEU A 413 -39.48 -23.66 5.85
N TRP A 414 -38.86 -22.64 6.44
CA TRP A 414 -39.46 -21.83 7.49
C TRP A 414 -39.78 -20.44 6.94
N GLN A 415 -41.01 -19.99 7.09
CA GLN A 415 -41.43 -18.68 6.60
C GLN A 415 -42.43 -18.02 7.54
N ALA A 416 -42.16 -16.78 7.95
CA ALA A 416 -43.09 -15.95 8.69
C ALA A 416 -43.00 -14.48 8.27
N GLY A 417 -43.99 -13.66 8.65
CA GLY A 417 -43.85 -12.21 8.60
C GLY A 417 -42.70 -11.77 9.50
N THR A 418 -42.76 -12.11 10.78
CA THR A 418 -41.63 -12.00 11.71
C THR A 418 -41.28 -13.37 12.25
N LEU A 419 -40.02 -13.79 12.08
CA LEU A 419 -39.53 -15.08 12.56
C LEU A 419 -38.52 -14.87 13.67
N THR A 420 -38.74 -15.50 14.82
CA THR A 420 -37.82 -15.50 15.96
C THR A 420 -37.50 -16.93 16.38
N LEU A 421 -36.23 -17.28 16.47
CA LEU A 421 -35.74 -18.54 17.05
C LEU A 421 -34.92 -18.24 18.30
N ASN A 422 -35.19 -18.96 19.39
CA ASN A 422 -34.33 -19.00 20.57
C ASN A 422 -33.92 -20.45 20.85
N GLY A 423 -32.62 -20.72 20.89
CA GLY A 423 -32.06 -22.06 21.10
C GLY A 423 -30.58 -22.05 21.46
N ASP A 424 -29.98 -23.21 21.66
CA ASP A 424 -28.53 -23.36 21.84
C ASP A 424 -27.84 -23.57 20.49
N THR A 425 -28.42 -24.42 19.64
CA THR A 425 -27.85 -24.77 18.34
C THR A 425 -28.89 -24.68 17.23
N PHE A 426 -28.49 -24.09 16.11
CA PHE A 426 -29.33 -23.98 14.92
C PHE A 426 -28.51 -24.33 13.68
N SER A 427 -28.99 -25.31 12.91
CA SER A 427 -28.42 -25.71 11.64
C SER A 427 -29.45 -25.53 10.53
N ASN A 428 -29.13 -24.68 9.55
CA ASN A 428 -29.95 -24.46 8.37
C ASN A 428 -29.27 -24.98 7.11
N SER A 429 -29.90 -25.94 6.44
CA SER A 429 -29.56 -26.40 5.09
C SER A 429 -30.70 -26.17 4.09
N GLY A 430 -31.83 -25.63 4.54
CA GLY A 430 -32.97 -25.21 3.71
C GLY A 430 -33.10 -23.68 3.64
N THR A 431 -34.34 -23.18 3.72
CA THR A 431 -34.65 -21.74 3.68
C THR A 431 -35.33 -21.31 4.97
N VAL A 432 -34.85 -20.22 5.57
CA VAL A 432 -35.52 -19.52 6.67
C VAL A 432 -35.75 -18.06 6.27
N ALA A 433 -37.02 -17.68 6.14
CA ALA A 433 -37.44 -16.37 5.67
C ALA A 433 -38.31 -15.64 6.71
N GLY A 434 -37.83 -14.52 7.21
CA GLY A 434 -38.62 -13.57 8.00
C GLY A 434 -38.91 -12.34 7.14
N LEU A 435 -40.09 -12.28 6.50
CA LEU A 435 -40.37 -11.31 5.45
C LEU A 435 -40.21 -9.85 5.93
N ASN A 436 -40.73 -9.53 7.13
CA ASN A 436 -40.56 -8.24 7.80
C ASN A 436 -39.29 -8.20 8.67
N SER A 437 -38.99 -9.29 9.38
CA SER A 437 -37.79 -9.41 10.21
C SER A 437 -37.46 -10.86 10.55
N LEU A 438 -36.16 -11.13 10.68
CA LEU A 438 -35.62 -12.43 11.09
C LEU A 438 -34.70 -12.23 12.30
N SER A 439 -35.00 -12.88 13.42
CA SER A 439 -34.17 -12.85 14.64
C SER A 439 -33.80 -14.27 15.05
N LEU A 440 -32.52 -14.61 15.09
CA LEU A 440 -32.05 -15.90 15.60
C LEU A 440 -31.14 -15.65 16.79
N ASN A 441 -31.46 -16.29 17.92
CA ASN A 441 -30.66 -16.25 19.13
C ASN A 441 -30.22 -17.68 19.46
N GLY A 442 -28.92 -17.94 19.35
CA GLY A 442 -28.34 -19.18 19.84
C GLY A 442 -26.83 -19.23 19.81
N ASP A 443 -26.26 -20.05 20.70
CA ASP A 443 -24.82 -20.15 20.92
C ASP A 443 -24.05 -20.58 19.66
N GLN A 444 -24.59 -21.53 18.89
CA GLN A 444 -23.95 -22.06 17.67
C GLN A 444 -24.92 -21.99 16.49
N LEU A 445 -24.61 -21.13 15.52
CA LEU A 445 -25.41 -20.96 14.31
C LEU A 445 -24.64 -21.51 13.11
N ARG A 446 -25.22 -22.45 12.35
CA ARG A 446 -24.68 -22.94 11.08
C ARG A 446 -25.66 -22.67 9.95
N ASN A 447 -25.20 -21.99 8.91
CA ASN A 447 -25.97 -21.74 7.71
C ASN A 447 -25.26 -22.29 6.47
N GLN A 448 -25.82 -23.36 5.92
CA GLN A 448 -25.46 -23.99 4.65
C GLN A 448 -26.50 -23.69 3.55
N GLY A 449 -27.70 -23.22 3.95
CA GLY A 449 -28.79 -22.84 3.06
C GLY A 449 -28.98 -21.33 2.95
N GLU A 450 -30.23 -20.87 3.02
CA GLU A 450 -30.61 -19.47 2.88
C GLU A 450 -31.26 -18.92 4.15
N LEU A 451 -30.73 -17.80 4.66
CA LEU A 451 -31.38 -16.95 5.65
C LEU A 451 -31.76 -15.63 4.98
N PHE A 452 -33.04 -15.27 5.02
CA PHE A 452 -33.55 -14.14 4.23
C PHE A 452 -34.51 -13.25 5.03
N SER A 453 -34.39 -11.93 4.84
CA SER A 453 -35.39 -10.94 5.23
C SER A 453 -35.45 -9.77 4.24
N GLN A 454 -36.66 -9.28 3.92
CA GLN A 454 -36.81 -8.00 3.23
C GLN A 454 -36.55 -6.81 4.18
N GLY A 455 -36.74 -7.02 5.49
CA GLY A 455 -36.36 -6.07 6.53
C GLY A 455 -35.00 -6.39 7.13
N ALA A 456 -34.89 -6.32 8.45
CA ALA A 456 -33.65 -6.53 9.19
C ALA A 456 -33.46 -8.01 9.60
N VAL A 457 -32.22 -8.50 9.47
CA VAL A 457 -31.78 -9.77 10.07
C VAL A 457 -30.99 -9.46 11.34
N THR A 458 -31.33 -10.12 12.45
CA THR A 458 -30.58 -10.01 13.71
C THR A 458 -30.13 -11.39 14.17
N LEU A 459 -28.83 -11.58 14.39
CA LEU A 459 -28.28 -12.82 14.95
C LEU A 459 -27.56 -12.52 16.27
N PHE A 460 -27.92 -13.23 17.33
CA PHE A 460 -27.24 -13.19 18.64
C PHE A 460 -26.69 -14.57 18.97
N GLY A 461 -25.46 -14.65 19.48
CA GLY A 461 -24.86 -15.94 19.78
C GLY A 461 -23.38 -15.88 20.15
N LYS A 462 -22.72 -17.04 20.09
CA LYS A 462 -21.25 -17.13 20.23
C LYS A 462 -20.59 -17.29 18.88
N THR A 463 -21.08 -18.22 18.05
CA THR A 463 -20.48 -18.52 16.75
C THR A 463 -21.48 -18.54 15.60
N LEU A 464 -20.99 -18.16 14.42
CA LEU A 464 -21.68 -18.32 13.14
C LEU A 464 -20.74 -18.97 12.13
N GLU A 465 -21.11 -20.12 11.59
CA GLU A 465 -20.46 -20.74 10.43
C GLU A 465 -21.38 -20.61 9.22
N ASN A 466 -20.98 -19.82 8.23
CA ASN A 466 -21.75 -19.55 7.02
C ASN A 466 -21.03 -20.10 5.78
N SER A 467 -21.62 -21.12 5.17
CA SER A 467 -21.28 -21.64 3.83
C SER A 467 -22.40 -21.40 2.80
N GLY A 468 -23.58 -20.98 3.26
CA GLY A 468 -24.72 -20.57 2.45
C GLY A 468 -24.83 -19.06 2.27
N THR A 469 -26.06 -18.56 2.17
CA THR A 469 -26.36 -17.12 1.99
C THR A 469 -27.17 -16.58 3.16
N LEU A 470 -26.72 -15.45 3.71
CA LEU A 470 -27.50 -14.60 4.61
C LEU A 470 -27.77 -13.28 3.91
N THR A 471 -29.05 -12.93 3.73
CA THR A 471 -29.47 -11.69 3.08
C THR A 471 -30.42 -10.90 3.98
N GLY A 472 -30.02 -9.67 4.32
CA GLY A 472 -30.88 -8.67 4.95
C GLY A 472 -31.04 -7.46 4.04
N VAL A 473 -32.14 -7.36 3.30
CA VAL A 473 -32.35 -6.26 2.34
C VAL A 473 -32.39 -4.90 3.06
N GLY A 474 -33.03 -4.83 4.23
CA GLY A 474 -33.04 -3.63 5.09
C GLY A 474 -31.79 -3.45 5.96
N GLY A 475 -30.84 -4.40 5.92
CA GLY A 475 -29.68 -4.45 6.80
C GLY A 475 -29.59 -5.73 7.63
N PHE A 476 -28.45 -5.94 8.28
CA PHE A 476 -28.32 -6.96 9.31
C PHE A 476 -27.48 -6.47 10.48
N THR A 477 -27.73 -7.03 11.66
CA THR A 477 -26.92 -6.88 12.87
C THR A 477 -26.59 -8.26 13.40
N LEU A 478 -25.31 -8.60 13.40
CA LEU A 478 -24.78 -9.87 13.88
C LEU A 478 -23.94 -9.60 15.13
N ASP A 479 -24.36 -10.08 16.29
CA ASP A 479 -23.63 -9.93 17.55
C ASP A 479 -23.24 -11.33 18.08
N LEU A 480 -21.99 -11.72 17.78
CA LEU A 480 -21.46 -13.06 18.00
C LEU A 480 -20.21 -13.01 18.85
N THR A 481 -20.30 -13.35 20.14
CA THR A 481 -19.23 -13.04 21.11
C THR A 481 -17.87 -13.69 20.85
N ASP A 482 -17.78 -14.75 20.04
CA ASP A 482 -16.54 -15.53 19.83
C ASP A 482 -16.04 -15.48 18.38
N ARG A 483 -16.75 -16.09 17.41
CA ARG A 483 -16.21 -16.27 16.05
C ARG A 483 -17.28 -16.30 14.96
N VAL A 484 -17.01 -15.63 13.85
CA VAL A 484 -17.75 -15.76 12.59
C VAL A 484 -16.83 -16.31 11.50
N ASP A 485 -17.22 -17.43 10.92
CA ASP A 485 -16.59 -18.05 9.76
C ASP A 485 -17.49 -17.89 8.54
N ASN A 486 -17.13 -16.96 7.64
CA ASN A 486 -17.73 -16.88 6.32
C ASN A 486 -16.85 -17.65 5.32
N LEU A 487 -17.19 -18.92 5.10
CA LEU A 487 -16.41 -19.86 4.29
C LEU A 487 -16.41 -19.47 2.79
N ALA A 488 -15.61 -20.14 1.97
CA ALA A 488 -15.38 -19.74 0.56
C ALA A 488 -16.65 -19.57 -0.29
N THR A 489 -17.70 -20.35 -0.04
CA THR A 489 -19.02 -20.22 -0.72
C THR A 489 -19.99 -19.30 0.03
N GLY A 490 -19.64 -18.90 1.24
CA GLY A 490 -20.44 -18.10 2.13
C GLY A 490 -20.66 -16.68 1.60
N ARG A 491 -21.91 -16.21 1.70
CA ARG A 491 -22.32 -14.87 1.29
C ARG A 491 -23.07 -14.18 2.42
N LEU A 492 -22.56 -13.03 2.86
CA LEU A 492 -23.23 -12.11 3.78
C LEU A 492 -23.61 -10.86 2.98
N LEU A 493 -24.91 -10.65 2.76
CA LEU A 493 -25.42 -9.61 1.85
C LEU A 493 -26.37 -8.67 2.60
N SER A 494 -26.09 -7.37 2.55
CA SER A 494 -26.93 -6.33 3.15
C SER A 494 -27.22 -5.22 2.16
N GLY A 495 -28.49 -4.82 2.04
CA GLY A 495 -28.91 -3.66 1.24
C GLY A 495 -28.90 -2.35 2.01
N GLY A 496 -28.48 -2.38 3.28
CA GLY A 496 -28.36 -1.23 4.16
C GLY A 496 -27.07 -1.30 4.96
N THR A 497 -27.16 -1.10 6.27
CA THR A 497 -26.01 -1.34 7.15
C THR A 497 -25.86 -2.84 7.39
N GLY A 498 -24.69 -3.40 7.10
CA GLY A 498 -24.28 -4.72 7.59
C GLY A 498 -23.35 -4.51 8.79
N GLU A 499 -23.85 -4.77 9.99
CA GLU A 499 -23.11 -4.62 11.24
C GLU A 499 -22.79 -6.00 11.81
N LEU A 500 -21.51 -6.23 12.11
CA LEU A 500 -21.03 -7.45 12.76
C LEU A 500 -20.13 -7.08 13.94
N THR A 501 -20.48 -7.56 15.13
CA THR A 501 -19.63 -7.56 16.31
C THR A 501 -19.20 -8.98 16.61
N THR A 502 -17.89 -9.25 16.69
CA THR A 502 -17.42 -10.59 17.04
C THR A 502 -16.02 -10.65 17.66
N GLY A 503 -15.60 -11.77 18.25
CA GLY A 503 -14.20 -11.96 18.62
C GLY A 503 -13.32 -12.06 17.38
N VAL A 504 -13.55 -13.05 16.51
CA VAL A 504 -12.78 -13.25 15.28
C VAL A 504 -13.70 -13.35 14.10
N LEU A 505 -13.45 -12.58 13.04
CA LEU A 505 -14.05 -12.83 11.74
C LEU A 505 -12.99 -13.43 10.80
N SER A 506 -13.29 -14.62 10.29
CA SER A 506 -12.58 -15.25 9.18
C SER A 506 -13.47 -15.21 7.95
N ASN A 507 -13.06 -14.45 6.94
CA ASN A 507 -13.84 -14.21 5.74
C ASN A 507 -13.08 -14.69 4.50
N GLN A 508 -13.46 -15.89 4.05
CA GLN A 508 -12.99 -16.53 2.83
C GLN A 508 -13.96 -16.31 1.66
N GLY A 509 -15.24 -16.04 1.97
CA GLY A 509 -16.29 -15.80 0.99
C GLY A 509 -16.50 -14.32 0.66
N LEU A 510 -17.76 -13.95 0.46
CA LEU A 510 -18.18 -12.58 0.17
C LEU A 510 -18.95 -11.99 1.36
N TRP A 511 -18.54 -10.81 1.80
CA TRP A 511 -19.39 -9.90 2.55
C TRP A 511 -19.57 -8.60 1.77
N GLN A 512 -20.80 -8.28 1.40
CA GLN A 512 -21.16 -7.01 0.77
C GLN A 512 -22.24 -6.28 1.56
N SER A 513 -22.07 -4.97 1.75
CA SER A 513 -23.07 -4.10 2.39
C SER A 513 -23.03 -2.69 1.79
N ASP A 514 -24.16 -1.97 1.84
CA ASP A 514 -24.17 -0.56 1.46
C ASP A 514 -23.27 0.25 2.40
N ALA A 515 -23.47 0.09 3.70
CA ALA A 515 -22.55 0.54 4.74
C ALA A 515 -22.05 -0.66 5.54
N LEU A 516 -20.75 -0.91 5.49
CA LEU A 516 -20.15 -2.03 6.20
C LEU A 516 -19.56 -1.58 7.54
N ARG A 517 -19.98 -2.24 8.63
CA ARG A 517 -19.49 -1.99 10.00
C ARG A 517 -19.04 -3.30 10.64
N LEU A 518 -17.77 -3.35 11.04
CA LEU A 518 -17.20 -4.47 11.77
C LEU A 518 -16.56 -3.97 13.06
N THR A 519 -16.94 -4.58 14.18
CA THR A 519 -16.24 -4.47 15.45
C THR A 519 -15.72 -5.87 15.79
N ALA A 520 -14.40 -6.06 15.85
CA ALA A 520 -13.87 -7.37 16.24
C ALA A 520 -12.57 -7.31 17.03
N ARG A 521 -12.11 -8.45 17.56
CA ARG A 521 -10.72 -8.58 18.02
C ARG A 521 -9.81 -8.78 16.82
N ASP A 522 -9.98 -9.86 16.07
CA ASP A 522 -9.17 -10.15 14.89
C ASP A 522 -10.01 -10.26 13.61
N LEU A 523 -9.36 -9.93 12.50
CA LEU A 523 -9.90 -10.10 11.16
C LEU A 523 -8.94 -10.85 10.25
N GLU A 524 -9.33 -12.05 9.84
CA GLU A 524 -8.63 -12.83 8.82
C GLU A 524 -9.37 -12.66 7.49
N GLN A 525 -8.76 -11.95 6.53
CA GLN A 525 -9.35 -11.71 5.21
C GLN A 525 -8.67 -12.54 4.13
N GLN A 526 -9.42 -13.45 3.54
CA GLN A 526 -8.98 -14.22 2.38
C GLN A 526 -9.84 -13.98 1.14
N GLY A 527 -11.12 -13.64 1.33
CA GLY A 527 -12.08 -13.35 0.27
C GLY A 527 -12.32 -11.85 0.06
N ASN A 528 -13.59 -11.50 -0.13
CA ASN A 528 -14.03 -10.15 -0.49
C ASN A 528 -14.87 -9.53 0.63
N LEU A 529 -14.53 -8.30 0.98
CA LEU A 529 -15.29 -7.47 1.90
C LEU A 529 -15.52 -6.11 1.23
N LEU A 530 -16.78 -5.84 0.87
CA LEU A 530 -17.15 -4.76 -0.04
C LEU A 530 -18.17 -3.81 0.62
N GLY A 531 -17.78 -2.56 0.84
CA GLY A 531 -18.66 -1.49 1.31
C GLY A 531 -19.05 -0.54 0.17
N VAL A 532 -20.29 -0.57 -0.33
CA VAL A 532 -20.66 0.21 -1.53
C VAL A 532 -20.49 1.71 -1.31
N GLN A 533 -20.98 2.23 -0.18
CA GLN A 533 -20.89 3.65 0.16
C GLN A 533 -19.82 3.98 1.20
N ARG A 534 -19.54 3.04 2.11
CA ARG A 534 -18.51 3.18 3.16
C ARG A 534 -18.16 1.85 3.81
N GLY A 535 -16.94 1.76 4.35
CA GLY A 535 -16.50 0.70 5.24
C GLY A 535 -15.89 1.26 6.53
N THR A 536 -16.29 0.72 7.68
CA THR A 536 -15.70 1.06 8.98
C THR A 536 -15.41 -0.22 9.74
N LEU A 537 -14.13 -0.45 10.03
CA LEU A 537 -13.64 -1.64 10.72
C LEU A 537 -12.87 -1.19 11.95
N GLN A 538 -13.32 -1.63 13.13
CA GLN A 538 -12.70 -1.38 14.42
C GLN A 538 -12.23 -2.71 15.01
N LEU A 539 -10.93 -2.92 15.01
CA LEU A 539 -10.30 -4.13 15.50
C LEU A 539 -9.47 -3.82 16.76
N SER A 540 -9.66 -4.58 17.82
CA SER A 540 -8.81 -4.47 19.03
C SER A 540 -7.51 -5.29 18.92
N GLY A 541 -7.42 -6.18 17.93
CA GLY A 541 -6.29 -7.05 17.60
C GLY A 541 -5.85 -6.85 16.14
N ALA A 542 -5.61 -7.92 15.39
CA ALA A 542 -4.95 -7.83 14.08
C ALA A 542 -5.91 -7.86 12.88
N TYR A 543 -5.65 -7.03 11.88
CA TYR A 543 -6.07 -7.27 10.49
C TYR A 543 -5.01 -8.09 9.75
N ARG A 544 -5.41 -9.21 9.16
CA ARG A 544 -4.55 -10.09 8.36
C ARG A 544 -5.18 -10.32 6.97
N GLY A 545 -4.77 -9.53 5.99
CA GLY A 545 -5.15 -9.71 4.59
C GLY A 545 -4.23 -10.71 3.89
N ALA A 546 -4.80 -11.78 3.31
CA ALA A 546 -4.09 -12.75 2.48
C ALA A 546 -3.85 -12.23 1.06
N GLN A 547 -3.01 -12.92 0.29
CA GLN A 547 -2.82 -12.61 -1.12
C GLN A 547 -4.13 -12.78 -1.89
N GLY A 548 -4.49 -11.80 -2.73
CA GLY A 548 -5.74 -11.81 -3.51
C GLY A 548 -6.99 -11.38 -2.75
N SER A 549 -6.91 -11.20 -1.42
CA SER A 549 -8.02 -10.67 -0.62
C SER A 549 -8.32 -9.21 -0.98
N GLN A 550 -9.60 -8.83 -0.88
CA GLN A 550 -10.07 -7.48 -1.20
C GLN A 550 -10.91 -6.92 -0.06
N LEU A 551 -10.45 -5.81 0.52
CA LEU A 551 -11.23 -4.97 1.42
C LEU A 551 -11.38 -3.59 0.76
N VAL A 552 -12.55 -3.38 0.15
CA VAL A 552 -12.78 -2.25 -0.76
C VAL A 552 -14.04 -1.50 -0.34
N SER A 553 -13.99 -0.18 -0.39
CA SER A 553 -15.18 0.67 -0.39
C SER A 553 -15.24 1.59 -1.60
N GLY A 554 -16.46 1.84 -2.11
CA GLY A 554 -16.72 2.84 -3.15
C GLY A 554 -16.72 4.27 -2.62
N GLY A 555 -16.86 4.44 -1.31
CA GLY A 555 -16.65 5.70 -0.61
C GLY A 555 -15.51 5.56 0.40
N ASP A 556 -15.67 6.11 1.58
CA ASP A 556 -14.61 6.11 2.59
C ASP A 556 -14.44 4.74 3.24
N LEU A 557 -13.18 4.31 3.41
CA LEU A 557 -12.80 3.12 4.13
C LEU A 557 -11.93 3.50 5.34
N SER A 558 -12.41 3.18 6.54
CA SER A 558 -11.65 3.32 7.79
C SER A 558 -11.37 1.95 8.39
N LEU A 559 -10.10 1.68 8.69
CA LEU A 559 -9.65 0.48 9.39
C LEU A 559 -8.74 0.89 10.55
N THR A 560 -9.19 0.64 11.77
CA THR A 560 -8.35 0.76 12.98
C THR A 560 -8.08 -0.63 13.53
N ALA A 561 -6.82 -0.97 13.79
CA ALA A 561 -6.41 -2.24 14.36
C ALA A 561 -5.22 -2.06 15.31
N HIS A 562 -4.86 -3.10 16.07
CA HIS A 562 -3.54 -3.15 16.70
C HIS A 562 -2.47 -3.35 15.62
N ASP A 563 -2.56 -4.44 14.85
CA ASP A 563 -1.63 -4.71 13.74
C ASP A 563 -2.38 -4.76 12.42
N ILE A 564 -1.87 -4.08 11.40
CA ILE A 564 -2.35 -4.19 10.02
C ILE A 564 -1.28 -4.91 9.20
N ILE A 565 -1.56 -6.17 8.83
CA ILE A 565 -0.72 -6.97 7.93
C ILE A 565 -1.49 -7.16 6.62
N ASN A 566 -1.11 -6.40 5.59
CA ASN A 566 -1.80 -6.43 4.31
C ASN A 566 -0.96 -7.14 3.23
N ARG A 567 -1.42 -8.28 2.73
CA ARG A 567 -0.88 -8.93 1.51
C ARG A 567 -1.85 -8.85 0.32
N GLY A 568 -3.04 -8.29 0.52
CA GLY A 568 -4.09 -8.14 -0.48
C GLY A 568 -4.27 -6.68 -0.88
N GLN A 569 -5.51 -6.27 -1.08
CA GLN A 569 -5.88 -4.93 -1.48
C GLN A 569 -6.77 -4.25 -0.43
N LEU A 570 -6.37 -3.04 -0.03
CA LEU A 570 -7.18 -2.10 0.74
C LEU A 570 -7.47 -0.87 -0.11
N GLN A 571 -8.74 -0.56 -0.36
CA GLN A 571 -9.13 0.59 -1.19
C GLN A 571 -10.35 1.35 -0.65
N GLY A 572 -10.29 2.68 -0.72
CA GLY A 572 -11.44 3.56 -0.57
C GLY A 572 -11.24 4.89 -1.29
N SER A 573 -12.29 5.70 -1.42
CA SER A 573 -12.18 7.10 -1.87
C SER A 573 -11.26 7.89 -0.93
N THR A 574 -11.56 7.81 0.37
CA THR A 574 -10.63 8.13 1.46
C THR A 574 -10.27 6.84 2.17
N LEU A 575 -9.00 6.44 2.14
CA LEU A 575 -8.51 5.32 2.93
C LEU A 575 -7.88 5.87 4.22
N THR A 576 -8.44 5.52 5.37
CA THR A 576 -7.93 5.91 6.70
C THR A 576 -7.52 4.67 7.48
N LEU A 577 -6.24 4.57 7.83
CA LEU A 577 -5.66 3.46 8.58
C LEU A 577 -5.16 3.95 9.94
N GLY A 578 -5.58 3.31 11.02
CA GLY A 578 -5.04 3.50 12.36
C GLY A 578 -4.45 2.20 12.87
N ALA A 579 -3.16 2.18 13.24
CA ALA A 579 -2.53 0.97 13.74
C ALA A 579 -1.51 1.24 14.83
N GLU A 580 -1.22 0.23 15.65
CA GLU A 580 0.04 0.19 16.37
C GLU A 580 1.17 -0.14 15.40
N SER A 581 1.10 -1.24 14.65
CA SER A 581 2.06 -1.58 13.59
C SER A 581 1.38 -1.79 12.24
N LEU A 582 2.06 -1.39 11.15
CA LEU A 582 1.54 -1.58 9.79
C LEU A 582 2.63 -2.18 8.88
N THR A 583 2.35 -3.36 8.35
CA THR A 583 3.21 -4.05 7.38
C THR A 583 2.43 -4.28 6.09
N ASN A 584 2.83 -3.59 5.03
CA ASN A 584 2.23 -3.72 3.71
C ASN A 584 3.13 -4.54 2.77
N HIS A 585 2.58 -5.63 2.26
CA HIS A 585 3.11 -6.45 1.17
C HIS A 585 2.23 -6.40 -0.09
N GLY A 586 1.05 -5.77 0.01
CA GLY A 586 0.07 -5.66 -1.07
C GLY A 586 -0.14 -4.23 -1.52
N THR A 587 -1.39 -3.85 -1.76
CA THR A 587 -1.77 -2.49 -2.21
C THR A 587 -2.63 -1.79 -1.17
N LEU A 588 -2.26 -0.55 -0.84
CA LEU A 588 -3.08 0.41 -0.12
C LEU A 588 -3.40 1.57 -1.07
N ARG A 589 -4.67 1.82 -1.34
CA ARG A 589 -5.09 2.85 -2.30
C ARG A 589 -6.18 3.74 -1.70
N GLY A 590 -5.93 5.04 -1.71
CA GLY A 590 -6.95 6.05 -1.46
C GLY A 590 -7.21 6.85 -2.73
N ASP A 591 -8.33 6.66 -3.42
CA ASP A 591 -8.54 7.27 -4.74
C ASP A 591 -8.35 8.80 -4.69
N ARG A 592 -8.87 9.47 -3.65
CA ARG A 592 -8.65 10.90 -3.39
C ARG A 592 -7.62 11.15 -2.28
N THR A 593 -7.69 10.38 -1.20
CA THR A 593 -6.83 10.58 -0.03
C THR A 593 -6.49 9.24 0.64
N LEU A 594 -5.23 9.07 1.04
CA LEU A 594 -4.78 7.99 1.93
C LEU A 594 -4.15 8.62 3.18
N ASN A 595 -4.68 8.30 4.36
CA ASN A 595 -4.14 8.69 5.66
C ASN A 595 -3.80 7.43 6.46
N ALA A 596 -2.57 7.30 6.93
CA ALA A 596 -2.16 6.24 7.84
C ALA A 596 -1.49 6.83 9.08
N THR A 597 -2.04 6.55 10.26
CA THR A 597 -1.46 6.90 11.56
C THR A 597 -1.05 5.61 12.27
N VAL A 598 0.26 5.45 12.48
CA VAL A 598 0.89 4.25 13.03
C VAL A 598 1.73 4.65 14.24
N THR A 599 1.51 4.04 15.41
CA THR A 599 2.26 4.43 16.61
C THR A 599 3.64 3.75 16.73
N ASN A 600 3.84 2.61 16.07
CA ASN A 600 5.08 1.84 15.99
C ASN A 600 5.58 1.78 14.52
N PRO A 601 6.49 0.87 14.11
CA PRO A 601 7.00 0.86 12.74
C PRO A 601 5.92 0.65 11.67
N PHE A 602 6.02 1.46 10.62
CA PHE A 602 5.41 1.22 9.32
C PHE A 602 6.47 0.63 8.38
N SER A 603 6.14 -0.49 7.72
CA SER A 603 6.97 -1.05 6.65
C SER A 603 6.15 -1.26 5.37
N ASN A 604 6.69 -0.79 4.25
CA ASN A 604 6.19 -1.07 2.91
C ASN A 604 7.21 -1.94 2.19
N ALA A 605 6.91 -3.23 2.04
CA ALA A 605 7.84 -4.23 1.53
C ALA A 605 8.16 -4.04 0.05
N ALA A 606 9.14 -4.80 -0.45
CA ALA A 606 9.42 -4.86 -1.88
C ALA A 606 8.16 -5.26 -2.66
N GLN A 607 7.91 -4.58 -3.79
CA GLN A 607 6.71 -4.72 -4.64
C GLN A 607 5.38 -4.24 -4.05
N ALA A 608 5.36 -3.83 -2.77
CA ALA A 608 4.19 -3.29 -2.13
C ALA A 608 3.95 -1.84 -2.58
N ARG A 609 2.69 -1.44 -2.65
CA ARG A 609 2.27 -0.14 -3.22
C ARG A 609 1.38 0.63 -2.26
N LEU A 610 1.70 1.90 -2.05
CA LEU A 610 0.81 2.90 -1.50
C LEU A 610 0.52 3.95 -2.58
N SER A 611 -0.75 4.26 -2.79
CA SER A 611 -1.12 5.21 -3.83
C SER A 611 -2.33 6.09 -3.48
N SER A 612 -2.31 7.31 -4.01
CA SER A 612 -3.47 8.20 -4.03
C SER A 612 -3.42 9.13 -5.23
N ASP A 613 -4.56 9.42 -5.89
CA ASP A 613 -4.57 10.40 -6.99
C ASP A 613 -4.52 11.85 -6.45
N GLY A 614 -4.76 12.04 -5.15
CA GLY A 614 -4.65 13.31 -4.44
C GLY A 614 -3.56 13.30 -3.37
N THR A 615 -3.96 13.21 -2.10
CA THR A 615 -3.06 13.39 -0.94
C THR A 615 -2.76 12.07 -0.24
N LEU A 616 -1.49 11.81 0.04
CA LEU A 616 -1.05 10.66 0.82
C LEU A 616 -0.27 11.14 2.05
N ASN A 617 -0.79 10.85 3.23
CA ASN A 617 -0.19 11.19 4.51
C ASN A 617 0.09 9.92 5.32
N VAL A 618 1.34 9.72 5.72
CA VAL A 618 1.72 8.62 6.63
C VAL A 618 2.46 9.20 7.81
N GLN A 619 1.95 8.92 9.01
CA GLN A 619 2.62 9.22 10.28
C GLN A 619 3.00 7.91 10.95
N ALA A 620 4.27 7.70 11.23
CA ALA A 620 4.79 6.51 11.90
C ALA A 620 6.00 6.84 12.78
N THR A 621 6.28 6.10 13.85
CA THR A 621 7.51 6.31 14.64
C THR A 621 8.76 6.04 13.79
N THR A 622 8.76 4.94 13.04
CA THR A 622 9.76 4.65 12.00
C THR A 622 9.05 4.22 10.73
N LEU A 623 9.57 4.66 9.59
CA LEU A 623 9.02 4.35 8.27
C LEU A 623 10.11 3.70 7.43
N ASP A 624 9.88 2.47 6.98
CA ASP A 624 10.76 1.76 6.04
C ASP A 624 10.02 1.49 4.73
N ASN A 625 10.45 2.14 3.65
CA ASN A 625 9.91 1.94 2.32
C ASN A 625 10.90 1.20 1.42
N GLN A 626 10.58 -0.05 1.08
CA GLN A 626 11.26 -0.87 0.06
C GLN A 626 10.45 -1.00 -1.24
N GLY A 627 9.22 -0.49 -1.26
CA GLY A 627 8.29 -0.53 -2.40
C GLY A 627 8.03 0.85 -3.01
N ASP A 628 6.81 1.07 -3.49
CA ASP A 628 6.38 2.33 -4.09
C ASP A 628 5.37 3.08 -3.21
N ILE A 629 5.63 4.38 -2.98
CA ILE A 629 4.70 5.34 -2.36
C ILE A 629 4.51 6.49 -3.36
N LYS A 630 3.31 6.66 -3.91
CA LYS A 630 3.07 7.63 -4.99
C LYS A 630 1.76 8.39 -4.80
N ALA A 631 1.81 9.71 -4.84
CA ALA A 631 0.61 10.55 -4.88
C ALA A 631 0.84 11.88 -5.60
N ALA A 632 -0.20 12.72 -5.71
CA ALA A 632 0.00 14.10 -6.12
C ALA A 632 0.75 14.89 -5.04
N ILE A 633 0.31 14.76 -3.79
CA ILE A 633 0.99 15.32 -2.62
C ILE A 633 1.30 14.18 -1.66
N THR A 634 2.58 13.97 -1.37
CA THR A 634 3.04 12.91 -0.46
C THR A 634 3.70 13.54 0.75
N THR A 635 3.17 13.27 1.95
CA THR A 635 3.73 13.70 3.24
C THR A 635 4.00 12.49 4.13
N LEU A 636 5.26 12.32 4.54
CA LEU A 636 5.69 11.24 5.43
C LEU A 636 6.27 11.85 6.70
N THR A 637 5.79 11.43 7.88
CA THR A 637 6.22 11.97 9.17
C THR A 637 6.67 10.87 10.11
N GLY A 638 7.81 11.05 10.80
CA GLY A 638 8.29 10.11 11.81
C GLY A 638 9.58 10.52 12.53
N ASN A 639 10.22 9.60 13.24
CA ASN A 639 11.54 9.84 13.82
C ASN A 639 12.63 9.56 12.79
N THR A 640 12.56 8.37 12.17
CA THR A 640 13.48 7.93 11.12
C THR A 640 12.69 7.47 9.91
N LEU A 641 13.02 8.02 8.74
CA LEU A 641 12.40 7.67 7.45
C LEU A 641 13.47 7.04 6.55
N THR A 642 13.32 5.76 6.24
CA THR A 642 14.24 5.01 5.37
C THR A 642 13.56 4.68 4.05
N ASN A 643 14.22 5.00 2.94
CA ASN A 643 13.73 4.73 1.60
C ASN A 643 14.78 3.93 0.80
N GLY A 644 14.46 2.66 0.55
CA GLY A 644 15.13 1.80 -0.43
C GLY A 644 14.39 1.66 -1.77
N GLY A 645 13.10 2.04 -1.82
CA GLY A 645 12.25 2.02 -3.01
C GLY A 645 11.98 3.42 -3.59
N THR A 646 10.75 3.67 -4.06
CA THR A 646 10.34 4.96 -4.64
C THR A 646 9.36 5.69 -3.72
N VAL A 647 9.62 6.98 -3.43
CA VAL A 647 8.63 7.91 -2.90
C VAL A 647 8.47 9.06 -3.89
N GLN A 648 7.24 9.26 -4.38
CA GLN A 648 6.92 10.26 -5.39
C GLN A 648 5.77 11.16 -4.95
N GLY A 649 5.94 12.47 -5.17
CA GLY A 649 4.88 13.47 -5.09
C GLY A 649 4.86 14.33 -6.35
N THR A 650 3.91 14.16 -7.26
CA THR A 650 3.93 14.88 -8.56
C THR A 650 3.77 16.39 -8.40
N THR A 651 3.05 16.83 -7.38
CA THR A 651 2.84 18.24 -7.03
C THR A 651 3.71 18.69 -5.86
N ALA A 652 3.90 17.85 -4.84
CA ALA A 652 4.79 18.13 -3.73
C ALA A 652 5.20 16.85 -3.00
N LEU A 653 6.42 16.83 -2.47
CA LEU A 653 6.96 15.76 -1.64
C LEU A 653 7.48 16.36 -0.33
N GLN A 654 6.94 15.92 0.81
CA GLN A 654 7.39 16.36 2.13
C GLN A 654 7.76 15.16 3.00
N LEU A 655 8.95 15.18 3.57
CA LEU A 655 9.41 14.20 4.56
C LEU A 655 9.79 14.96 5.83
N ASP A 656 9.08 14.69 6.92
CA ASP A 656 9.26 15.29 8.23
C ASP A 656 9.78 14.24 9.22
N ALA A 657 11.09 14.14 9.35
CA ALA A 657 11.75 13.30 10.35
C ALA A 657 12.22 14.14 11.54
N THR A 658 12.13 13.65 12.77
CA THR A 658 12.76 14.34 13.91
C THR A 658 14.24 14.02 14.05
N ASP A 659 14.68 12.83 13.61
CA ASP A 659 16.06 12.36 13.67
C ASP A 659 16.69 12.32 12.28
N ARG A 660 16.31 11.34 11.43
CA ARG A 660 17.05 11.09 10.18
C ARG A 660 16.19 10.68 9.00
N ILE A 661 16.53 11.20 7.82
CA ILE A 661 16.03 10.70 6.52
C ILE A 661 17.17 9.96 5.83
N ILE A 662 16.94 8.71 5.44
CA ILE A 662 17.92 7.83 4.80
C ILE A 662 17.38 7.42 3.43
N ASN A 663 17.90 8.02 2.36
CA ASN A 663 17.64 7.58 1.00
C ASN A 663 18.78 6.66 0.55
N GLN A 664 18.53 5.35 0.56
CA GLN A 664 19.53 4.31 0.29
C GLN A 664 19.96 4.31 -1.19
N GLN A 665 20.98 3.53 -1.56
CA GLN A 665 21.55 3.50 -2.92
C GLN A 665 20.53 3.21 -4.04
N GLY A 666 19.53 2.35 -3.76
CA GLY A 666 18.41 2.08 -4.67
C GLY A 666 17.23 3.05 -4.55
N GLY A 667 17.23 3.88 -3.51
CA GLY A 667 16.13 4.77 -3.14
C GLY A 667 15.97 5.95 -4.10
N GLN A 668 14.71 6.28 -4.37
CA GLN A 668 14.31 7.40 -5.21
C GLN A 668 13.28 8.28 -4.49
N LEU A 669 13.62 9.55 -4.28
CA LEU A 669 12.73 10.61 -3.80
C LEU A 669 12.48 11.58 -4.95
N LEU A 670 11.26 11.59 -5.49
CA LEU A 670 10.94 12.25 -6.76
C LEU A 670 9.79 13.24 -6.63
N SER A 671 9.97 14.47 -7.13
CA SER A 671 8.90 15.44 -7.33
C SER A 671 9.11 16.28 -8.58
N ASP A 672 8.01 16.68 -9.22
CA ASP A 672 7.95 17.75 -10.22
C ASP A 672 7.58 19.11 -9.61
N GLY A 673 7.29 19.15 -8.30
CA GLY A 673 7.04 20.37 -7.54
C GLY A 673 8.10 20.59 -6.46
N ILE A 674 7.68 21.08 -5.29
CA ILE A 674 8.61 21.34 -4.17
C ILE A 674 8.82 20.04 -3.40
N THR A 675 10.10 19.69 -3.20
CA THR A 675 10.52 18.65 -2.26
C THR A 675 11.05 19.30 -0.99
N THR A 676 10.45 19.01 0.16
CA THR A 676 10.86 19.52 1.47
C THR A 676 11.30 18.36 2.36
N LEU A 677 12.53 18.41 2.86
CA LEU A 677 13.07 17.45 3.82
C LEU A 677 13.38 18.19 5.14
N ASN A 678 12.69 17.82 6.21
CA ASN A 678 12.95 18.29 7.57
C ASN A 678 13.54 17.14 8.38
N ALA A 679 14.76 17.26 8.88
CA ALA A 679 15.43 16.24 9.71
C ALA A 679 16.62 16.82 10.48
N ALA A 680 17.10 16.14 11.52
CA ALA A 680 18.40 16.50 12.11
C ALA A 680 19.55 16.11 11.16
N ALA A 681 19.42 14.96 10.47
CA ALA A 681 20.35 14.47 9.48
C ALA A 681 19.66 13.92 8.21
N VAL A 682 20.29 14.09 7.05
CA VAL A 682 19.85 13.51 5.78
C VAL A 682 21.02 12.75 5.15
N ASP A 683 20.84 11.45 4.93
CA ASP A 683 21.75 10.60 4.16
C ASP A 683 21.16 10.35 2.77
N ASN A 684 21.78 10.91 1.73
CA ASN A 684 21.37 10.68 0.35
C ASN A 684 22.43 9.85 -0.40
N LEU A 685 22.21 8.54 -0.42
CA LEU A 685 23.00 7.57 -1.19
C LEU A 685 22.36 7.29 -2.57
N GLY A 686 21.05 7.53 -2.70
CA GLY A 686 20.27 7.30 -3.92
C GLY A 686 19.97 8.56 -4.74
N TRP A 687 18.75 8.66 -5.25
CA TRP A 687 18.28 9.79 -6.06
C TRP A 687 17.32 10.68 -5.29
N LEU A 688 17.58 11.99 -5.25
CA LEU A 688 16.70 13.00 -4.69
C LEU A 688 16.47 14.11 -5.70
N GLN A 689 15.21 14.37 -6.05
CA GLN A 689 14.83 15.34 -7.09
C GLN A 689 13.59 16.15 -6.70
N GLY A 690 13.60 17.43 -7.07
CA GLY A 690 12.43 18.33 -7.05
C GLY A 690 12.57 19.44 -8.10
N ARG A 691 11.46 20.14 -8.42
CA ARG A 691 11.56 21.43 -9.14
C ARG A 691 12.22 22.47 -8.24
N GLY A 692 11.67 22.63 -7.04
CA GLY A 692 12.32 23.30 -5.91
C GLY A 692 12.70 22.27 -4.86
N LEU A 693 13.78 22.51 -4.12
CA LEU A 693 14.27 21.58 -3.11
C LEU A 693 14.68 22.35 -1.85
N VAL A 694 14.01 22.06 -0.73
CA VAL A 694 14.22 22.68 0.58
C VAL A 694 14.73 21.61 1.54
N LEU A 695 15.98 21.76 1.98
CA LEU A 695 16.60 20.87 2.97
C LEU A 695 16.79 21.63 4.28
N ASN A 696 15.98 21.32 5.27
CA ASN A 696 16.12 21.82 6.62
C ASN A 696 16.80 20.73 7.45
N THR A 697 18.12 20.70 7.38
CA THR A 697 18.96 19.73 8.11
C THR A 697 20.25 20.37 8.59
N ALA A 698 20.76 19.91 9.73
CA ALA A 698 22.07 20.30 10.23
C ALA A 698 23.20 19.44 9.65
N GLN A 699 22.89 18.19 9.27
CA GLN A 699 23.84 17.24 8.72
C GLN A 699 23.35 16.69 7.37
N LEU A 700 24.22 16.68 6.37
CA LEU A 700 23.90 16.21 5.04
C LEU A 700 25.05 15.37 4.49
N ASN A 701 24.81 14.08 4.30
CA ASN A 701 25.75 13.14 3.69
C ASN A 701 25.31 12.83 2.26
N GLN A 702 26.00 13.44 1.28
CA GLN A 702 25.67 13.31 -0.14
C GLN A 702 26.65 12.39 -0.84
N GLN A 703 26.20 11.20 -1.22
CA GLN A 703 26.95 10.25 -2.06
C GLN A 703 26.25 9.95 -3.38
N GLY A 704 24.91 10.08 -3.40
CA GLY A 704 24.08 9.88 -4.57
C GLY A 704 23.89 11.15 -5.42
N SER A 705 22.71 11.29 -6.02
CA SER A 705 22.32 12.46 -6.82
C SER A 705 21.31 13.32 -6.06
N LEU A 706 21.55 14.62 -5.98
CA LEU A 706 20.63 15.62 -5.47
C LEU A 706 20.39 16.68 -6.55
N MET A 707 19.13 16.84 -6.96
CA MET A 707 18.76 17.63 -8.12
C MET A 707 17.60 18.58 -7.84
N ALA A 708 17.80 19.86 -8.13
CA ALA A 708 16.75 20.87 -8.22
C ALA A 708 16.65 21.37 -9.66
N GLN A 709 15.45 21.65 -10.17
CA GLN A 709 15.31 22.23 -11.51
C GLN A 709 15.53 23.75 -11.50
N ASP A 710 15.04 24.42 -10.44
CA ASP A 710 15.06 25.88 -10.32
C ASP A 710 16.23 26.35 -9.44
N LYS A 711 16.06 26.39 -8.11
CA LYS A 711 17.08 26.84 -7.16
C LYS A 711 17.25 25.84 -6.01
N LEU A 712 18.48 25.69 -5.56
CA LEU A 712 18.85 24.99 -4.34
C LEU A 712 19.78 25.85 -3.49
N THR A 713 19.38 26.11 -2.24
CA THR A 713 20.26 26.72 -1.24
C THR A 713 20.57 25.69 -0.15
N LEU A 714 21.83 25.35 0.05
CA LEU A 714 22.28 24.49 1.16
C LEU A 714 23.03 25.33 2.19
N LYS A 715 22.61 25.26 3.45
CA LYS A 715 23.26 25.91 4.60
C LYS A 715 23.73 24.85 5.57
N ILE A 716 24.92 24.30 5.36
CA ILE A 716 25.49 23.19 6.14
C ILE A 716 26.87 23.63 6.64
N PRO A 717 27.08 23.85 7.95
CA PRO A 717 28.33 24.41 8.46
C PRO A 717 29.58 23.61 8.08
N GLN A 718 29.49 22.28 8.12
CA GLN A 718 30.57 21.37 7.77
C GLN A 718 30.01 20.35 6.79
N TRP A 719 30.38 20.46 5.52
CA TRP A 719 29.78 19.66 4.47
C TRP A 719 30.82 18.89 3.66
N VAL A 720 30.64 17.58 3.58
CA VAL A 720 31.39 16.70 2.69
C VAL A 720 30.46 16.27 1.55
N ASN A 721 30.81 16.64 0.33
CA ASN A 721 30.09 16.20 -0.86
C ASN A 721 30.88 15.11 -1.60
N ASN A 722 30.36 13.89 -1.64
CA ASN A 722 30.93 12.76 -2.39
C ASN A 722 30.14 12.45 -3.67
N GLY A 723 28.98 13.09 -3.89
CA GLY A 723 28.05 12.79 -4.97
C GLY A 723 27.88 13.91 -6.00
N LEU A 724 26.76 13.86 -6.70
CA LEU A 724 26.34 14.91 -7.64
C LEU A 724 25.31 15.82 -6.97
N VAL A 725 25.56 17.13 -7.02
CA VAL A 725 24.56 18.16 -6.73
C VAL A 725 24.37 19.03 -7.96
N GLN A 726 23.14 19.05 -8.49
CA GLN A 726 22.78 19.86 -9.65
C GLN A 726 21.58 20.75 -9.35
N ALA A 727 21.66 22.03 -9.69
CA ALA A 727 20.53 22.94 -9.64
C ALA A 727 20.54 23.90 -10.83
N GLY A 728 19.41 24.57 -11.12
CA GLY A 728 19.42 25.76 -11.98
C GLY A 728 20.38 26.80 -11.39
N GLU A 729 19.99 27.37 -10.26
CA GLU A 729 20.85 28.15 -9.36
C GLU A 729 21.25 27.30 -8.15
N LEU A 730 22.55 27.05 -7.99
CA LEU A 730 23.12 26.34 -6.85
C LEU A 730 23.81 27.31 -5.92
N GLU A 731 23.32 27.45 -4.69
CA GLU A 731 23.88 28.31 -3.64
C GLU A 731 24.29 27.45 -2.43
N ILE A 732 25.57 27.51 -2.05
CA ILE A 732 26.08 26.78 -0.88
C ILE A 732 26.68 27.78 0.11
N ILE A 733 26.26 27.67 1.37
CA ILE A 733 26.80 28.44 2.50
C ILE A 733 27.29 27.44 3.54
N ALA A 734 28.59 27.45 3.83
CA ALA A 734 29.23 26.56 4.79
C ALA A 734 30.37 27.27 5.53
N ASP A 735 30.82 26.76 6.67
CA ASP A 735 32.11 27.15 7.23
C ASP A 735 33.21 26.40 6.48
N GLU A 736 33.07 25.07 6.35
CA GLU A 736 33.94 24.22 5.55
C GLU A 736 33.14 23.40 4.53
N LEU A 737 33.60 23.42 3.29
CA LEU A 737 33.14 22.53 2.21
C LEU A 737 34.30 21.67 1.72
N ASP A 738 34.24 20.37 1.97
CA ASP A 738 35.14 19.36 1.39
C ASP A 738 34.43 18.64 0.24
N ASN A 739 34.69 19.11 -0.99
CA ASN A 739 34.10 18.57 -2.21
C ASN A 739 35.00 17.50 -2.81
N HIS A 740 34.48 16.27 -2.88
CA HIS A 740 35.05 15.12 -3.58
C HIS A 740 34.28 14.81 -4.87
N GLY A 741 33.02 15.24 -4.96
CA GLY A 741 32.10 14.99 -6.07
C GLY A 741 31.97 16.14 -7.08
N THR A 742 30.75 16.34 -7.60
CA THR A 742 30.43 17.39 -8.58
C THR A 742 29.34 18.33 -8.05
N LEU A 743 29.63 19.63 -8.02
CA LEU A 743 28.64 20.70 -7.85
C LEU A 743 28.42 21.38 -9.21
N LEU A 744 27.18 21.37 -9.70
CA LEU A 744 26.82 21.90 -11.02
C LEU A 744 25.64 22.89 -10.93
N GLY A 745 25.91 24.16 -11.23
CA GLY A 745 24.89 25.17 -11.50
C GLY A 745 24.59 25.28 -12.99
N LEU A 746 23.33 25.20 -13.41
CA LEU A 746 22.96 25.34 -14.84
C LEU A 746 22.86 26.81 -15.28
N THR A 747 22.58 27.72 -14.36
CA THR A 747 22.60 29.18 -14.58
C THR A 747 23.54 29.88 -13.61
N GLN A 748 23.74 29.35 -12.40
CA GLN A 748 24.71 29.91 -11.47
C GLN A 748 25.19 28.88 -10.46
N LEU A 749 26.48 28.94 -10.12
CA LEU A 749 27.05 28.31 -8.93
C LEU A 749 27.58 29.41 -8.01
N ALA A 750 26.99 29.57 -6.82
CA ALA A 750 27.43 30.49 -5.78
C ALA A 750 27.90 29.74 -4.54
N LEU A 751 29.13 29.97 -4.11
CA LEU A 751 29.73 29.35 -2.94
C LEU A 751 30.19 30.45 -1.97
N GLN A 752 29.72 30.38 -0.72
CA GLN A 752 30.18 31.23 0.37
C GLN A 752 30.70 30.35 1.51
N THR A 753 32.02 30.30 1.68
CA THR A 753 32.68 29.44 2.66
C THR A 753 33.70 30.18 3.51
N GLN A 754 34.12 29.63 4.66
CA GLN A 754 35.37 30.07 5.30
C GLN A 754 36.56 29.30 4.69
N ARG A 755 36.38 28.00 4.46
CA ARG A 755 37.38 27.10 3.86
C ARG A 755 36.72 26.23 2.80
N LEU A 756 37.23 26.28 1.58
CA LEU A 756 36.80 25.41 0.48
C LEU A 756 37.95 24.49 0.09
N ILE A 757 37.73 23.18 0.24
CA ILE A 757 38.60 22.13 -0.25
C ILE A 757 37.91 21.47 -1.45
N ASN A 758 38.42 21.70 -2.65
CA ASN A 758 37.98 21.00 -3.85
C ASN A 758 39.06 19.99 -4.23
N ARG A 759 38.83 18.73 -3.87
CA ARG A 759 39.86 17.68 -3.98
C ARG A 759 40.14 17.27 -5.41
N GLN A 760 41.19 16.48 -5.58
CA GLN A 760 41.56 15.88 -6.85
C GLN A 760 40.38 15.08 -7.43
N GLY A 761 40.05 15.35 -8.69
CA GLY A 761 38.93 14.73 -9.40
C GLY A 761 37.56 15.37 -9.16
N ALA A 762 37.43 16.21 -8.12
CA ALA A 762 36.22 16.94 -7.81
C ALA A 762 36.00 18.12 -8.77
N LYS A 763 34.73 18.49 -8.98
CA LYS A 763 34.30 19.45 -10.01
C LYS A 763 33.38 20.51 -9.44
N LEU A 764 33.73 21.77 -9.67
CA LEU A 764 32.90 22.94 -9.39
C LEU A 764 32.55 23.61 -10.72
N TYR A 765 31.35 23.35 -11.21
CA TYR A 765 30.92 23.67 -12.55
C TYR A 765 29.73 24.62 -12.58
N SER A 766 29.78 25.59 -13.51
CA SER A 766 28.63 26.41 -13.88
C SER A 766 28.46 26.50 -15.38
N ALA A 767 27.25 26.27 -15.88
CA ALA A 767 26.92 26.45 -17.30
C ALA A 767 26.69 27.92 -17.68
N GLN A 768 26.65 28.83 -16.71
CA GLN A 768 26.85 30.26 -16.93
C GLN A 768 27.84 30.79 -15.88
N ASP A 769 27.39 31.51 -14.85
CA ASP A 769 28.28 32.23 -13.95
C ASP A 769 28.64 31.43 -12.69
N LEU A 770 29.89 31.55 -12.23
CA LEU A 770 30.37 30.99 -10.96
C LEU A 770 30.85 32.13 -10.06
N ARG A 771 30.31 32.20 -8.83
CA ARG A 771 30.74 33.13 -7.78
C ARG A 771 31.27 32.35 -6.58
N LEU A 772 32.51 32.60 -6.21
CA LEU A 772 33.17 31.99 -5.07
C LEU A 772 33.60 33.09 -4.11
N LYS A 773 33.19 32.97 -2.84
CA LYS A 773 33.70 33.79 -1.75
C LYS A 773 34.19 32.87 -0.65
N THR A 774 35.50 32.85 -0.40
CA THR A 774 36.08 32.02 0.67
C THR A 774 37.30 32.66 1.31
N ASN A 775 37.65 32.32 2.55
CA ASN A 775 38.89 32.81 3.13
C ASN A 775 40.06 31.95 2.66
N GLU A 776 39.92 30.63 2.78
CA GLU A 776 40.90 29.64 2.35
C GLU A 776 40.34 28.83 1.18
N LEU A 777 41.20 28.60 0.19
CA LEU A 777 40.86 27.87 -1.02
C LEU A 777 41.97 26.84 -1.31
N GLN A 778 41.68 25.56 -1.07
CA GLN A 778 42.50 24.44 -1.55
C GLN A 778 41.85 23.87 -2.81
N GLN A 779 42.51 24.00 -3.96
CA GLN A 779 41.96 23.61 -5.25
C GLN A 779 42.87 22.60 -5.95
N ASP A 780 42.56 21.33 -5.72
CA ASP A 780 43.20 20.17 -6.37
C ASP A 780 42.33 19.59 -7.49
N GLY A 781 41.06 20.03 -7.60
CA GLY A 781 40.09 19.65 -8.63
C GLY A 781 39.95 20.67 -9.77
N GLN A 782 38.79 20.64 -10.44
CA GLN A 782 38.46 21.54 -11.55
C GLN A 782 37.45 22.61 -11.12
N LEU A 783 37.66 23.85 -11.56
CA LEU A 783 36.76 24.97 -11.33
C LEU A 783 36.47 25.67 -12.68
N VAL A 784 35.27 25.48 -13.23
CA VAL A 784 34.93 25.87 -14.60
C VAL A 784 33.58 26.56 -14.67
N ALA A 785 33.52 27.70 -15.34
CA ALA A 785 32.30 28.42 -15.68
C ALA A 785 32.23 28.64 -17.20
N LEU A 786 31.13 28.29 -17.87
CA LEU A 786 30.97 28.61 -19.30
C LEU A 786 30.68 30.12 -19.55
N GLY A 787 30.23 30.83 -18.51
CA GLY A 787 30.08 32.29 -18.47
C GLY A 787 31.24 32.95 -17.73
N ASN A 788 30.94 33.80 -16.75
CA ASN A 788 31.93 34.49 -15.92
C ASN A 788 32.28 33.68 -14.68
N LEU A 789 33.52 33.78 -14.24
CA LEU A 789 34.00 33.22 -12.98
C LEU A 789 34.52 34.37 -12.12
N SER A 790 33.96 34.54 -10.93
CA SER A 790 34.41 35.54 -9.95
C SER A 790 34.76 34.85 -8.64
N ALA A 791 35.98 35.02 -8.17
CA ALA A 791 36.48 34.46 -6.93
C ALA A 791 37.06 35.56 -6.03
N GLU A 792 36.52 35.70 -4.83
CA GLU A 792 36.98 36.59 -3.77
C GLU A 792 37.58 35.75 -2.64
N LEU A 793 38.89 35.90 -2.45
CA LEU A 793 39.70 35.18 -1.46
C LEU A 793 40.29 36.17 -0.46
N THR A 794 40.05 35.97 0.84
CA THR A 794 40.63 36.84 1.87
C THR A 794 41.97 36.35 2.42
N GLY A 795 42.34 35.08 2.17
CA GLY A 795 43.62 34.48 2.55
C GLY A 795 44.55 34.25 1.35
N PRO A 796 45.76 33.71 1.58
CA PRO A 796 46.69 33.37 0.51
C PRO A 796 46.16 32.23 -0.35
N LEU A 797 46.57 32.20 -1.62
CA LEU A 797 46.20 31.15 -2.57
C LEU A 797 47.45 30.52 -3.18
N THR A 798 47.56 29.20 -3.09
CA THR A 798 48.46 28.40 -3.94
C THR A 798 47.60 27.60 -4.91
N PHE A 799 47.72 27.87 -6.20
CA PHE A 799 46.86 27.29 -7.23
C PHE A 799 47.66 26.43 -8.20
N THR A 800 47.31 25.14 -8.32
CA THR A 800 48.12 24.16 -9.09
C THR A 800 47.40 23.53 -10.28
N GLN A 801 46.09 23.76 -10.44
CA GLN A 801 45.24 23.06 -11.43
C GLN A 801 44.65 24.01 -12.48
N THR A 802 43.43 23.76 -12.98
CA THR A 802 42.78 24.58 -14.02
C THR A 802 41.56 25.34 -13.48
N MET A 803 41.58 26.66 -13.70
CA MET A 803 40.47 27.57 -13.42
C MET A 803 40.10 28.26 -14.72
N ALA A 804 38.87 28.06 -15.19
CA ALA A 804 38.48 28.48 -16.52
C ALA A 804 37.13 29.18 -16.55
N ALA A 805 37.07 30.31 -17.27
CA ALA A 805 35.85 31.02 -17.61
C ALA A 805 35.65 31.02 -19.14
N GLY A 806 34.44 30.83 -19.63
CA GLY A 806 34.13 31.01 -21.06
C GLY A 806 34.10 32.48 -21.46
N GLN A 807 33.90 33.38 -20.48
CA GLN A 807 33.90 34.84 -20.62
C GLN A 807 35.01 35.44 -19.74
N GLN A 808 34.70 36.20 -18.70
CA GLN A 808 35.71 36.82 -17.84
C GLN A 808 36.06 35.94 -16.63
N LEU A 809 37.35 35.76 -16.37
CA LEU A 809 37.86 35.22 -15.11
C LEU A 809 38.30 36.40 -14.22
N THR A 810 37.67 36.56 -13.07
CA THR A 810 38.02 37.55 -12.04
C THR A 810 38.47 36.83 -10.78
N LEU A 811 39.70 37.08 -10.31
CA LEU A 811 40.25 36.49 -9.10
C LEU A 811 40.87 37.59 -8.24
N ASN A 812 40.27 37.82 -7.07
CA ASN A 812 40.72 38.78 -6.08
C ASN A 812 41.27 38.01 -4.89
N VAL A 813 42.57 38.15 -4.60
CA VAL A 813 43.27 37.54 -3.47
C VAL A 813 43.76 38.63 -2.54
N ALA A 814 43.19 38.73 -1.34
CA ALA A 814 43.59 39.73 -0.35
C ALA A 814 44.84 39.30 0.45
N SER A 815 45.79 38.64 -0.22
CA SER A 815 47.05 38.13 0.34
C SER A 815 47.99 37.73 -0.82
N ASP A 816 49.07 37.01 -0.53
CA ASP A 816 49.97 36.47 -1.56
C ASP A 816 49.27 35.43 -2.45
N PHE A 817 49.57 35.45 -3.74
CA PHE A 817 49.03 34.52 -4.73
C PHE A 817 50.17 33.81 -5.47
N ASP A 818 50.30 32.49 -5.25
CA ASP A 818 51.23 31.61 -5.94
C ASP A 818 50.49 30.79 -7.01
N GLN A 819 50.56 31.25 -8.26
CA GLN A 819 49.93 30.62 -9.41
C GLN A 819 50.92 29.64 -10.05
N ARG A 820 50.60 28.35 -10.03
CA ARG A 820 51.39 27.26 -10.65
C ARG A 820 50.61 26.45 -11.69
N GLY A 821 49.31 26.70 -11.82
CA GLY A 821 48.38 25.96 -12.70
C GLY A 821 48.08 26.69 -14.01
N THR A 822 46.87 26.52 -14.54
CA THR A 822 46.35 27.28 -15.70
C THR A 822 45.13 28.11 -15.31
N LEU A 823 45.22 29.43 -15.45
CA LEU A 823 44.08 30.34 -15.43
C LEU A 823 43.71 30.68 -16.88
N GLN A 824 42.43 30.59 -17.24
CA GLN A 824 42.00 31.00 -18.58
C GLN A 824 40.64 31.69 -18.63
N GLY A 825 40.50 32.63 -19.58
CA GLY A 825 39.24 33.31 -19.90
C GLY A 825 39.34 34.11 -21.19
N LYS A 826 38.21 34.56 -21.76
CA LYS A 826 38.25 35.59 -22.83
C LYS A 826 38.93 36.86 -22.35
N SER A 827 38.69 37.23 -21.09
CA SER A 827 39.46 38.23 -20.33
C SER A 827 39.85 37.65 -18.98
N VAL A 828 40.99 38.09 -18.45
CA VAL A 828 41.50 37.67 -17.14
C VAL A 828 41.81 38.91 -16.30
N GLN A 829 41.10 39.07 -15.19
CA GLN A 829 41.25 40.13 -14.20
C GLN A 829 41.77 39.53 -12.89
N LEU A 830 43.05 39.72 -12.58
CA LEU A 830 43.66 39.23 -11.36
C LEU A 830 44.08 40.41 -10.48
N THR A 831 43.70 40.36 -9.21
CA THR A 831 44.15 41.32 -8.21
C THR A 831 44.68 40.57 -7.00
N SER A 832 45.93 40.84 -6.63
CA SER A 832 46.53 40.40 -5.37
C SER A 832 46.87 41.62 -4.52
N THR A 833 46.57 41.63 -3.23
CA THR A 833 47.07 42.71 -2.34
C THR A 833 48.50 42.42 -1.85
N GLY A 834 48.99 41.20 -2.07
CA GLY A 834 50.35 40.76 -1.77
C GLY A 834 51.19 40.56 -3.02
N THR A 835 52.14 39.64 -2.94
CA THR A 835 52.98 39.22 -4.08
C THR A 835 52.20 38.25 -4.95
N LEU A 836 52.16 38.51 -6.26
CA LEU A 836 51.75 37.53 -7.26
C LEU A 836 53.00 36.82 -7.79
N THR A 837 53.19 35.55 -7.42
CA THR A 837 54.20 34.68 -8.04
C THR A 837 53.53 33.84 -9.11
N ASN A 838 53.91 34.01 -10.38
CA ASN A 838 53.40 33.20 -11.48
C ASN A 838 54.49 32.23 -11.99
N GLN A 839 54.18 30.95 -11.89
CA GLN A 839 55.00 29.80 -12.34
C GLN A 839 54.24 28.92 -13.33
N GLY A 840 52.94 29.19 -13.55
CA GLY A 840 52.08 28.48 -14.49
C GLY A 840 51.62 29.39 -15.64
N ASN A 841 50.45 29.11 -16.19
CA ASN A 841 49.91 29.78 -17.36
C ASN A 841 48.74 30.69 -16.99
N ILE A 842 48.81 31.95 -17.40
CA ILE A 842 47.68 32.88 -17.39
C ILE A 842 47.34 33.19 -18.85
N LEU A 843 46.24 32.61 -19.35
CA LEU A 843 45.86 32.64 -20.76
C LEU A 843 44.57 33.44 -20.96
N ALA A 844 44.68 34.62 -21.57
CA ALA A 844 43.55 35.45 -21.95
C ALA A 844 43.27 35.37 -23.46
N GLY A 845 41.98 35.32 -23.82
CA GLY A 845 41.51 35.43 -25.20
C GLY A 845 41.57 36.87 -25.71
N GLY A 846 40.62 37.25 -26.57
CA GLY A 846 40.58 38.58 -27.20
C GLY A 846 40.07 39.74 -26.33
N GLY A 847 39.72 39.52 -25.06
CA GLY A 847 39.24 40.56 -24.15
C GLY A 847 40.36 41.32 -23.43
N GLU A 848 40.05 42.47 -22.86
CA GLU A 848 41.01 43.23 -22.05
C GLU A 848 41.31 42.51 -20.74
N SER A 849 42.60 42.38 -20.43
CA SER A 849 43.06 41.64 -19.25
C SER A 849 43.98 42.50 -18.40
N ARG A 850 43.83 42.38 -17.07
CA ARG A 850 44.59 43.13 -16.08
C ARG A 850 45.11 42.18 -15.02
N VAL A 851 46.40 42.29 -14.72
CA VAL A 851 47.06 41.61 -13.60
C VAL A 851 47.61 42.69 -12.67
N SER A 852 47.12 42.75 -11.44
CA SER A 852 47.50 43.76 -10.46
C SER A 852 48.00 43.09 -9.18
N ALA A 853 49.15 43.52 -8.64
CA ALA A 853 49.67 43.03 -7.36
C ALA A 853 50.53 44.08 -6.65
N LYS A 854 50.89 43.84 -5.38
CA LYS A 854 51.95 44.64 -4.73
C LYS A 854 53.27 44.46 -5.49
N ASP A 855 53.66 43.20 -5.65
CA ASP A 855 54.83 42.76 -6.42
C ASP A 855 54.38 41.69 -7.42
N ILE A 856 54.83 41.75 -8.68
CA ILE A 856 54.56 40.72 -9.70
C ILE A 856 55.88 40.01 -10.01
N VAL A 857 55.97 38.73 -9.66
CA VAL A 857 57.13 37.87 -9.89
C VAL A 857 56.75 36.78 -10.89
N GLN A 858 57.25 36.90 -12.11
CA GLN A 858 57.06 35.94 -13.18
C GLN A 858 58.32 35.07 -13.27
N LEU A 859 58.23 33.77 -12.91
CA LEU A 859 59.35 32.84 -12.98
C LEU A 859 59.53 32.27 -14.40
N GLU A 860 60.66 31.62 -14.65
CA GLU A 860 61.03 31.04 -15.95
C GLU A 860 60.00 30.05 -16.51
N ALA A 861 59.38 29.25 -15.65
CA ALA A 861 58.38 28.25 -16.04
C ALA A 861 57.01 28.85 -16.36
N GLY A 862 56.73 30.08 -15.90
CA GLY A 862 55.41 30.67 -16.06
C GLY A 862 55.27 31.47 -17.35
N SER A 863 54.02 31.69 -17.75
CA SER A 863 53.66 32.63 -18.81
C SER A 863 52.41 33.46 -18.49
N ILE A 864 52.36 34.70 -19.00
CA ILE A 864 51.16 35.55 -19.05
C ILE A 864 50.93 35.92 -20.50
N GLN A 865 49.84 35.45 -21.08
CA GLN A 865 49.59 35.54 -22.52
C GLN A 865 48.16 36.05 -22.78
N ALA A 866 48.00 36.98 -23.73
CA ALA A 866 46.68 37.52 -24.09
C ALA A 866 46.49 37.67 -25.61
N GLY A 867 45.29 37.38 -26.10
CA GLY A 867 44.86 37.76 -27.46
C GLY A 867 44.41 39.23 -27.58
N GLY A 868 43.89 39.82 -26.49
CA GLY A 868 43.51 41.22 -26.38
C GLY A 868 44.53 42.06 -25.61
N ASN A 869 44.21 43.31 -25.29
CA ASN A 869 45.11 44.20 -24.53
C ASN A 869 45.44 43.62 -23.14
N LEU A 870 46.70 43.74 -22.74
CA LEU A 870 47.19 43.26 -21.44
C LEU A 870 47.77 44.41 -20.63
N MET A 871 47.33 44.53 -19.38
CA MET A 871 47.83 45.52 -18.43
C MET A 871 48.37 44.83 -17.18
N LEU A 872 49.65 45.03 -16.87
CA LEU A 872 50.27 44.60 -15.62
C LEU A 872 50.53 45.82 -14.74
N VAL A 873 50.06 45.76 -13.50
CA VAL A 873 50.26 46.84 -12.52
C VAL A 873 50.84 46.27 -11.24
N SER A 874 52.08 46.61 -10.95
CA SER A 874 52.73 46.36 -9.67
C SER A 874 52.87 47.67 -8.90
N ASP A 875 52.45 47.66 -7.62
CA ASP A 875 52.65 48.82 -6.73
C ASP A 875 54.14 49.09 -6.42
N ASN A 876 54.99 48.07 -6.55
CA ASN A 876 56.42 48.16 -6.25
C ASN A 876 57.30 47.55 -7.36
N THR A 877 57.49 46.22 -7.40
CA THR A 877 58.40 45.58 -8.36
C THR A 877 57.71 44.60 -9.31
N LEU A 878 58.07 44.66 -10.60
CA LEU A 878 57.76 43.61 -11.57
C LEU A 878 59.06 42.94 -12.01
N ASN A 879 59.21 41.65 -11.70
CA ASN A 879 60.35 40.83 -12.09
C ASN A 879 59.91 39.77 -13.11
N ASN A 880 60.33 39.91 -14.37
CA ASN A 880 60.02 39.00 -15.46
C ASN A 880 61.19 38.10 -15.84
N GLN A 881 61.05 36.80 -15.56
CA GLN A 881 61.97 35.74 -15.98
C GLN A 881 61.32 34.77 -16.98
N GLY A 882 60.03 34.95 -17.32
CA GLY A 882 59.28 34.13 -18.27
C GLY A 882 58.76 34.92 -19.48
N LEU A 883 57.70 34.41 -20.12
CA LEU A 883 57.02 35.09 -21.23
C LEU A 883 55.85 35.93 -20.71
N ILE A 884 55.87 37.24 -20.96
CA ILE A 884 54.69 38.10 -20.85
C ILE A 884 54.40 38.63 -22.24
N GLY A 885 53.29 38.22 -22.84
CA GLY A 885 52.99 38.45 -24.25
C GLY A 885 51.53 38.80 -24.53
N THR A 886 51.30 39.69 -25.49
CA THR A 886 49.96 39.93 -26.04
C THR A 886 50.00 40.15 -27.54
N THR A 887 48.95 39.76 -28.29
CA THR A 887 48.77 40.20 -29.69
C THR A 887 48.26 41.64 -29.82
N GLY A 888 47.71 42.22 -28.74
CA GLY A 888 47.26 43.62 -28.64
C GLY A 888 48.30 44.56 -28.04
N ASP A 889 47.82 45.59 -27.34
CA ASP A 889 48.69 46.54 -26.62
C ASP A 889 49.11 45.98 -25.24
N LEU A 890 50.37 46.19 -24.86
CA LEU A 890 50.91 45.86 -23.53
C LEU A 890 51.20 47.12 -22.73
N LEU A 891 50.58 47.26 -21.55
CA LEU A 891 50.95 48.26 -20.56
C LEU A 891 51.54 47.56 -19.34
N VAL A 892 52.79 47.88 -19.01
CA VAL A 892 53.42 47.47 -17.76
C VAL A 892 53.64 48.71 -16.91
N GLN A 893 53.11 48.71 -15.70
CA GLN A 893 53.32 49.76 -14.71
C GLN A 893 53.91 49.13 -13.45
N ALA A 894 55.12 49.53 -13.06
CA ALA A 894 55.77 49.12 -11.83
C ALA A 894 56.12 50.38 -11.02
N GLY A 895 55.66 50.44 -9.76
CA GLY A 895 55.84 51.64 -8.93
C GLY A 895 57.30 52.00 -8.65
N SER A 896 58.22 51.02 -8.72
CA SER A 896 59.65 51.19 -8.50
C SER A 896 60.46 50.60 -9.65
N VAL A 897 60.63 49.27 -9.72
CA VAL A 897 61.54 48.61 -10.66
C VAL A 897 60.79 47.63 -11.57
N LEU A 898 61.08 47.71 -12.87
CA LEU A 898 60.78 46.69 -13.86
C LEU A 898 62.07 45.95 -14.23
N HIS A 899 62.20 44.69 -13.81
CA HIS A 899 63.30 43.81 -14.21
C HIS A 899 62.80 42.82 -15.25
N ASN A 900 63.49 42.74 -16.40
CA ASN A 900 63.22 41.77 -17.45
C ASN A 900 64.50 41.00 -17.77
N SER A 901 64.44 39.68 -17.64
CA SER A 901 65.52 38.78 -18.04
C SER A 901 65.09 37.70 -19.03
N SER A 902 63.85 37.77 -19.50
CA SER A 902 63.29 36.89 -20.55
C SER A 902 62.48 37.75 -21.52
N MET A 903 61.20 37.48 -21.80
CA MET A 903 60.49 38.14 -22.90
C MET A 903 59.29 38.99 -22.46
N LEU A 904 59.29 40.26 -22.85
CA LEU A 904 58.11 41.11 -22.94
C LEU A 904 57.71 41.28 -24.40
N TYR A 905 56.47 40.95 -24.75
CA TYR A 905 55.98 41.02 -26.12
C TYR A 905 54.63 41.73 -26.24
N ALA A 906 54.53 42.65 -27.20
CA ALA A 906 53.27 43.26 -27.63
C ALA A 906 53.15 43.20 -29.15
N GLY A 907 52.06 42.64 -29.67
CA GLY A 907 51.74 42.69 -31.10
C GLY A 907 51.35 44.10 -31.57
N GLY A 908 50.81 44.91 -30.67
CA GLY A 908 50.50 46.33 -30.87
C GLY A 908 51.56 47.24 -30.26
N ASN A 909 51.12 48.25 -29.51
CA ASN A 909 52.00 49.17 -28.81
C ASN A 909 52.40 48.66 -27.41
N MET A 910 53.57 49.06 -26.93
CA MET A 910 54.04 48.76 -25.58
C MET A 910 54.32 50.04 -24.79
N ARG A 911 53.87 50.10 -23.55
CA ARG A 911 54.21 51.15 -22.58
C ARG A 911 54.81 50.51 -21.34
N LEU A 912 56.03 50.89 -21.01
CA LEU A 912 56.75 50.46 -19.82
C LEU A 912 56.89 51.67 -18.89
N LEU A 913 56.12 51.68 -17.82
CA LEU A 913 56.05 52.76 -16.84
C LEU A 913 56.74 52.31 -15.54
N SER A 914 57.95 52.78 -15.26
CA SER A 914 58.68 52.47 -14.03
C SER A 914 59.75 53.50 -13.68
N ASP A 915 60.10 53.63 -12.39
CA ASP A 915 61.22 54.50 -11.99
C ASP A 915 62.57 53.95 -12.46
N SER A 916 62.72 52.62 -12.49
CA SER A 916 63.87 51.96 -13.09
C SER A 916 63.45 50.79 -13.99
N LEU A 917 64.10 50.67 -15.15
CA LEU A 917 63.97 49.53 -16.05
C LEU A 917 65.34 48.85 -16.20
N THR A 918 65.42 47.56 -15.88
CA THR A 918 66.61 46.73 -16.08
C THR A 918 66.26 45.57 -17.00
N ASN A 919 66.81 45.56 -18.21
CA ASN A 919 66.67 44.48 -19.19
C ASN A 919 68.01 43.75 -19.33
N VAL A 920 68.16 42.60 -18.67
CA VAL A 920 69.42 41.85 -18.60
C VAL A 920 69.24 40.50 -19.28
N PHE A 921 69.90 40.28 -20.42
CA PHE A 921 69.69 39.12 -21.32
C PHE A 921 68.26 38.96 -21.90
N GLY A 922 67.29 39.77 -21.46
CA GLY A 922 65.92 39.73 -21.92
C GLY A 922 65.66 40.41 -23.26
N THR A 923 64.50 40.11 -23.85
CA THR A 923 63.94 40.74 -25.06
C THR A 923 62.69 41.52 -24.72
N ILE A 924 62.63 42.77 -25.14
CA ILE A 924 61.45 43.64 -25.11
C ILE A 924 61.08 43.91 -26.56
N LEU A 925 59.97 43.36 -27.03
CA LEU A 925 59.56 43.39 -28.44
C LEU A 925 58.15 43.97 -28.60
N ALA A 926 58.03 45.14 -29.24
CA ALA A 926 56.77 45.73 -29.61
C ALA A 926 56.53 45.66 -31.13
N GLY A 927 55.31 45.37 -31.57
CA GLY A 927 54.97 45.36 -33.00
C GLY A 927 54.93 46.76 -33.60
N ASN A 928 54.38 47.71 -32.84
CA ASN A 928 54.23 49.12 -33.21
C ASN A 928 55.18 50.00 -32.38
N ASN A 929 54.66 50.90 -31.54
CA ASN A 929 55.47 51.86 -30.79
C ASN A 929 55.80 51.34 -29.38
N LEU A 930 56.97 51.73 -28.86
CA LEU A 930 57.40 51.47 -27.50
C LEU A 930 57.66 52.79 -26.77
N TRP A 931 57.08 52.97 -25.59
CA TRP A 931 57.41 54.05 -24.66
C TRP A 931 58.00 53.50 -23.37
N VAL A 932 59.13 54.06 -22.94
CA VAL A 932 59.72 53.82 -21.62
C VAL A 932 59.81 55.15 -20.87
N GLN A 933 59.12 55.25 -19.74
CA GLN A 933 59.03 56.46 -18.93
C GLN A 933 58.61 56.10 -17.49
N ARG A 934 58.55 57.06 -16.56
CA ARG A 934 58.16 56.78 -15.16
C ARG A 934 56.67 56.51 -15.00
N ASP A 935 55.84 57.33 -15.65
CA ASP A 935 54.39 57.35 -15.45
C ASP A 935 53.66 57.80 -16.72
N ALA A 936 52.33 57.74 -16.72
CA ALA A 936 51.50 58.07 -17.88
C ALA A 936 51.59 59.55 -18.29
N GLN A 937 52.02 60.44 -17.38
CA GLN A 937 52.24 61.86 -17.65
C GLN A 937 53.51 62.11 -18.47
N GLY A 938 54.36 61.10 -18.64
CA GLY A 938 55.59 61.20 -19.41
C GLY A 938 56.78 61.72 -18.62
N ASN A 939 56.76 61.62 -17.28
CA ASN A 939 57.94 61.96 -16.48
C ASN A 939 59.09 60.98 -16.77
N ALA A 940 60.33 61.47 -16.66
CA ALA A 940 61.51 60.65 -16.89
C ALA A 940 61.67 59.60 -15.77
N SER A 941 61.97 58.35 -16.13
CA SER A 941 62.48 57.34 -15.20
C SER A 941 63.81 57.80 -14.58
N THR A 942 64.26 57.21 -13.47
CA THR A 942 65.60 57.44 -12.93
C THR A 942 66.66 56.76 -13.81
N SER A 943 66.45 55.50 -14.20
CA SER A 943 67.41 54.74 -15.00
C SER A 943 66.78 53.70 -15.92
N LEU A 944 67.38 53.50 -17.09
CA LEU A 944 67.16 52.37 -17.98
C LEU A 944 68.52 51.69 -18.23
N LEU A 945 68.68 50.45 -17.78
CA LEU A 945 69.81 49.59 -18.09
C LEU A 945 69.37 48.49 -19.06
N ASN A 946 69.95 48.46 -20.24
CA ASN A 946 69.89 47.32 -21.15
C ASN A 946 71.27 46.66 -21.20
N SER A 947 71.37 45.44 -20.70
CA SER A 947 72.63 44.75 -20.49
C SER A 947 72.61 43.38 -21.15
N SER A 948 73.25 43.25 -22.31
CA SER A 948 73.13 42.09 -23.20
C SER A 948 71.69 41.69 -23.56
N GLY A 949 70.73 42.59 -23.37
CA GLY A 949 69.32 42.42 -23.75
C GLY A 949 69.01 43.08 -25.09
N THR A 950 67.84 42.76 -25.63
CA THR A 950 67.27 43.35 -26.84
C THR A 950 66.05 44.21 -26.51
N ILE A 951 66.00 45.44 -27.00
CA ILE A 951 64.82 46.31 -26.97
C ILE A 951 64.46 46.66 -28.42
N GLU A 952 63.29 46.27 -28.90
CA GLU A 952 62.97 46.32 -30.32
C GLU A 952 61.52 46.75 -30.59
N THR A 953 61.34 47.53 -31.67
CA THR A 953 60.05 47.71 -32.35
C THR A 953 60.11 47.18 -33.78
N GLN A 954 59.07 46.46 -34.23
CA GLN A 954 59.07 45.88 -35.59
C GLN A 954 58.76 46.93 -36.68
N SER A 955 57.88 47.88 -36.39
CA SER A 955 57.45 48.89 -37.40
C SER A 955 57.29 50.32 -36.87
N GLY A 956 57.18 50.51 -35.55
CA GLY A 956 56.95 51.82 -34.93
C GLY A 956 58.18 52.40 -34.22
N ASP A 957 57.96 53.49 -33.51
CA ASP A 957 59.03 54.27 -32.87
C ASP A 957 59.37 53.73 -31.47
N ILE A 958 60.63 53.86 -31.06
CA ILE A 958 61.03 53.70 -29.66
C ILE A 958 61.18 55.10 -29.06
N THR A 959 60.49 55.37 -27.95
CA THR A 959 60.65 56.59 -27.15
C THR A 959 61.07 56.23 -25.74
N ILE A 960 62.24 56.71 -25.31
CA ILE A 960 62.78 56.51 -23.97
C ILE A 960 62.91 57.87 -23.30
N ASN A 961 62.33 58.02 -22.12
CA ASN A 961 62.49 59.19 -21.26
C ASN A 961 63.01 58.75 -19.88
N THR A 962 64.28 59.01 -19.60
CA THR A 962 64.98 58.48 -18.40
C THR A 962 66.10 59.41 -17.93
N GLY A 963 66.54 59.34 -16.68
CA GLY A 963 67.71 60.05 -16.18
C GLY A 963 68.97 59.51 -16.84
N THR A 964 69.23 58.21 -16.69
CA THR A 964 70.38 57.52 -17.27
C THR A 964 69.93 56.39 -18.17
N LEU A 965 70.36 56.39 -19.42
CA LEU A 965 70.21 55.29 -20.37
C LEU A 965 71.55 54.59 -20.54
N THR A 966 71.69 53.35 -20.06
CA THR A 966 72.88 52.53 -20.25
C THR A 966 72.55 51.34 -21.15
N ASN A 967 73.20 51.25 -22.30
CA ASN A 967 73.18 50.09 -23.19
C ASN A 967 74.58 49.47 -23.19
N GLN A 968 74.70 48.26 -22.66
CA GLN A 968 75.99 47.61 -22.46
C GLN A 968 75.92 46.11 -22.66
N ARG A 969 77.09 45.46 -22.61
CA ARG A 969 77.19 44.01 -22.42
C ARG A 969 77.12 43.70 -20.93
N GLU A 970 76.50 42.59 -20.58
CA GLU A 970 76.43 42.14 -19.20
C GLU A 970 77.82 41.82 -18.66
N GLY A 971 78.09 42.25 -17.42
CA GLY A 971 79.41 42.13 -16.80
C GLY A 971 80.53 42.88 -17.50
N LEU A 972 80.25 43.91 -18.31
CA LEU A 972 81.27 44.67 -19.02
C LEU A 972 82.22 45.37 -18.03
N VAL A 973 83.47 44.90 -17.97
CA VAL A 973 84.56 45.52 -17.23
C VAL A 973 85.69 45.80 -18.22
N VAL A 974 86.08 47.06 -18.33
CA VAL A 974 87.21 47.50 -19.14
C VAL A 974 88.34 47.92 -18.21
N THR A 975 89.50 47.29 -18.36
CA THR A 975 90.72 47.66 -17.65
C THR A 975 91.72 48.23 -18.65
N GLU A 976 91.98 49.52 -18.53
CA GLU A 976 93.01 50.21 -19.29
C GLU A 976 94.23 50.38 -18.39
N GLY A 977 95.41 50.02 -18.90
CA GLY A 977 96.65 50.04 -18.13
C GLY A 977 97.81 50.51 -18.98
N GLU A 978 98.49 51.56 -18.55
CA GLU A 978 99.76 52.00 -19.14
C GLU A 978 100.91 51.51 -18.27
N SER A 979 101.86 50.81 -18.89
CA SER A 979 103.10 50.39 -18.24
C SER A 979 104.29 50.91 -19.04
N THR A 980 105.13 51.71 -18.40
CA THR A 980 106.45 52.09 -18.90
C THR A 980 107.44 50.99 -18.58
N ALA A 981 108.32 50.61 -19.52
CA ALA A 981 109.29 49.55 -19.29
C ALA A 981 110.17 49.85 -18.06
N GLU A 982 110.35 48.85 -17.18
CA GLU A 982 110.93 48.99 -15.82
C GLU A 982 112.42 49.43 -15.81
N SER A 983 113.11 49.37 -16.94
CA SER A 983 114.41 50.04 -17.17
C SER A 983 114.61 50.33 -18.66
N VAL A 984 114.35 51.56 -19.10
CA VAL A 984 114.72 52.02 -20.45
C VAL A 984 116.16 52.56 -20.36
N PRO A 985 117.16 51.97 -21.06
CA PRO A 985 118.54 52.46 -21.00
C PRO A 985 118.70 53.91 -21.47
N ASP A 986 119.56 54.70 -20.82
CA ASP A 986 119.79 56.14 -21.07
C ASP A 986 120.20 56.52 -22.51
N TRP A 987 120.55 55.55 -23.34
CA TRP A 987 120.87 55.75 -24.75
C TRP A 987 119.63 55.77 -25.65
N VAL A 988 118.50 55.20 -25.21
CA VAL A 988 117.26 55.17 -25.96
C VAL A 988 116.70 56.60 -26.13
N GLY A 989 116.42 57.02 -27.35
CA GLY A 989 116.05 58.38 -27.78
C GLY A 989 117.17 59.19 -28.47
N LYS A 990 118.45 58.78 -28.38
CA LYS A 990 119.58 59.48 -29.05
C LYS A 990 119.72 59.03 -30.51
N THR A 991 120.18 59.92 -31.40
CA THR A 991 120.30 59.68 -32.87
C THR A 991 121.44 58.73 -33.24
N MET A 992 122.55 58.80 -32.50
CA MET A 992 123.63 57.83 -32.55
C MET A 992 123.84 57.32 -31.13
N VAL A 993 123.84 56.00 -30.99
CA VAL A 993 124.00 55.31 -29.71
C VAL A 993 125.16 54.34 -29.82
N TYR A 994 125.92 54.32 -28.73
CA TYR A 994 126.94 53.33 -28.47
C TYR A 994 126.28 52.36 -27.49
N ILE A 995 125.80 51.24 -28.01
CA ILE A 995 125.14 50.24 -27.18
C ILE A 995 126.24 49.31 -26.66
N PRO A 996 126.46 49.23 -25.34
CA PRO A 996 127.48 48.36 -24.77
C PRO A 996 127.26 46.93 -25.19
N ILE A 997 128.36 46.21 -25.45
CA ILE A 997 128.30 44.82 -25.91
C ILE A 997 127.51 43.90 -24.96
N GLU A 998 127.43 44.25 -23.67
CA GLU A 998 126.68 43.55 -22.62
C GLU A 998 125.16 43.52 -22.85
N TRP A 999 124.63 44.44 -23.66
CA TRP A 999 123.20 44.51 -23.99
C TRP A 999 122.79 43.45 -25.04
N PHE A 1000 123.77 42.93 -25.77
CA PHE A 1000 123.59 41.93 -26.81
C PHE A 1000 123.75 40.52 -26.24
N LYS A 1001 122.97 39.57 -26.75
CA LYS A 1001 123.11 38.16 -26.34
C LYS A 1001 124.26 37.50 -27.10
N GLU A 1002 124.82 36.43 -26.53
CA GLU A 1002 125.90 35.67 -27.19
C GLU A 1002 125.45 35.22 -28.59
N GLY A 1003 126.21 35.60 -29.60
CA GLY A 1003 125.87 35.36 -31.01
C GLY A 1003 125.11 36.49 -31.71
N ASP A 1004 124.91 37.67 -31.12
CA ASP A 1004 124.38 38.87 -31.79
C ASP A 1004 125.50 39.77 -32.38
N TYR A 1005 126.77 39.52 -32.06
CA TYR A 1005 127.96 40.26 -32.54
C TYR A 1005 129.23 39.38 -32.69
N GLY A 1006 130.25 39.88 -33.41
CA GLY A 1006 131.59 39.27 -33.62
C GLY A 1006 132.73 40.31 -33.66
N ILE A 1007 133.99 39.90 -33.92
CA ILE A 1007 135.20 40.78 -33.95
C ILE A 1007 135.78 40.85 -35.37
N LEU A 1008 136.15 42.05 -35.83
CA LEU A 1008 136.73 42.38 -37.16
C LEU A 1008 138.13 43.01 -37.03
N GLU A 1009 139.05 42.72 -37.96
CA GLU A 1009 140.44 43.24 -38.06
C GLU A 1009 140.63 44.06 -39.35
N ASP A 1010 141.19 45.28 -39.28
CA ASP A 1010 141.44 46.16 -40.45
C ASP A 1010 142.88 46.72 -40.44
N GLY A 1011 143.56 46.76 -41.60
CA GLY A 1011 144.97 47.13 -41.74
C GLY A 1011 145.38 47.53 -43.17
N ILE A 1012 146.11 48.64 -43.31
CA ILE A 1012 146.56 49.25 -44.57
C ILE A 1012 148.03 48.86 -44.83
N GLY A 1013 148.35 48.24 -45.97
CA GLY A 1013 149.73 47.86 -46.32
C GLY A 1013 150.42 48.83 -47.28
N LEU A 1014 151.62 49.32 -46.96
CA LEU A 1014 152.59 49.87 -47.93
C LEU A 1014 154.05 49.60 -47.53
N GLU A 1015 154.89 49.51 -48.56
CA GLU A 1015 156.18 48.82 -48.68
C GLU A 1015 157.33 49.26 -47.74
N SER A 1016 158.26 48.31 -47.51
CA SER A 1016 159.64 48.47 -47.01
C SER A 1016 159.87 48.78 -45.52
N GLY A 1017 159.68 47.75 -44.68
CA GLY A 1017 160.80 47.29 -43.85
C GLY A 1017 160.82 47.59 -42.34
N ARG A 1018 159.79 48.18 -41.71
CA ARG A 1018 159.51 48.11 -40.25
C ARG A 1018 157.97 48.17 -39.98
N PRO A 1019 157.45 47.55 -38.90
CA PRO A 1019 156.09 46.96 -38.84
C PRO A 1019 154.94 47.97 -38.64
N GLY A 1020 153.80 47.76 -39.33
CA GLY A 1020 152.58 48.58 -39.27
C GLY A 1020 151.56 48.20 -38.17
N GLU A 1021 150.73 49.16 -37.75
CA GLU A 1021 149.70 49.02 -36.70
C GLU A 1021 148.39 48.39 -37.22
N TYR A 1022 147.85 47.38 -36.53
CA TYR A 1022 146.53 46.77 -36.74
C TYR A 1022 145.54 47.17 -35.62
N TRP A 1023 144.24 47.22 -35.92
CA TRP A 1023 143.17 47.59 -34.97
C TRP A 1023 142.01 46.58 -35.07
N TRP A 1024 141.34 46.27 -33.95
CA TRP A 1024 140.20 45.34 -33.87
C TRP A 1024 138.93 46.04 -33.36
N MET A 1025 137.75 45.68 -33.90
CA MET A 1025 136.46 46.25 -33.49
C MET A 1025 135.35 45.20 -33.40
N TYR A 1026 134.36 45.39 -32.53
CA TYR A 1026 133.13 44.58 -32.50
C TYR A 1026 132.19 44.99 -33.63
N ALA A 1027 131.51 44.01 -34.26
CA ALA A 1027 130.46 44.25 -35.24
C ALA A 1027 129.24 43.37 -35.03
N ALA A 1028 128.04 43.92 -35.23
CA ALA A 1028 126.79 43.15 -35.09
C ALA A 1028 126.62 42.14 -36.23
N TYR A 1029 126.06 40.97 -35.96
CA TYR A 1029 125.63 40.02 -37.00
C TYR A 1029 124.38 40.55 -37.73
N GLU A 1030 124.15 40.09 -38.96
CA GLU A 1030 123.02 40.50 -39.82
C GLU A 1030 121.65 40.38 -39.10
N LYS A 1031 121.43 39.32 -38.32
CA LYS A 1031 120.18 39.14 -37.54
C LYS A 1031 119.94 40.21 -36.47
N SER A 1032 120.98 40.94 -36.09
CA SER A 1032 120.97 42.02 -35.10
C SER A 1032 121.25 43.37 -35.75
N GLU A 1033 121.18 43.48 -37.08
CA GLU A 1033 121.29 44.75 -37.81
C GLU A 1033 120.30 45.79 -37.25
N PHE A 1034 119.13 45.33 -36.78
CA PHE A 1034 118.13 46.16 -36.13
C PHE A 1034 117.86 45.72 -34.69
N ILE A 1035 117.75 46.70 -33.80
CA ILE A 1035 117.35 46.51 -32.40
C ILE A 1035 116.07 47.29 -32.14
N LYS A 1036 115.08 46.63 -31.54
CA LYS A 1036 113.85 47.28 -31.06
C LYS A 1036 113.83 47.36 -29.54
N VAL A 1037 113.59 48.56 -28.99
CA VAL A 1037 113.43 48.78 -27.55
C VAL A 1037 112.03 49.34 -27.26
N ALA A 1038 111.26 48.65 -26.42
CA ALA A 1038 109.92 49.09 -26.02
C ALA A 1038 109.99 50.19 -24.96
N LEU A 1039 109.23 51.27 -25.18
CA LEU A 1039 109.15 52.45 -24.31
C LEU A 1039 107.93 52.39 -23.38
N GLU A 1040 106.77 52.17 -23.99
CA GLU A 1040 105.46 52.23 -23.34
C GLU A 1040 104.62 51.05 -23.86
N THR A 1041 103.86 50.42 -22.97
CA THR A 1041 102.82 49.44 -23.29
C THR A 1041 101.49 49.95 -22.77
N SER A 1042 100.58 50.30 -23.67
CA SER A 1042 99.18 50.59 -23.32
C SER A 1042 98.36 49.32 -23.53
N SER A 1043 97.60 48.93 -22.51
CA SER A 1043 96.74 47.74 -22.46
C SER A 1043 95.29 48.16 -22.50
N THR A 1044 94.48 47.44 -23.25
CA THR A 1044 93.03 47.43 -23.07
C THR A 1044 92.59 45.99 -22.93
N LYS A 1045 92.10 45.63 -21.74
CA LYS A 1045 91.50 44.33 -21.47
C LYS A 1045 90.00 44.52 -21.27
N VAL A 1046 89.21 43.74 -22.00
CA VAL A 1046 87.75 43.76 -21.90
C VAL A 1046 87.27 42.42 -21.38
N ILE A 1047 86.46 42.44 -20.32
CA ILE A 1047 85.72 41.28 -19.85
C ILE A 1047 84.25 41.57 -20.08
N ALA A 1048 83.57 40.69 -20.80
CA ALA A 1048 82.12 40.74 -20.98
C ALA A 1048 81.53 39.35 -20.80
N GLY A 1049 80.47 39.24 -20.01
CA GLY A 1049 79.75 37.99 -19.74
C GLY A 1049 78.64 37.69 -20.74
N GLY A 1050 78.35 38.60 -21.66
CA GLY A 1050 77.20 38.50 -22.56
C GLY A 1050 77.39 39.04 -23.98
N LYS A 1051 76.35 38.81 -24.80
CA LYS A 1051 76.27 39.33 -26.18
C LYS A 1051 76.12 40.85 -26.20
N VAL A 1052 76.21 41.43 -27.38
CA VAL A 1052 75.97 42.86 -27.59
C VAL A 1052 74.57 43.25 -27.09
N GLY A 1053 74.46 44.31 -26.28
CA GLY A 1053 73.17 44.90 -25.94
C GLY A 1053 72.61 45.61 -27.16
N THR A 1054 71.35 45.38 -27.51
CA THR A 1054 70.73 45.91 -28.74
C THR A 1054 69.48 46.74 -28.44
N MET A 1055 69.36 47.87 -29.10
CA MET A 1055 68.14 48.67 -29.17
C MET A 1055 67.80 48.96 -30.63
N ASN A 1056 66.71 48.42 -31.17
CA ASN A 1056 66.40 48.45 -32.60
C ASN A 1056 65.00 49.04 -32.83
N SER A 1057 64.91 50.25 -33.38
CA SER A 1057 63.63 50.86 -33.74
C SER A 1057 63.23 50.69 -35.22
N GLY A 1058 62.16 49.93 -35.49
CA GLY A 1058 61.58 49.79 -36.84
C GLY A 1058 61.09 51.11 -37.47
N GLY A 1059 60.92 52.15 -36.66
CA GLY A 1059 60.66 53.53 -37.06
C GLY A 1059 61.83 54.44 -36.70
N SER A 1060 61.57 55.42 -35.84
CA SER A 1060 62.54 56.37 -35.30
C SER A 1060 62.82 56.10 -33.82
N PHE A 1061 64.06 56.28 -33.39
CA PHE A 1061 64.46 56.13 -31.99
C PHE A 1061 64.61 57.50 -31.34
N TYR A 1062 63.82 57.77 -30.30
CA TYR A 1062 63.87 58.99 -29.50
C TYR A 1062 64.38 58.66 -28.09
N SER A 1063 65.50 59.26 -27.68
CA SER A 1063 65.97 59.21 -26.30
C SER A 1063 66.04 60.61 -25.71
N TYR A 1064 65.27 60.83 -24.66
CA TYR A 1064 65.35 62.01 -23.79
C TYR A 1064 66.00 61.55 -22.48
N SER A 1065 67.33 61.68 -22.40
CA SER A 1065 68.06 61.24 -21.21
C SER A 1065 69.13 62.20 -20.72
N ALA A 1066 69.25 62.39 -19.42
CA ALA A 1066 70.31 63.24 -18.88
C ALA A 1066 71.69 62.67 -19.23
N PHE A 1067 71.86 61.35 -19.10
CA PHE A 1067 73.04 60.60 -19.52
C PHE A 1067 72.65 59.50 -20.50
N LEU A 1068 73.40 59.34 -21.59
CA LEU A 1068 73.28 58.20 -22.50
C LEU A 1068 74.65 57.53 -22.65
N LEU A 1069 74.76 56.27 -22.21
CA LEU A 1069 75.94 55.45 -22.27
C LEU A 1069 75.67 54.26 -23.19
N ASN A 1070 76.29 54.22 -24.36
CA ASN A 1070 76.29 53.06 -25.25
C ASN A 1070 77.70 52.47 -25.28
N ASN A 1071 77.92 51.41 -24.52
CA ASN A 1071 79.23 50.82 -24.30
C ASN A 1071 79.28 49.43 -24.94
N ALA A 1072 80.15 49.22 -25.93
CA ALA A 1072 80.29 47.95 -26.65
C ALA A 1072 78.95 47.35 -27.15
N SER A 1073 77.99 48.22 -27.50
CA SER A 1073 76.57 47.89 -27.74
C SER A 1073 75.96 48.63 -28.93
N GLN A 1074 74.74 48.27 -29.33
CA GLN A 1074 74.13 48.76 -30.56
C GLN A 1074 72.81 49.48 -30.31
N ILE A 1075 72.65 50.64 -30.95
CA ILE A 1075 71.38 51.36 -31.08
C ILE A 1075 71.14 51.59 -32.57
N THR A 1076 70.04 51.10 -33.12
CA THR A 1076 69.72 51.21 -34.54
C THR A 1076 68.30 51.73 -34.78
N ALA A 1077 68.08 52.46 -35.87
CA ALA A 1077 66.76 52.89 -36.35
C ALA A 1077 66.64 52.77 -37.88
N ILE A 1078 65.47 52.38 -38.41
CA ILE A 1078 65.25 52.39 -39.87
C ILE A 1078 65.13 53.82 -40.39
N LYS A 1079 64.50 54.72 -39.62
CA LYS A 1079 64.38 56.15 -39.93
C LYS A 1079 65.39 56.96 -39.15
N ASP A 1080 64.95 57.87 -38.29
CA ASP A 1080 65.80 58.83 -37.60
C ASP A 1080 66.15 58.34 -36.18
N ILE A 1081 67.32 58.74 -35.68
CA ILE A 1081 67.69 58.63 -34.26
C ILE A 1081 67.81 60.05 -33.70
N ILE A 1082 67.05 60.37 -32.66
CA ILE A 1082 67.06 61.65 -31.97
C ILE A 1082 67.41 61.42 -30.50
N LEU A 1083 68.58 61.90 -30.09
CA LEU A 1083 69.12 61.78 -28.74
C LEU A 1083 69.22 63.18 -28.13
N LYS A 1084 68.63 63.41 -26.96
CA LYS A 1084 68.68 64.71 -26.27
C LYS A 1084 69.05 64.54 -24.81
N GLY A 1085 69.95 65.38 -24.28
CA GLY A 1085 70.45 65.21 -22.91
C GLY A 1085 71.48 66.20 -22.40
N ARG A 1086 72.22 65.78 -21.37
CA ARG A 1086 73.39 66.52 -20.86
C ARG A 1086 74.69 65.91 -21.37
N ASP A 1087 74.86 64.59 -21.18
CA ASP A 1087 76.09 63.86 -21.50
C ASP A 1087 75.79 62.62 -22.37
N PHE A 1088 76.61 62.42 -23.41
CA PHE A 1088 76.49 61.30 -24.34
C PHE A 1088 77.84 60.62 -24.54
N GLU A 1089 77.88 59.32 -24.22
CA GLU A 1089 79.02 58.46 -24.47
C GLU A 1089 78.64 57.27 -25.35
N ASN A 1090 79.35 57.12 -26.47
CA ASN A 1090 79.28 55.95 -27.34
C ASN A 1090 80.70 55.39 -27.49
N ARG A 1091 81.04 54.35 -26.70
CA ARG A 1091 82.42 53.86 -26.56
C ARG A 1091 82.59 52.44 -27.08
N SER A 1092 83.32 52.33 -28.19
CA SER A 1092 83.90 51.07 -28.65
C SER A 1092 85.20 50.77 -27.90
N TYR A 1093 85.48 49.49 -27.67
CA TYR A 1093 86.75 49.03 -27.12
C TYR A 1093 87.40 48.04 -28.09
N GLN A 1094 88.71 48.15 -28.24
CA GLN A 1094 89.51 47.18 -28.98
C GLN A 1094 90.42 46.50 -27.96
N GLU A 1095 90.18 45.23 -27.67
CA GLU A 1095 91.08 44.48 -26.81
C GLU A 1095 92.45 44.39 -27.47
N GLY A 1096 93.51 44.46 -26.67
CA GLY A 1096 94.87 44.37 -27.18
C GLY A 1096 95.86 45.19 -26.38
N TYR A 1097 97.09 45.24 -26.88
CA TYR A 1097 98.14 46.09 -26.34
C TYR A 1097 98.84 46.81 -27.48
N VAL A 1098 99.19 48.07 -27.25
CA VAL A 1098 100.01 48.87 -28.15
C VAL A 1098 101.38 49.05 -27.49
N LYS A 1099 102.41 48.50 -28.11
CA LYS A 1099 103.80 48.69 -27.70
C LYS A 1099 104.45 49.73 -28.59
N LYS A 1100 104.99 50.78 -27.98
CA LYS A 1100 105.76 51.83 -28.65
C LYS A 1100 107.24 51.49 -28.61
N TYR A 1101 107.90 51.36 -29.75
CA TYR A 1101 109.32 51.02 -29.87
C TYR A 1101 110.14 52.15 -30.48
N LEU A 1102 111.43 52.22 -30.13
CA LEU A 1102 112.45 52.86 -30.97
C LEU A 1102 113.32 51.79 -31.61
N THR A 1103 113.53 51.93 -32.91
CA THR A 1103 114.34 50.99 -33.70
C THR A 1103 115.69 51.62 -34.03
N TYR A 1104 116.74 50.91 -33.70
CA TYR A 1104 118.11 51.29 -33.93
C TYR A 1104 118.71 50.40 -35.02
N LYS A 1105 119.39 50.98 -36.02
CA LYS A 1105 120.10 50.27 -37.08
C LYS A 1105 121.61 50.38 -36.88
N TYR A 1106 122.30 49.25 -36.98
CA TYR A 1106 123.74 49.17 -36.88
C TYR A 1106 124.45 50.00 -37.97
N LEU A 1107 125.48 50.77 -37.61
CA LEU A 1107 126.16 51.75 -38.49
C LEU A 1107 127.48 51.24 -39.11
N GLY A 1108 127.80 49.94 -39.01
CA GLY A 1108 128.99 49.38 -39.66
C GLY A 1108 128.95 49.56 -41.18
N GLY A 1109 129.95 50.23 -41.76
CA GLY A 1109 130.02 50.60 -43.18
C GLY A 1109 130.10 49.43 -44.18
N ALA A 1110 129.92 49.76 -45.46
CA ALA A 1110 129.53 48.87 -46.57
C ALA A 1110 130.56 47.82 -47.09
N ASN A 1111 131.25 47.07 -46.23
CA ASN A 1111 131.99 45.87 -46.62
C ASN A 1111 131.89 44.77 -45.53
N PHE A 1112 131.17 43.68 -45.86
CA PHE A 1112 130.96 42.40 -45.12
C PHE A 1112 129.96 42.44 -43.94
N PHE A 1113 128.93 41.59 -43.85
CA PHE A 1113 128.84 40.19 -44.29
C PHE A 1113 127.55 39.88 -45.07
N ALA A 1114 127.69 39.25 -46.23
CA ALA A 1114 126.68 38.37 -46.81
C ALA A 1114 127.06 36.92 -46.44
N ASN A 1115 126.16 36.24 -45.74
CA ASN A 1115 126.15 34.81 -45.43
C ASN A 1115 127.31 34.20 -44.61
N ASN A 1116 126.93 33.64 -43.45
CA ASN A 1116 127.49 32.49 -42.75
C ASN A 1116 128.71 31.79 -43.39
N ASP A 1117 129.93 32.20 -43.03
CA ASP A 1117 131.06 31.28 -43.04
C ASP A 1117 131.94 31.46 -41.80
N LYS A 1118 132.02 30.41 -40.99
CA LYS A 1118 132.65 30.38 -39.66
C LYS A 1118 134.19 30.31 -39.72
N ASP A 1119 134.81 30.52 -40.87
CA ASP A 1119 136.22 30.17 -41.13
C ASP A 1119 137.18 31.36 -41.35
N ALA A 1120 136.77 32.59 -41.00
CA ALA A 1120 137.64 33.78 -41.10
C ALA A 1120 137.77 34.62 -39.79
N ILE A 1121 137.77 33.97 -38.61
CA ILE A 1121 138.12 34.64 -37.33
C ILE A 1121 139.16 33.81 -36.56
N TYR A 1122 140.40 34.29 -36.48
CA TYR A 1122 141.42 33.74 -35.58
C TYR A 1122 141.10 34.10 -34.12
N LYS A 1123 141.05 33.06 -33.28
CA LYS A 1123 140.89 33.11 -31.81
C LYS A 1123 142.21 33.44 -31.12
N PHE A 1124 142.19 34.24 -30.06
CA PHE A 1124 143.34 34.41 -29.16
C PHE A 1124 143.53 33.18 -28.26
N ASN A 1125 144.70 32.55 -28.32
CA ASN A 1125 145.18 31.53 -27.38
C ASN A 1125 146.67 31.83 -27.08
N ASP A 1126 147.06 32.08 -25.82
CA ASP A 1126 148.46 32.35 -25.45
C ASP A 1126 148.83 31.60 -24.16
N SER A 1127 149.92 30.82 -24.22
CA SER A 1127 150.54 30.17 -23.07
C SER A 1127 152.07 30.32 -23.14
N ARG A 1128 152.63 31.00 -22.12
CA ARG A 1128 154.06 31.11 -21.74
C ARG A 1128 154.90 32.27 -22.34
N TYR A 1129 154.59 33.53 -22.01
CA TYR A 1129 155.33 34.41 -21.05
C TYR A 1129 154.92 35.89 -21.24
N GLY A 1130 154.44 36.54 -20.17
CA GLY A 1130 154.74 37.94 -19.85
C GLY A 1130 154.27 39.07 -20.80
N ARG A 1131 153.45 39.97 -20.24
CA ARG A 1131 152.93 41.27 -20.76
C ARG A 1131 151.72 41.20 -21.71
N ARG A 1132 150.54 41.10 -21.08
CA ARG A 1132 149.23 41.42 -21.69
C ARG A 1132 148.51 42.58 -20.98
N GLU A 1133 149.22 43.39 -20.20
CA GLU A 1133 148.71 44.61 -19.53
C GLU A 1133 148.85 45.90 -20.36
N GLU A 1134 149.24 45.83 -21.65
CA GLU A 1134 149.37 47.04 -22.49
C GLU A 1134 148.75 46.92 -23.90
N ARG A 1135 147.85 45.96 -24.15
CA ARG A 1135 147.23 45.77 -25.48
C ARG A 1135 145.70 45.57 -25.51
N GLU A 1136 145.00 46.01 -24.47
CA GLU A 1136 143.51 46.11 -24.43
C GLU A 1136 142.98 47.55 -24.60
N LYS A 1137 143.87 48.56 -24.71
CA LYS A 1137 143.47 49.98 -24.83
C LYS A 1137 143.10 50.45 -26.25
N ARG A 1138 142.73 49.53 -27.17
CA ARG A 1138 142.27 49.90 -28.52
C ARG A 1138 141.13 49.01 -29.05
N PHE A 1139 140.21 48.56 -28.19
CA PHE A 1139 138.91 48.00 -28.59
C PHE A 1139 137.79 48.99 -28.29
N ASN A 1140 136.90 49.24 -29.24
CA ASN A 1140 135.67 49.98 -28.97
C ASN A 1140 134.61 48.96 -28.51
N ASN A 1141 134.27 48.97 -27.21
CA ASN A 1141 133.37 47.99 -26.56
C ASN A 1141 131.88 48.25 -26.79
N ASP A 1142 131.56 49.24 -27.61
CA ASP A 1142 130.19 49.60 -27.92
C ASP A 1142 129.92 49.41 -29.41
N LEU A 1143 128.79 48.79 -29.73
CA LEU A 1143 128.31 48.72 -31.10
C LEU A 1143 127.56 50.01 -31.41
N GLN A 1144 128.01 50.68 -32.47
CA GLN A 1144 127.40 51.93 -32.89
C GLN A 1144 126.14 51.64 -33.70
N TYR A 1145 125.00 52.06 -33.15
CA TYR A 1145 123.74 52.07 -33.86
C TYR A 1145 123.29 53.51 -34.09
N SER A 1146 122.69 53.76 -35.23
CA SER A 1146 121.89 54.97 -35.46
C SER A 1146 120.45 54.68 -35.12
N LEU A 1147 119.74 55.67 -34.64
CA LEU A 1147 118.28 55.61 -34.64
C LEU A 1147 117.83 55.48 -36.10
N TYR A 1148 117.27 54.33 -36.45
CA TYR A 1148 116.91 54.01 -37.83
C TYR A 1148 115.73 54.85 -38.30
N GLU A 1149 114.73 54.99 -37.43
CA GLU A 1149 113.54 55.80 -37.64
C GLU A 1149 113.38 56.76 -36.47
N THR A 1150 113.34 58.07 -36.75
CA THR A 1150 113.18 59.14 -35.74
C THR A 1150 111.79 59.18 -35.12
N SER A 1151 110.83 58.50 -35.71
CA SER A 1151 109.49 58.31 -35.17
C SER A 1151 109.41 56.93 -34.51
N PRO A 1152 108.86 56.81 -33.28
CA PRO A 1152 108.66 55.52 -32.67
C PRO A 1152 107.71 54.66 -33.53
N THR A 1153 108.05 53.39 -33.67
CA THR A 1153 107.19 52.41 -34.35
C THR A 1153 106.26 51.76 -33.35
N TYR A 1154 105.05 51.42 -33.77
CA TYR A 1154 104.04 50.82 -32.89
C TYR A 1154 103.81 49.38 -33.33
N GLU A 1155 103.96 48.43 -32.41
CA GLU A 1155 103.43 47.08 -32.63
C GLU A 1155 102.09 46.97 -31.90
N LYS A 1156 101.04 46.73 -32.68
CA LYS A 1156 99.70 46.50 -32.17
C LYS A 1156 99.42 45.00 -32.20
N THR A 1157 99.03 44.44 -31.06
CA THR A 1157 98.40 43.12 -31.02
C THR A 1157 96.91 43.35 -30.83
N GLU A 1158 96.12 43.10 -31.89
CA GLU A 1158 94.67 43.24 -31.85
C GLU A 1158 94.04 41.97 -31.28
N GLY A 1159 93.28 42.12 -30.20
CA GLY A 1159 92.35 41.14 -29.66
C GLY A 1159 90.94 41.32 -30.24
N GLU A 1160 89.91 40.92 -29.50
CA GLU A 1160 88.52 41.06 -29.93
C GLU A 1160 88.05 42.53 -29.97
N SER A 1161 87.16 42.84 -30.93
CA SER A 1161 86.58 44.17 -31.09
C SER A 1161 85.19 44.24 -30.48
N TYR A 1162 84.98 45.23 -29.62
CA TYR A 1162 83.76 45.47 -28.86
C TYR A 1162 83.15 46.81 -29.27
N ASN A 1163 82.46 46.81 -30.40
CA ASN A 1163 81.96 48.04 -31.01
C ASN A 1163 80.71 48.60 -30.31
N ALA A 1164 80.72 49.92 -30.08
CA ALA A 1164 79.53 50.69 -29.80
C ALA A 1164 79.04 51.39 -31.08
N LEU A 1165 77.90 50.95 -31.60
CA LEU A 1165 77.36 51.41 -32.88
C LEU A 1165 76.04 52.13 -32.65
N ILE A 1166 75.91 53.33 -33.22
CA ILE A 1166 74.62 53.98 -33.41
C ILE A 1166 74.38 54.19 -34.90
N GLN A 1167 73.31 53.58 -35.43
CA GLN A 1167 73.06 53.52 -36.87
C GLN A 1167 71.63 53.91 -37.22
N ALA A 1168 71.45 54.84 -38.15
CA ALA A 1168 70.13 55.25 -38.64
C ALA A 1168 70.06 55.11 -40.17
N GLY A 1169 68.92 54.67 -40.70
CA GLY A 1169 68.66 54.74 -42.15
C GLY A 1169 68.41 56.17 -42.64
N GLY A 1170 67.92 57.05 -41.76
CA GLY A 1170 67.76 58.49 -41.93
C GLY A 1170 68.84 59.30 -41.18
N THR A 1171 68.43 60.32 -40.43
CA THR A 1171 69.31 61.24 -39.71
C THR A 1171 69.59 60.79 -38.28
N ILE A 1172 70.80 61.05 -37.79
CA ILE A 1172 71.14 60.95 -36.36
C ILE A 1172 71.30 62.39 -35.84
N THR A 1173 70.41 62.80 -34.93
CA THR A 1173 70.43 64.10 -34.27
C THR A 1173 70.77 63.89 -32.80
N ALA A 1174 71.92 64.40 -32.33
CA ALA A 1174 72.33 64.36 -30.93
C ALA A 1174 72.43 65.80 -30.38
N ASP A 1175 71.63 66.13 -29.37
CA ASP A 1175 71.52 67.45 -28.75
C ASP A 1175 71.86 67.34 -27.25
N PHE A 1176 73.14 67.54 -26.90
CA PHE A 1176 73.69 67.39 -25.55
C PHE A 1176 74.47 68.64 -25.11
N LYS A 1177 74.46 68.93 -23.80
CA LYS A 1177 74.91 70.22 -23.25
C LYS A 1177 76.37 70.29 -22.81
N GLN A 1178 77.02 69.18 -22.46
CA GLN A 1178 78.34 69.22 -21.78
C GLN A 1178 79.39 68.27 -22.36
N ASP A 1179 79.06 67.02 -22.70
CA ASP A 1179 80.02 66.06 -23.26
C ASP A 1179 79.38 65.19 -24.35
N ILE A 1180 80.05 65.10 -25.50
CA ILE A 1180 79.72 64.17 -26.60
C ILE A 1180 81.00 63.42 -26.95
N SER A 1181 81.15 62.23 -26.38
CA SER A 1181 82.26 61.32 -26.62
C SER A 1181 81.78 60.16 -27.48
N ASN A 1182 82.31 60.03 -28.70
CA ASN A 1182 81.73 59.13 -29.69
C ASN A 1182 82.78 58.51 -30.61
N THR A 1183 82.75 57.18 -30.70
CA THR A 1183 83.66 56.43 -31.58
C THR A 1183 83.05 56.06 -32.94
N THR A 1184 81.71 55.88 -33.06
CA THR A 1184 81.07 55.42 -34.31
C THR A 1184 79.58 55.80 -34.45
N LEU A 1185 79.24 56.74 -35.36
CA LEU A 1185 77.87 57.01 -35.85
C LEU A 1185 77.75 56.72 -37.35
N GLN A 1186 76.63 56.15 -37.78
CA GLN A 1186 76.37 55.85 -39.20
C GLN A 1186 74.97 56.31 -39.65
N PRO A 1187 74.77 57.61 -39.94
CA PRO A 1187 73.53 58.11 -40.55
C PRO A 1187 73.45 57.71 -42.04
N GLY A 1188 72.24 57.57 -42.59
CA GLY A 1188 72.01 57.32 -44.03
C GLY A 1188 72.44 55.94 -44.54
N SER A 1189 72.68 54.97 -43.67
CA SER A 1189 73.31 53.67 -44.00
C SER A 1189 72.33 52.57 -44.43
N GLY A 1190 71.09 52.92 -44.79
CA GLY A 1190 70.04 51.98 -45.23
C GLY A 1190 69.31 51.24 -44.11
N GLY A 1191 69.72 51.42 -42.84
CA GLY A 1191 68.99 50.93 -41.66
C GLY A 1191 68.81 49.41 -41.65
N PHE A 1192 69.91 48.65 -41.59
CA PHE A 1192 69.80 47.19 -41.44
C PHE A 1192 69.36 46.84 -40.02
N MET A 1193 68.21 46.17 -39.90
CA MET A 1193 67.69 45.66 -38.63
C MET A 1193 67.48 44.15 -38.70
N PRO A 1194 68.17 43.37 -37.86
CA PRO A 1194 67.77 41.99 -37.63
C PRO A 1194 66.46 42.00 -36.83
N ALA A 1195 65.37 41.55 -37.43
CA ALA A 1195 64.07 41.47 -36.76
C ALA A 1195 64.01 40.24 -35.85
N SER A 1196 63.62 40.44 -34.59
CA SER A 1196 63.36 39.34 -33.66
C SER A 1196 62.13 38.55 -34.10
N THR A 1197 62.18 37.22 -33.98
CA THR A 1197 61.05 36.35 -34.30
C THR A 1197 59.90 36.57 -33.33
N LYS A 1198 58.69 36.78 -33.86
CA LYS A 1198 57.47 36.85 -33.04
C LYS A 1198 57.29 35.54 -32.26
N PRO A 1199 57.00 35.59 -30.94
CA PRO A 1199 56.67 34.38 -30.19
C PRO A 1199 55.30 33.85 -30.64
N VAL A 1200 55.13 32.52 -30.62
CA VAL A 1200 53.81 31.90 -30.77
C VAL A 1200 53.13 31.98 -29.41
N LEU A 1201 52.01 32.69 -29.33
CA LEU A 1201 51.22 32.77 -28.10
C LEU A 1201 50.24 31.60 -28.03
N ASP A 1202 50.10 31.02 -26.85
CA ASP A 1202 49.13 29.98 -26.55
C ASP A 1202 47.71 30.54 -26.60
N ALA A 1203 46.80 29.78 -27.23
CA ALA A 1203 45.38 30.12 -27.28
C ALA A 1203 44.65 29.55 -26.06
N ILE A 1204 43.56 30.21 -25.66
CA ILE A 1204 42.62 29.64 -24.68
C ILE A 1204 42.00 28.35 -25.21
N THR A 1205 41.76 27.39 -24.33
CA THR A 1205 41.06 26.16 -24.70
C THR A 1205 39.55 26.41 -24.76
N THR A 1206 38.89 25.91 -25.81
CA THR A 1206 37.43 25.98 -25.91
C THR A 1206 36.79 25.08 -24.86
N LEU A 1207 35.95 25.67 -24.00
CA LEU A 1207 35.24 24.90 -22.98
C LEU A 1207 34.12 24.08 -23.62
N SER A 1208 34.12 22.77 -23.36
CA SER A 1208 33.04 21.87 -23.77
C SER A 1208 31.75 22.18 -23.01
N PRO A 1209 30.56 21.98 -23.63
CA PRO A 1209 29.30 22.05 -22.92
C PRO A 1209 29.30 21.10 -21.71
N LEU A 1210 28.85 21.60 -20.56
CA LEU A 1210 28.71 20.81 -19.36
C LEU A 1210 27.53 19.84 -19.54
N GLN A 1211 27.75 18.56 -19.28
CA GLN A 1211 26.70 17.55 -19.36
C GLN A 1211 25.79 17.69 -18.13
N LYS A 1212 24.55 18.13 -18.36
CA LYS A 1212 23.51 18.07 -17.32
C LYS A 1212 23.08 16.62 -17.11
N GLN A 1213 22.91 16.23 -15.86
CA GLN A 1213 22.19 15.02 -15.51
C GLN A 1213 20.70 15.23 -15.83
N THR A 1214 20.09 14.28 -16.52
CA THR A 1214 18.65 14.32 -16.83
C THR A 1214 17.85 13.94 -15.59
N THR A 1215 16.71 14.62 -15.40
CA THR A 1215 15.75 14.27 -14.36
C THR A 1215 15.18 12.87 -14.60
N ARG A 1216 14.88 12.14 -13.54
CA ARG A 1216 14.10 10.90 -13.65
C ARG A 1216 12.66 11.27 -14.01
N GLN A 1217 12.09 10.53 -14.96
CA GLN A 1217 10.68 10.66 -15.31
C GLN A 1217 9.83 10.25 -14.11
N LEU A 1218 8.88 11.11 -13.75
CA LEU A 1218 7.84 10.73 -12.81
C LEU A 1218 6.86 9.80 -13.53
N ALA A 1219 6.40 8.77 -12.83
CA ALA A 1219 5.25 8.00 -13.26
C ALA A 1219 4.02 8.89 -13.05
N SER A 1220 3.67 9.73 -14.02
CA SER A 1220 2.58 10.71 -13.86
C SER A 1220 1.21 10.04 -13.84
N GLN A 1221 1.07 8.86 -14.44
CA GLN A 1221 -0.12 8.01 -14.44
C GLN A 1221 0.29 6.62 -14.90
N ASP A 1222 0.98 5.86 -14.04
CA ASP A 1222 1.18 4.45 -14.34
C ASP A 1222 -0.18 3.75 -14.24
N SER A 1223 -0.78 3.43 -15.38
CA SER A 1223 -2.07 2.73 -15.43
C SER A 1223 -2.01 1.37 -14.73
N SER A 1224 -0.81 0.79 -14.52
CA SER A 1224 -0.62 -0.41 -13.70
C SER A 1224 -0.83 -0.16 -12.20
N PHE A 1225 -0.78 1.10 -11.72
CA PHE A 1225 -1.23 1.49 -10.38
C PHE A 1225 -2.75 1.64 -10.28
N ASN A 1226 -3.42 1.86 -11.41
CA ASN A 1226 -4.89 1.80 -11.51
C ASN A 1226 -5.38 0.37 -11.81
N ALA A 1227 -4.49 -0.53 -12.28
CA ALA A 1227 -4.76 -1.96 -12.45
C ALA A 1227 -4.87 -2.63 -11.08
N GLY A 1228 -6.05 -2.53 -10.51
CA GLY A 1228 -6.35 -2.92 -9.14
C GLY A 1228 -7.56 -2.18 -8.61
N ALA A 1229 -7.86 -0.96 -9.10
CA ALA A 1229 -9.04 -0.22 -8.70
C ALA A 1229 -10.30 -1.08 -8.90
N VAL A 1230 -10.90 -1.51 -7.79
CA VAL A 1230 -12.16 -2.24 -7.81
C VAL A 1230 -13.24 -1.17 -7.85
N ASP A 1231 -13.74 -0.92 -9.05
CA ASP A 1231 -14.88 -0.02 -9.24
C ASP A 1231 -16.16 -0.72 -8.74
N VAL A 1232 -16.46 -0.53 -7.46
CA VAL A 1232 -17.72 -0.99 -6.88
C VAL A 1232 -18.93 -0.17 -7.39
N THR A 1233 -18.72 0.90 -8.17
CA THR A 1233 -19.80 1.69 -8.80
C THR A 1233 -20.14 1.21 -10.22
N GLN A 1234 -19.20 0.58 -10.94
CA GLN A 1234 -19.47 -0.20 -12.15
C GLN A 1234 -20.04 -1.59 -11.88
N ALA A 1235 -20.12 -2.00 -10.61
CA ALA A 1235 -21.12 -2.96 -10.16
C ALA A 1235 -22.53 -2.31 -10.15
N GLY A 1236 -22.96 -1.77 -11.30
CA GLY A 1236 -24.31 -1.28 -11.58
C GLY A 1236 -24.71 0.01 -10.87
N SER A 1237 -24.76 1.11 -11.62
CA SER A 1237 -25.48 2.33 -11.26
C SER A 1237 -26.97 2.04 -11.02
N GLY A 1238 -27.34 1.80 -9.78
CA GLY A 1238 -28.72 1.59 -9.33
C GLY A 1238 -28.73 1.04 -7.92
N GLN A 1239 -29.60 1.55 -7.05
CA GLN A 1239 -29.80 1.08 -5.67
C GLN A 1239 -29.68 -0.45 -5.58
N ALA A 1240 -28.67 -0.91 -4.83
CA ALA A 1240 -28.42 -2.29 -4.47
C ALA A 1240 -28.45 -3.31 -5.62
N ALA A 1241 -27.32 -3.96 -5.89
CA ALA A 1241 -27.25 -5.27 -6.55
C ALA A 1241 -27.97 -6.41 -5.78
N LEU A 1242 -28.86 -6.07 -4.85
CA LEU A 1242 -29.89 -6.94 -4.30
C LEU A 1242 -31.20 -6.86 -5.08
N SER A 1243 -31.48 -5.82 -5.87
CA SER A 1243 -32.70 -5.76 -6.72
C SER A 1243 -32.61 -6.73 -7.92
N GLY A 1244 -31.42 -6.89 -8.50
CA GLY A 1244 -31.17 -7.89 -9.55
C GLY A 1244 -31.27 -9.34 -9.05
N ASN A 1245 -30.95 -9.58 -7.78
CA ASN A 1245 -31.19 -10.87 -7.12
C ASN A 1245 -32.60 -10.99 -6.53
N ALA A 1246 -33.29 -9.89 -6.20
CA ALA A 1246 -34.67 -9.90 -5.74
C ALA A 1246 -35.61 -10.55 -6.78
N ALA A 1247 -35.29 -10.42 -8.08
CA ALA A 1247 -36.02 -11.10 -9.15
C ALA A 1247 -35.89 -12.65 -9.09
N GLY A 1248 -34.80 -13.19 -8.55
CA GLY A 1248 -34.65 -14.62 -8.23
C GLY A 1248 -35.13 -15.00 -6.82
N VAL A 1249 -35.11 -14.05 -5.88
CA VAL A 1249 -35.52 -14.22 -4.47
C VAL A 1249 -37.04 -14.13 -4.26
N ASN A 1250 -37.79 -13.67 -5.27
CA ASN A 1250 -39.25 -13.81 -5.35
C ASN A 1250 -39.75 -15.28 -5.23
N ALA A 1251 -38.84 -16.26 -5.25
CA ALA A 1251 -39.15 -17.68 -5.02
C ALA A 1251 -39.17 -18.12 -3.53
N THR A 1252 -38.70 -17.30 -2.59
CA THR A 1252 -38.65 -17.71 -1.16
C THR A 1252 -40.01 -17.65 -0.46
N GLY A 1253 -40.90 -16.77 -0.91
CA GLY A 1253 -42.24 -16.59 -0.35
C GLY A 1253 -43.26 -17.53 -0.98
N LYS A 1254 -43.55 -18.69 -0.38
CA LYS A 1254 -44.80 -19.40 -0.70
C LYS A 1254 -45.96 -18.58 -0.14
N THR A 1255 -47.01 -18.33 -0.94
CA THR A 1255 -48.24 -17.74 -0.42
C THR A 1255 -48.78 -18.63 0.68
N VAL A 1256 -48.65 -18.19 1.94
CA VAL A 1256 -49.26 -18.88 3.07
C VAL A 1256 -50.75 -18.62 2.95
N THR A 1257 -51.56 -19.62 2.60
CA THR A 1257 -53.02 -19.49 2.57
C THR A 1257 -53.61 -20.32 3.69
N LEU A 1258 -54.60 -19.78 4.39
CA LEU A 1258 -55.45 -20.60 5.23
C LEU A 1258 -56.24 -21.50 4.28
N THR A 1259 -56.12 -22.82 4.39
CA THR A 1259 -57.12 -23.71 3.80
C THR A 1259 -58.43 -23.37 4.48
N GLN A 1260 -59.39 -22.76 3.78
CA GLN A 1260 -60.71 -22.47 4.35
C GLN A 1260 -61.32 -23.79 4.79
N GLN A 1261 -61.34 -24.03 6.10
CA GLN A 1261 -62.05 -25.15 6.67
C GLN A 1261 -63.52 -24.73 6.65
N ALA A 1262 -64.29 -25.28 5.71
CA ALA A 1262 -65.71 -25.01 5.65
C ALA A 1262 -66.31 -25.27 7.04
N SER A 1263 -66.98 -24.25 7.60
CA SER A 1263 -67.87 -24.41 8.75
C SER A 1263 -69.11 -25.15 8.27
N THR A 1264 -68.95 -26.40 7.84
CA THR A 1264 -70.10 -27.26 7.58
C THR A 1264 -70.75 -27.49 8.93
N ALA A 1265 -72.00 -27.05 9.10
CA ALA A 1265 -72.84 -27.54 10.18
C ALA A 1265 -72.70 -29.07 10.16
N LEU A 1266 -72.03 -29.65 11.18
CA LEU A 1266 -71.58 -31.04 11.16
C LEU A 1266 -72.79 -31.99 11.14
N GLN A 1267 -73.98 -31.45 11.40
CA GLN A 1267 -75.30 -32.06 11.38
C GLN A 1267 -75.84 -32.42 9.98
N ALA A 1268 -75.42 -31.75 8.89
CA ALA A 1268 -76.12 -31.82 7.59
C ALA A 1268 -76.04 -33.20 6.89
N GLY A 1269 -75.03 -34.01 7.21
CA GLY A 1269 -74.84 -35.33 6.59
C GLY A 1269 -75.54 -36.50 7.30
N ALA A 1270 -75.97 -36.33 8.56
CA ALA A 1270 -76.58 -37.42 9.35
C ALA A 1270 -78.12 -37.38 9.38
N GLN A 1271 -78.72 -36.20 9.21
CA GLN A 1271 -80.19 -36.04 9.23
C GLN A 1271 -80.88 -36.40 7.92
N ALA A 1272 -80.17 -36.43 6.78
CA ALA A 1272 -80.79 -36.56 5.46
C ALA A 1272 -81.24 -37.99 5.08
N GLU A 1273 -80.78 -39.04 5.77
CA GLU A 1273 -81.07 -40.43 5.38
C GLU A 1273 -82.03 -41.19 6.33
N ASN A 1274 -82.43 -40.62 7.47
CA ASN A 1274 -83.13 -41.40 8.52
C ASN A 1274 -84.53 -40.90 8.90
N ILE A 1275 -85.18 -40.09 8.05
CA ILE A 1275 -86.61 -39.81 8.18
C ILE A 1275 -87.31 -40.04 6.83
N THR A 1276 -87.54 -41.30 6.50
CA THR A 1276 -88.67 -41.75 5.67
C THR A 1276 -89.13 -43.12 6.11
#